data_AF-A0A8T3MWW3-F1
#
_entry.id   AF-A0A8T3MWW3-F1
#
_cell.length_a   1.000
_cell.length_b   1.000
_cell.length_c   1.000
_cell.angle_alpha   90.00
_cell.angle_beta   90.00
_cell.angle_gamma   90.00
#
_symmetry.space_group_name_H-M   'P 1'
#
loop_
_entity.id
_entity.type
_entity.pdbx_description
1 polymer ?
#
loop_
_entity_poly.entity_id
_entity_poly.type
_entity_poly.pdbx_seq_one_letter_code
_entity_poly.pdbx_strand_id
1 'polypeptide(L)'
;MSHVRIRALVLLSLVSLIAGLVAAPVAAAPPQGKPSTSKAILYASDGMRPDLMEQYAAAGQMPTYQNLMANGVRGVNGMVQAFPPNTGVGWYTIATGTYPSEHGSTNNTFFRTGDTFSNRSSFAGAGILQADTIANAAERSGKKVAQIEWVGGRAANITGPTVDFANFFSTRGVLASPINAGEQAGAAAFNISYQVAAFAAASGWTNVPTGDPAAPAQQSVLTVASTFLAQNPTRTYDVYVYDSIVDGTAAYDTLILVRSGASKDGSQAATTLGVGDFKEIKLRGADGLIGDRVGQTAGFYTKLISLAPDLSQFKLYFTSVERAIASCATAACNALPAGGATENRLEKYIADNLPTAVAADFAPLEARIIDEATYVEQGRDLEAAYGDAVLDYILGTLQPNTDLAMVGYPVTDEFSHQFLGLTVPTDMDGQPNPYYDDLNGDGTKDNLLATREGYIRSAYHEADAKLGRTRALMPANTTVFAASDHGFAPQWWAVNATKVLNDTTVHNTNTNADVSLHASGSSASNCAAAVTDLAKACWAGGAIQIYINSTLPAGITYAAVRAAVNTAFQNLVDAARPGAQVVARIIQKEQLRNVDGSDSLHPNRSGDVVVALRPPYQADGATPGVTIAFSQFFGQHGYLPELVDLAHSVNMHATFVASGPGIRKQAPVAGIRAVDLAPTLSFLLGIDGPQNARGKILVGLTTKPSLKVYTILDISDYHGQLVPLTEAADTLGPTFTIGGAAFLKTWFDTYRAEATDGSITVAAGDSVGATPPISSFFGDKPTIELMNLMGFSADGLGNHNFDRTSAYLRDELIPLATYPFLSANVVDANGKTPAEWKPSQVFSLSGGKLGLVGFTNEDAPTLVAPDAFDPFHVSPRIPAVQSEINRLRAAGIKTIVVMGHDGAVDGTLNSPTGPIATLADGLTGADVVIGDHTDFQVVSRRGNGTLVTENRSRGIRLTRIRIVVDPMTKATLYTTADFHKPWTIGVTPDPAIQTRIDALNAQLAPIFNAVVGVSTVPVPRGDACATATGRVDGRACESLVGDIVTDAIRSAYPVDFALTNAGGLRADLTCAAGLSDPNPSDFCPAAVYPNPDGSGHYAITRGQVLGVLPFGNVSATLTINGAELKDYLETAVSSLPITLNGRFGQVSGLCFTFDIQMPAIQFSSLPRAIPGSGQRVTGAVRQAADGSCTGSAIDLTAGATYSLGTNDFTASGGDGYQNFRPRIVTQDTLDQDLADYITAQPGGLISPAIQGRIHCTDSDLATAPACPVGSP
;
A
#
# COMPACT_ATOMS: atom_id res chain seq x y z
N MET A 1 -10.47 80.56 -53.06
CA MET A 1 -11.34 80.65 -51.86
C MET A 1 -12.03 79.29 -51.70
N SER A 2 -12.32 78.66 -50.55
CA SER A 2 -11.85 78.70 -49.14
C SER A 2 -12.84 77.84 -48.31
N HIS A 3 -12.54 77.01 -47.29
CA HIS A 3 -11.36 76.36 -46.67
C HIS A 3 -11.92 75.13 -45.86
N VAL A 4 -11.24 74.00 -45.54
CA VAL A 4 -9.89 73.51 -45.89
C VAL A 4 -9.82 71.95 -45.85
N ARG A 5 -8.74 71.44 -46.47
CA ARG A 5 -8.06 70.12 -46.44
C ARG A 5 -7.97 69.39 -45.06
N ILE A 6 -7.72 68.07 -44.95
CA ILE A 6 -7.30 67.01 -45.90
C ILE A 6 -8.26 65.79 -45.83
N ARG A 7 -8.50 65.10 -46.96
CA ARG A 7 -8.95 63.70 -47.02
C ARG A 7 -8.25 62.96 -48.18
N ALA A 8 -8.15 61.63 -48.03
CA ALA A 8 -7.85 60.62 -49.04
C ALA A 8 -6.56 60.73 -49.88
N LEU A 9 -5.60 59.82 -49.64
CA LEU A 9 -5.05 58.98 -50.71
C LEU A 9 -4.35 57.69 -50.21
N VAL A 10 -5.13 56.70 -49.76
CA VAL A 10 -4.80 55.26 -49.92
C VAL A 10 -6.11 54.52 -50.17
N LEU A 11 -6.29 54.00 -51.38
CA LEU A 11 -7.18 52.86 -51.67
C LEU A 11 -6.30 51.58 -51.76
N LEU A 12 -6.93 50.42 -51.54
CA LEU A 12 -6.45 49.03 -51.69
C LEU A 12 -6.26 48.21 -50.39
N SER A 13 -7.34 48.03 -49.62
CA SER A 13 -7.51 46.89 -48.70
C SER A 13 -8.94 46.82 -48.14
N LEU A 14 -9.95 46.53 -48.99
CA LEU A 14 -11.36 46.44 -48.56
C LEU A 14 -12.16 45.31 -49.24
N VAL A 15 -11.55 44.14 -49.33
CA VAL A 15 -12.19 42.84 -49.62
C VAL A 15 -11.61 41.83 -48.62
N SER A 16 -12.35 40.77 -48.29
CA SER A 16 -12.04 39.76 -47.27
C SER A 16 -12.23 40.19 -45.81
N LEU A 17 -13.50 40.26 -45.37
CA LEU A 17 -13.87 40.33 -43.94
C LEU A 17 -15.01 39.36 -43.57
N ILE A 18 -15.03 38.16 -44.15
CA ILE A 18 -15.88 37.02 -43.72
C ILE A 18 -15.04 35.73 -43.77
N ALA A 19 -14.25 35.49 -42.73
CA ALA A 19 -13.68 34.20 -42.31
C ALA A 19 -12.74 34.47 -41.12
N GLY A 20 -13.09 34.02 -39.90
CA GLY A 20 -12.26 34.33 -38.73
C GLY A 20 -12.96 34.25 -37.36
N LEU A 21 -13.72 33.19 -37.10
CA LEU A 21 -14.04 32.79 -35.73
C LEU A 21 -12.76 32.18 -35.10
N VAL A 22 -11.83 33.06 -34.72
CA VAL A 22 -10.62 32.68 -33.97
C VAL A 22 -11.05 32.32 -32.56
N ALA A 23 -10.73 31.11 -32.11
CA ALA A 23 -11.01 30.68 -30.76
C ALA A 23 -10.39 31.65 -29.73
N ALA A 24 -11.13 31.97 -28.66
CA ALA A 24 -10.54 32.68 -27.54
C ALA A 24 -9.34 31.87 -27.00
N PRO A 25 -8.21 32.50 -26.68
CA PRO A 25 -7.09 31.77 -26.10
C PRO A 25 -7.53 31.19 -24.77
N VAL A 26 -7.49 29.86 -24.65
CA VAL A 26 -7.64 29.17 -23.37
C VAL A 26 -6.61 29.78 -22.42
N ALA A 27 -7.08 30.34 -21.30
CA ALA A 27 -6.20 30.94 -20.32
C ALA A 27 -5.21 29.87 -19.85
N ALA A 28 -3.91 30.14 -19.99
CA ALA A 28 -2.88 29.18 -19.57
C ALA A 28 -3.10 28.83 -18.10
N ALA A 29 -3.12 27.53 -17.79
CA ALA A 29 -3.37 27.03 -16.45
C ALA A 29 -2.44 27.74 -15.44
N PRO A 30 -2.92 28.09 -14.23
CA PRO A 30 -2.05 28.62 -13.19
C PRO A 30 -0.89 27.64 -12.97
N PRO A 31 0.35 28.14 -12.86
CA PRO A 31 1.51 27.28 -12.96
C PRO A 31 1.55 26.30 -11.79
N GLN A 32 2.14 25.12 -12.05
CA GLN A 32 2.79 24.33 -11.00
C GLN A 32 3.60 25.25 -10.07
N GLY A 33 3.78 24.83 -8.82
CA GLY A 33 4.95 25.27 -8.06
C GLY A 33 6.18 25.06 -8.90
N LYS A 34 6.75 26.16 -9.44
CA LYS A 34 7.82 26.08 -10.44
C LYS A 34 8.89 25.14 -9.90
N PRO A 35 9.11 23.97 -10.53
CA PRO A 35 9.80 22.89 -9.86
C PRO A 35 11.22 23.34 -9.54
N SER A 36 11.62 23.10 -8.28
CA SER A 36 12.94 23.52 -7.79
C SER A 36 14.07 22.75 -8.48
N THR A 37 13.74 21.58 -9.04
CA THR A 37 14.55 20.84 -10.01
C THR A 37 13.68 20.19 -11.08
N SER A 38 14.14 20.16 -12.33
CA SER A 38 13.47 19.42 -13.40
C SER A 38 13.73 17.91 -13.34
N LYS A 39 14.86 17.50 -12.74
CA LYS A 39 15.33 16.10 -12.69
C LYS A 39 15.95 15.75 -11.34
N ALA A 40 15.87 14.48 -10.96
CA ALA A 40 16.40 13.94 -9.72
C ALA A 40 17.15 12.60 -9.90
N ILE A 41 18.11 12.37 -9.02
CA ILE A 41 18.67 11.06 -8.67
C ILE A 41 18.26 10.80 -7.22
N LEU A 42 17.62 9.67 -6.98
CA LEU A 42 17.47 9.05 -5.68
C LEU A 42 18.37 7.81 -5.67
N TYR A 43 19.52 7.93 -5.03
CA TYR A 43 20.52 6.87 -4.93
C TYR A 43 20.50 6.27 -3.53
N ALA A 44 20.58 4.95 -3.43
CA ALA A 44 20.73 4.26 -2.15
C ALA A 44 21.84 3.22 -2.22
N SER A 45 22.72 3.22 -1.22
CA SER A 45 23.74 2.17 -1.02
C SER A 45 23.33 1.34 0.19
N ASP A 46 23.17 0.04 0.01
CA ASP A 46 22.59 -0.86 1.00
C ASP A 46 23.46 -0.91 2.26
N GLY A 47 22.87 -0.73 3.45
CA GLY A 47 23.61 -0.71 4.72
C GLY A 47 24.69 0.37 4.93
N MET A 48 24.89 1.33 4.00
CA MET A 48 25.93 2.36 4.08
C MET A 48 25.74 3.30 5.30
N ARG A 49 26.64 3.15 6.26
CA ARG A 49 26.71 3.95 7.49
C ARG A 49 27.22 5.38 7.27
N PRO A 50 26.61 6.39 7.92
CA PRO A 50 27.02 7.79 7.77
C PRO A 50 28.40 8.08 8.34
N ASP A 51 28.81 7.43 9.44
CA ASP A 51 30.11 7.66 10.08
C ASP A 51 31.27 7.17 9.22
N LEU A 52 31.15 5.98 8.62
CA LEU A 52 32.14 5.42 7.70
C LEU A 52 32.19 6.21 6.37
N MET A 53 31.02 6.59 5.83
CA MET A 53 30.94 7.46 4.65
C MET A 53 31.64 8.80 4.88
N GLU A 54 31.40 9.45 6.03
CA GLU A 54 32.06 10.72 6.38
C GLU A 54 33.58 10.55 6.57
N GLN A 55 34.03 9.45 7.17
CA GLN A 55 35.45 9.12 7.35
C GLN A 55 36.16 8.91 6.00
N TYR A 56 35.62 8.08 5.11
CA TYR A 56 36.23 7.81 3.80
C TYR A 56 36.13 9.03 2.86
N ALA A 57 35.04 9.81 2.92
CA ALA A 57 34.94 11.08 2.22
C ALA A 57 35.96 12.12 2.74
N ALA A 58 36.23 12.18 4.05
CA ALA A 58 37.28 13.02 4.62
C ALA A 58 38.69 12.56 4.22
N ALA A 59 38.91 11.24 4.06
CA ALA A 59 40.14 10.66 3.53
C ALA A 59 40.30 10.82 1.99
N GLY A 60 39.31 11.41 1.30
CA GLY A 60 39.34 11.61 -0.17
C GLY A 60 39.00 10.35 -0.98
N GLN A 61 38.51 9.29 -0.34
CA GLN A 61 38.18 7.99 -0.94
C GLN A 61 36.73 7.92 -1.43
N MET A 62 35.89 8.89 -1.08
CA MET A 62 34.53 9.05 -1.60
C MET A 62 34.36 10.49 -2.15
N PRO A 63 34.97 10.82 -3.31
CA PRO A 63 35.00 12.18 -3.86
C PRO A 63 33.63 12.71 -4.28
N THR A 64 32.69 11.86 -4.68
CA THR A 64 31.33 12.25 -5.06
C THR A 64 30.50 12.66 -3.85
N TYR A 65 30.51 11.87 -2.77
CA TYR A 65 29.91 12.21 -1.48
C TYR A 65 30.59 13.44 -0.85
N GLN A 66 31.92 13.53 -0.89
CA GLN A 66 32.66 14.73 -0.47
C GLN A 66 32.17 15.97 -1.24
N ASN A 67 32.01 15.88 -2.56
CA ASN A 67 31.48 16.95 -3.40
C ASN A 67 30.02 17.31 -3.07
N LEU A 68 29.15 16.32 -2.84
CA LEU A 68 27.74 16.53 -2.49
C LEU A 68 27.61 17.24 -1.13
N MET A 69 28.31 16.74 -0.10
CA MET A 69 28.35 17.35 1.23
C MET A 69 28.93 18.78 1.20
N ALA A 70 30.00 19.00 0.45
CA ALA A 70 30.63 20.32 0.32
C ALA A 70 29.74 21.37 -0.37
N ASN A 71 28.70 20.97 -1.09
CA ASN A 71 27.83 21.87 -1.87
C ASN A 71 26.35 21.86 -1.47
N GLY A 72 25.93 20.96 -0.57
CA GLY A 72 24.55 20.79 -0.16
C GLY A 72 24.40 20.63 1.36
N VAL A 73 23.75 19.55 1.78
CA VAL A 73 23.43 19.24 3.17
C VAL A 73 23.56 17.75 3.44
N ARG A 74 23.86 17.38 4.69
CA ARG A 74 23.84 16.00 5.18
C ARG A 74 23.06 15.90 6.49
N GLY A 75 22.71 14.68 6.88
CA GLY A 75 22.19 14.40 8.21
C GLY A 75 23.25 14.59 9.32
N VAL A 76 22.80 14.91 10.54
CA VAL A 76 23.61 14.73 11.76
C VAL A 76 23.54 13.26 12.14
N ASN A 77 24.64 12.52 11.97
CA ASN A 77 24.65 11.05 11.96
C ASN A 77 23.57 10.47 11.01
N GLY A 78 23.57 10.91 9.75
CA GLY A 78 22.65 10.38 8.74
C GLY A 78 21.16 10.62 9.05
N MET A 79 20.35 9.59 8.86
CA MET A 79 18.89 9.60 9.10
C MET A 79 18.41 8.35 9.82
N VAL A 80 17.30 8.49 10.55
CA VAL A 80 16.65 7.40 11.29
C VAL A 80 15.74 6.62 10.35
N GLN A 81 15.78 5.30 10.45
CA GLN A 81 15.01 4.37 9.62
C GLN A 81 13.76 3.82 10.31
N ALA A 82 12.90 3.17 9.53
CA ALA A 82 11.77 2.42 10.08
C ALA A 82 12.26 1.17 10.84
N PHE A 83 11.48 0.68 11.81
CA PHE A 83 11.78 -0.55 12.54
C PHE A 83 11.08 -1.78 11.94
N PRO A 84 11.74 -2.95 11.84
CA PRO A 84 13.18 -3.14 11.94
C PRO A 84 13.92 -2.49 10.76
N PRO A 85 15.09 -1.87 10.96
CA PRO A 85 15.89 -1.27 9.90
C PRO A 85 16.61 -2.40 9.14
N ASN A 86 15.89 -3.06 8.25
CA ASN A 86 16.39 -4.12 7.37
C ASN A 86 15.84 -3.95 5.94
N THR A 87 16.53 -4.55 4.97
CA THR A 87 16.42 -4.29 3.52
C THR A 87 14.98 -4.06 3.03
N GLY A 88 14.10 -5.03 3.23
CA GLY A 88 12.72 -5.00 2.76
C GLY A 88 11.82 -3.97 3.46
N VAL A 89 12.26 -3.41 4.58
CA VAL A 89 11.62 -2.29 5.28
C VAL A 89 12.23 -0.97 4.83
N GLY A 90 13.57 -0.85 4.82
CA GLY A 90 14.29 0.39 4.53
C GLY A 90 14.05 0.92 3.11
N TRP A 91 14.19 0.07 2.09
CA TRP A 91 14.04 0.45 0.69
C TRP A 91 12.62 0.92 0.36
N TYR A 92 11.59 0.23 0.87
CA TYR A 92 10.20 0.67 0.72
C TYR A 92 9.88 1.91 1.55
N THR A 93 10.47 2.08 2.74
CA THR A 93 10.31 3.31 3.55
C THR A 93 10.81 4.54 2.80
N ILE A 94 11.97 4.45 2.15
CA ILE A 94 12.52 5.53 1.30
C ILE A 94 11.65 5.74 0.04
N ALA A 95 11.24 4.67 -0.63
CA ALA A 95 10.51 4.76 -1.90
C ALA A 95 9.07 5.29 -1.75
N THR A 96 8.39 4.98 -0.64
CA THR A 96 6.99 5.36 -0.37
C THR A 96 6.86 6.63 0.49
N GLY A 97 7.84 6.89 1.36
CA GLY A 97 7.72 7.92 2.38
C GLY A 97 6.77 7.56 3.52
N THR A 98 6.44 6.28 3.72
CA THR A 98 5.62 5.78 4.86
C THR A 98 6.29 4.61 5.58
N TYR A 99 5.66 4.09 6.64
CA TYR A 99 6.17 3.04 7.52
C TYR A 99 5.53 1.66 7.22
N PRO A 100 6.05 0.55 7.78
CA PRO A 100 5.50 -0.80 7.59
C PRO A 100 4.00 -0.97 7.83
N SER A 101 3.42 -0.16 8.72
CA SER A 101 1.97 -0.07 8.97
C SER A 101 1.12 0.25 7.75
N GLU A 102 1.70 0.87 6.71
CA GLU A 102 1.02 1.29 5.49
C GLU A 102 1.66 0.71 4.21
N HIS A 103 2.99 0.58 4.12
CA HIS A 103 3.63 -0.06 2.96
C HIS A 103 3.64 -1.59 2.99
N GLY A 104 3.26 -2.20 4.12
CA GLY A 104 2.94 -3.62 4.21
C GLY A 104 4.14 -4.57 4.33
N SER A 105 5.38 -4.09 4.24
CA SER A 105 6.56 -4.91 4.50
C SER A 105 7.04 -4.69 5.92
N THR A 106 6.95 -5.72 6.76
CA THR A 106 7.33 -5.68 8.17
C THR A 106 8.71 -6.26 8.44
N ASN A 107 9.28 -7.02 7.50
CA ASN A 107 10.55 -7.73 7.64
C ASN A 107 11.02 -8.25 6.27
N ASN A 108 12.29 -8.69 6.13
CA ASN A 108 12.73 -9.36 4.89
C ASN A 108 11.96 -10.68 4.63
N THR A 109 11.57 -11.39 5.69
CA THR A 109 10.65 -12.54 5.64
C THR A 109 9.68 -12.52 6.84
N PHE A 110 8.38 -12.70 6.57
CA PHE A 110 7.31 -12.60 7.56
C PHE A 110 6.16 -13.58 7.26
N PHE A 111 5.17 -13.63 8.15
CA PHE A 111 3.92 -14.38 7.97
C PHE A 111 2.75 -13.39 7.86
N ARG A 112 1.75 -13.75 7.06
CA ARG A 112 0.48 -13.02 6.96
C ARG A 112 -0.57 -13.82 7.74
N THR A 113 -1.24 -13.20 8.70
CA THR A 113 -2.37 -13.87 9.37
C THR A 113 -3.46 -14.18 8.33
N GLY A 114 -4.22 -15.26 8.55
CA GLY A 114 -5.17 -15.81 7.58
C GLY A 114 -4.56 -16.69 6.48
N ASP A 115 -3.24 -16.69 6.30
CA ASP A 115 -2.54 -17.66 5.44
C ASP A 115 -2.36 -19.01 6.18
N THR A 116 -2.03 -20.08 5.45
CA THR A 116 -1.76 -21.40 6.08
C THR A 116 -0.48 -21.31 6.92
N PHE A 117 -0.48 -21.79 8.18
CA PHE A 117 0.60 -21.50 9.13
C PHE A 117 2.00 -22.01 8.71
N SER A 118 2.09 -22.97 7.78
CA SER A 118 3.36 -23.42 7.16
C SER A 118 3.92 -22.44 6.11
N ASN A 119 3.13 -21.49 5.61
CA ASN A 119 3.51 -20.57 4.54
C ASN A 119 4.32 -19.37 5.07
N ARG A 120 5.11 -18.75 4.20
CA ARG A 120 5.90 -17.53 4.49
C ARG A 120 5.83 -16.56 3.32
N SER A 121 5.96 -15.27 3.62
CA SER A 121 6.03 -14.17 2.65
C SER A 121 7.40 -13.49 2.71
N SER A 122 7.88 -13.01 1.57
CA SER A 122 9.08 -12.17 1.46
C SER A 122 8.67 -10.78 0.97
N PHE A 123 9.39 -9.73 1.39
CA PHE A 123 9.12 -8.35 0.98
C PHE A 123 9.05 -8.15 -0.54
N ALA A 124 9.82 -8.94 -1.31
CA ALA A 124 9.92 -8.87 -2.77
C ALA A 124 8.83 -9.68 -3.51
N GLY A 125 7.81 -10.19 -2.79
CA GLY A 125 6.67 -10.90 -3.36
C GLY A 125 5.65 -9.96 -4.02
N ALA A 126 4.88 -10.48 -4.98
CA ALA A 126 3.78 -9.74 -5.61
C ALA A 126 2.67 -9.41 -4.57
N GLY A 127 2.12 -8.20 -4.63
CA GLY A 127 1.10 -7.73 -3.68
C GLY A 127 1.60 -7.45 -2.25
N ILE A 128 2.92 -7.47 -2.03
CA ILE A 128 3.50 -7.20 -0.71
C ILE A 128 3.69 -5.71 -0.46
N LEU A 129 4.13 -4.93 -1.46
CA LEU A 129 4.10 -3.48 -1.38
C LEU A 129 2.64 -2.98 -1.44
N GLN A 130 2.14 -2.40 -0.34
CA GLN A 130 0.75 -1.94 -0.19
C GLN A 130 0.58 -0.41 -0.32
N ALA A 131 1.67 0.33 -0.57
CA ALA A 131 1.67 1.79 -0.68
C ALA A 131 2.26 2.29 -2.00
N ASP A 132 1.72 3.41 -2.48
CA ASP A 132 2.19 4.14 -3.66
C ASP A 132 3.63 4.67 -3.46
N THR A 133 4.47 4.61 -4.50
CA THR A 133 5.88 5.06 -4.43
C THR A 133 6.12 6.39 -5.14
N ILE A 134 7.27 7.02 -4.91
CA ILE A 134 7.73 8.17 -5.69
C ILE A 134 7.91 7.83 -7.18
N ALA A 135 8.20 6.57 -7.54
CA ALA A 135 8.23 6.15 -8.94
C ALA A 135 6.83 6.23 -9.58
N ASN A 136 5.82 5.69 -8.88
CA ASN A 136 4.42 5.78 -9.31
C ASN A 136 3.94 7.24 -9.38
N ALA A 137 4.27 8.04 -8.36
CA ALA A 137 3.89 9.44 -8.28
C ALA A 137 4.54 10.31 -9.38
N ALA A 138 5.78 9.99 -9.74
CA ALA A 138 6.49 10.63 -10.85
C ALA A 138 5.87 10.26 -12.21
N GLU A 139 5.61 8.98 -12.50
CA GLU A 139 4.95 8.58 -13.76
C GLU A 139 3.53 9.11 -13.87
N ARG A 140 2.74 9.05 -12.78
CA ARG A 140 1.41 9.69 -12.67
C ARG A 140 1.45 11.18 -12.97
N SER A 141 2.58 11.84 -12.67
CA SER A 141 2.85 13.25 -12.98
C SER A 141 3.57 13.46 -14.33
N GLY A 142 3.58 12.46 -15.21
CA GLY A 142 4.13 12.54 -16.57
C GLY A 142 5.67 12.55 -16.67
N LYS A 143 6.38 12.20 -15.59
CA LYS A 143 7.85 12.10 -15.57
C LYS A 143 8.33 10.73 -16.07
N LYS A 144 9.52 10.68 -16.66
CA LYS A 144 10.19 9.43 -17.01
C LYS A 144 10.99 8.90 -15.82
N VAL A 145 10.67 7.70 -15.36
CA VAL A 145 11.40 7.03 -14.26
C VAL A 145 12.30 5.94 -14.82
N ALA A 146 13.44 5.68 -14.18
CA ALA A 146 14.22 4.46 -14.34
C ALA A 146 14.63 3.94 -12.95
N GLN A 147 14.45 2.63 -12.72
CA GLN A 147 14.88 1.92 -11.53
C GLN A 147 16.00 0.94 -11.91
N ILE A 148 17.18 1.10 -11.33
CA ILE A 148 18.40 0.38 -11.72
C ILE A 148 18.99 -0.22 -10.46
N GLU A 149 18.74 -1.51 -10.26
CA GLU A 149 19.13 -2.27 -9.06
C GLU A 149 18.56 -1.66 -7.77
N TRP A 150 17.42 -0.97 -7.91
CA TRP A 150 16.63 -0.48 -6.80
C TRP A 150 15.85 -1.65 -6.19
N VAL A 151 16.27 -2.11 -5.01
CA VAL A 151 15.71 -3.30 -4.35
C VAL A 151 14.20 -3.18 -4.14
N GLY A 152 13.46 -4.16 -4.66
CA GLY A 152 12.00 -4.19 -4.62
C GLY A 152 11.33 -3.24 -5.62
N GLY A 153 12.09 -2.57 -6.50
CA GLY A 153 11.57 -1.65 -7.51
C GLY A 153 10.49 -2.26 -8.40
N ARG A 154 10.57 -3.57 -8.71
CA ARG A 154 9.56 -4.30 -9.49
C ARG A 154 8.17 -4.28 -8.85
N ALA A 155 8.09 -4.19 -7.52
CA ALA A 155 6.81 -4.14 -6.80
C ALA A 155 6.06 -2.81 -7.03
N ALA A 156 6.74 -1.76 -7.47
CA ALA A 156 6.10 -0.50 -7.87
C ALA A 156 5.34 -0.61 -9.21
N ASN A 157 5.64 -1.61 -10.06
CA ASN A 157 4.95 -1.85 -11.34
C ASN A 157 4.83 -0.59 -12.25
N ILE A 158 5.97 0.08 -12.49
CA ILE A 158 6.05 1.26 -13.37
C ILE A 158 6.21 0.90 -14.86
N THR A 159 5.99 1.88 -15.72
CA THR A 159 6.14 1.81 -17.18
C THR A 159 7.60 1.88 -17.64
N GLY A 160 8.42 2.62 -16.90
CA GLY A 160 9.85 2.86 -17.14
C GLY A 160 10.73 1.60 -17.09
N PRO A 161 12.02 1.73 -17.44
CA PRO A 161 12.99 0.65 -17.23
C PRO A 161 13.17 0.36 -15.74
N THR A 162 12.87 -0.88 -15.33
CA THR A 162 13.13 -1.40 -13.98
C THR A 162 13.99 -2.65 -14.06
N VAL A 163 15.07 -2.69 -13.28
CA VAL A 163 15.94 -3.87 -13.09
C VAL A 163 16.08 -4.12 -11.60
N ASP A 164 15.69 -5.31 -11.12
CA ASP A 164 15.49 -5.60 -9.69
C ASP A 164 15.61 -7.12 -9.39
N PHE A 165 16.77 -7.53 -8.87
CA PHE A 165 17.26 -8.90 -8.66
C PHE A 165 17.54 -9.72 -9.95
N ALA A 166 18.02 -10.95 -9.75
CA ALA A 166 18.20 -11.98 -10.77
C ALA A 166 17.46 -13.28 -10.39
N ASN A 167 17.24 -14.17 -11.37
CA ASN A 167 16.76 -15.54 -11.16
C ASN A 167 17.94 -16.52 -11.15
N PHE A 168 18.00 -17.42 -10.16
CA PHE A 168 19.02 -18.46 -10.03
C PHE A 168 18.50 -19.82 -10.52
N PHE A 169 19.10 -20.37 -11.57
CA PHE A 169 18.63 -21.58 -12.27
C PHE A 169 19.51 -22.83 -12.05
N SER A 170 20.67 -22.72 -11.42
CA SER A 170 21.54 -23.85 -11.07
C SER A 170 22.11 -23.74 -9.66
N THR A 171 22.73 -24.83 -9.20
CA THR A 171 23.70 -24.77 -8.11
C THR A 171 24.92 -23.93 -8.52
N ARG A 172 25.60 -23.38 -7.52
CA ARG A 172 27.00 -22.94 -7.58
C ARG A 172 27.90 -24.00 -6.95
N GLY A 173 29.22 -23.90 -7.11
CA GLY A 173 30.13 -24.84 -6.45
C GLY A 173 31.57 -24.88 -6.96
N VAL A 174 32.26 -25.97 -6.63
CA VAL A 174 33.65 -26.23 -7.04
C VAL A 174 33.82 -27.63 -7.64
N LEU A 175 34.75 -27.73 -8.59
CA LEU A 175 35.41 -28.96 -9.00
C LEU A 175 36.87 -28.89 -8.50
N ALA A 176 37.26 -29.78 -7.59
CA ALA A 176 38.56 -29.72 -6.91
C ALA A 176 39.27 -31.08 -6.90
N SER A 177 40.61 -31.08 -6.84
CA SER A 177 41.40 -32.29 -6.62
C SER A 177 42.71 -31.95 -5.88
N PRO A 178 43.13 -32.73 -4.87
CA PRO A 178 42.41 -33.83 -4.21
C PRO A 178 41.16 -33.32 -3.47
N ILE A 179 40.42 -34.25 -2.84
CA ILE A 179 39.27 -33.92 -2.00
C ILE A 179 39.70 -33.21 -0.70
N ASN A 180 39.09 -32.07 -0.38
CA ASN A 180 39.19 -31.43 0.93
C ASN A 180 37.91 -31.74 1.72
N ALA A 181 38.03 -32.53 2.79
CA ALA A 181 36.89 -32.96 3.61
C ALA A 181 36.22 -31.80 4.36
N GLY A 182 36.97 -30.74 4.71
CA GLY A 182 36.41 -29.56 5.37
C GLY A 182 35.54 -28.74 4.44
N GLU A 183 36.03 -28.48 3.22
CA GLU A 183 35.27 -27.80 2.16
C GLU A 183 34.05 -28.62 1.71
N GLN A 184 34.17 -29.95 1.63
CA GLN A 184 33.04 -30.81 1.30
C GLN A 184 31.94 -30.75 2.37
N ALA A 185 32.31 -30.69 3.65
CA ALA A 185 31.36 -30.56 4.75
C ALA A 185 30.71 -29.16 4.78
N GLY A 186 31.48 -28.09 4.55
CA GLY A 186 30.96 -26.73 4.41
C GLY A 186 29.99 -26.60 3.23
N ALA A 187 30.37 -27.13 2.06
CA ALA A 187 29.51 -27.14 0.88
C ALA A 187 28.19 -27.90 1.13
N ALA A 188 28.23 -29.03 1.85
CA ALA A 188 27.03 -29.77 2.21
C ALA A 188 26.09 -28.96 3.15
N ALA A 189 26.65 -28.20 4.10
CA ALA A 189 25.85 -27.36 5.01
C ALA A 189 25.07 -26.24 4.28
N PHE A 190 25.67 -25.66 3.24
CA PHE A 190 25.06 -24.59 2.43
C PHE A 190 24.35 -25.09 1.14
N ASN A 191 24.22 -26.42 0.95
CA ASN A 191 23.66 -27.04 -0.27
C ASN A 191 24.36 -26.58 -1.59
N ILE A 192 25.69 -26.50 -1.52
CA ILE A 192 26.61 -26.12 -2.61
C ILE A 192 27.18 -27.38 -3.27
N SER A 193 27.47 -27.31 -4.57
CA SER A 193 28.07 -28.45 -5.28
C SER A 193 29.57 -28.58 -4.95
N TYR A 194 29.98 -29.72 -4.41
CA TYR A 194 31.39 -30.10 -4.29
C TYR A 194 31.68 -31.34 -5.14
N GLN A 195 32.47 -31.18 -6.19
CA GLN A 195 32.85 -32.23 -7.13
C GLN A 195 34.35 -32.52 -7.03
N VAL A 196 34.74 -33.79 -7.20
CA VAL A 196 36.15 -34.21 -7.17
C VAL A 196 36.64 -34.46 -8.59
N ALA A 197 37.65 -33.73 -9.06
CA ALA A 197 38.23 -33.92 -10.38
C ALA A 197 39.09 -35.19 -10.43
N ALA A 198 38.61 -36.17 -11.19
CA ALA A 198 39.40 -37.31 -11.65
C ALA A 198 40.07 -36.94 -12.98
N PHE A 199 41.40 -36.83 -12.99
CA PHE A 199 42.17 -36.56 -14.21
C PHE A 199 42.61 -37.86 -14.89
N ALA A 200 42.57 -37.86 -16.22
CA ALA A 200 43.11 -38.90 -17.08
C ALA A 200 43.67 -38.28 -18.37
N ALA A 201 44.54 -38.99 -19.10
CA ALA A 201 45.11 -38.48 -20.35
C ALA A 201 44.03 -38.05 -21.36
N ALA A 202 44.18 -36.86 -21.91
CA ALA A 202 43.19 -36.26 -22.81
C ALA A 202 43.04 -37.11 -24.08
N SER A 203 41.78 -37.43 -24.43
CA SER A 203 41.49 -38.37 -25.51
C SER A 203 40.19 -38.04 -26.23
N GLY A 204 40.24 -38.08 -27.57
CA GLY A 204 39.14 -37.70 -28.46
C GLY A 204 38.99 -36.19 -28.71
N TRP A 205 39.91 -35.36 -28.20
CA TRP A 205 39.89 -33.92 -28.43
C TRP A 205 40.33 -33.54 -29.84
N THR A 206 39.72 -32.48 -30.37
CA THR A 206 40.09 -31.84 -31.64
C THR A 206 40.16 -30.32 -31.44
N ASN A 207 40.86 -29.60 -32.31
CA ASN A 207 40.97 -28.13 -32.29
C ASN A 207 41.42 -27.52 -30.93
N VAL A 208 42.21 -28.26 -30.15
CA VAL A 208 42.90 -27.80 -28.93
C VAL A 208 44.41 -27.69 -29.18
N PRO A 209 45.15 -26.84 -28.44
CA PRO A 209 46.61 -26.87 -28.40
C PRO A 209 47.11 -28.23 -27.92
N THR A 210 48.28 -28.69 -28.35
CA THR A 210 48.84 -29.98 -27.89
C THR A 210 49.48 -29.92 -26.49
N GLY A 211 49.82 -28.70 -26.04
CA GLY A 211 50.68 -28.43 -24.88
C GLY A 211 52.14 -28.87 -25.07
N ASP A 212 52.94 -28.70 -24.01
CA ASP A 212 54.30 -29.26 -23.96
C ASP A 212 54.27 -30.81 -23.81
N PRO A 213 55.02 -31.57 -24.62
CA PRO A 213 55.14 -33.02 -24.49
C PRO A 213 55.63 -33.53 -23.12
N ALA A 214 56.26 -32.69 -22.29
CA ALA A 214 56.68 -33.00 -20.92
C ALA A 214 55.48 -33.07 -19.95
N ALA A 215 54.40 -32.34 -20.22
CA ALA A 215 53.14 -32.36 -19.48
C ALA A 215 51.96 -32.77 -20.41
N PRO A 216 51.87 -34.05 -20.83
CA PRO A 216 50.83 -34.50 -21.76
C PRO A 216 49.43 -34.18 -21.24
N ALA A 217 48.67 -33.41 -22.02
CA ALA A 217 47.40 -32.84 -21.57
C ALA A 217 46.44 -33.86 -20.93
N GLN A 218 45.78 -33.43 -19.87
CA GLN A 218 44.81 -34.21 -19.10
C GLN A 218 43.38 -33.75 -19.35
N GLN A 219 42.42 -34.56 -18.96
CA GLN A 219 40.99 -34.22 -19.01
C GLN A 219 40.26 -34.61 -17.73
N SER A 220 39.22 -33.85 -17.39
CA SER A 220 38.24 -34.19 -16.36
C SER A 220 36.84 -33.69 -16.77
N VAL A 221 35.86 -33.67 -15.86
CA VAL A 221 34.47 -33.29 -16.15
C VAL A 221 33.90 -32.41 -15.04
N LEU A 222 33.26 -31.31 -15.42
CA LEU A 222 32.47 -30.42 -14.55
C LEU A 222 30.97 -30.58 -14.85
N THR A 223 30.14 -30.68 -13.81
CA THR A 223 28.67 -30.67 -13.93
C THR A 223 28.05 -29.47 -13.21
N VAL A 224 27.23 -28.69 -13.90
CA VAL A 224 26.45 -27.58 -13.34
C VAL A 224 25.00 -28.03 -13.23
N ALA A 225 24.57 -28.39 -12.03
CA ALA A 225 23.28 -29.02 -11.76
C ALA A 225 22.15 -27.99 -11.67
N SER A 226 21.02 -28.24 -12.35
CA SER A 226 19.89 -27.31 -12.33
C SER A 226 19.13 -27.34 -10.99
N THR A 227 18.79 -26.16 -10.46
CA THR A 227 17.84 -26.00 -9.35
C THR A 227 16.39 -25.91 -9.85
N PHE A 228 16.17 -25.66 -11.14
CA PHE A 228 14.85 -25.51 -11.73
C PHE A 228 14.75 -26.23 -13.08
N LEU A 229 14.67 -27.57 -13.01
CA LEU A 229 14.67 -28.49 -14.16
C LEU A 229 13.61 -28.20 -15.23
N ALA A 230 12.52 -27.51 -14.88
CA ALA A 230 11.48 -27.12 -15.84
C ALA A 230 11.91 -26.01 -16.81
N GLN A 231 12.84 -25.13 -16.40
CA GLN A 231 13.30 -23.99 -17.21
C GLN A 231 14.81 -24.01 -17.50
N ASN A 232 15.59 -24.89 -16.87
CA ASN A 232 17.02 -25.00 -17.09
C ASN A 232 17.51 -26.46 -17.01
N PRO A 233 18.29 -26.97 -17.99
CA PRO A 233 18.88 -28.30 -17.89
C PRO A 233 20.14 -28.29 -17.00
N THR A 234 20.42 -29.43 -16.37
CA THR A 234 21.78 -29.72 -15.89
C THR A 234 22.73 -29.78 -17.09
N ARG A 235 23.86 -29.07 -17.02
CA ARG A 235 24.88 -29.05 -18.09
C ARG A 235 26.17 -29.72 -17.61
N THR A 236 26.91 -30.29 -18.56
CA THR A 236 28.19 -30.95 -18.32
C THR A 236 29.22 -30.39 -19.30
N TYR A 237 30.43 -30.15 -18.80
CA TYR A 237 31.57 -29.64 -19.54
C TYR A 237 32.73 -30.61 -19.39
N ASP A 238 33.31 -30.97 -20.54
CA ASP A 238 34.61 -31.62 -20.59
C ASP A 238 35.66 -30.56 -20.28
N VAL A 239 36.53 -30.86 -19.32
CA VAL A 239 37.66 -30.03 -18.93
C VAL A 239 38.91 -30.57 -19.63
N TYR A 240 39.63 -29.73 -20.36
CA TYR A 240 40.96 -30.04 -20.91
C TYR A 240 42.00 -29.21 -20.15
N VAL A 241 43.05 -29.82 -19.62
CA VAL A 241 44.12 -29.11 -18.89
C VAL A 241 45.46 -29.42 -19.55
N TYR A 242 46.24 -28.39 -19.84
CA TYR A 242 47.50 -28.48 -20.56
C TYR A 242 48.51 -27.45 -20.05
N ASP A 243 49.75 -27.63 -20.49
CA ASP A 243 50.84 -26.67 -20.33
C ASP A 243 50.92 -25.80 -21.59
N SER A 244 50.72 -24.49 -21.45
CA SER A 244 50.72 -23.55 -22.59
C SER A 244 52.12 -23.15 -23.06
N ILE A 245 53.18 -23.46 -22.30
CA ILE A 245 54.54 -22.97 -22.52
C ILE A 245 55.45 -24.13 -22.96
N VAL A 246 55.71 -24.21 -24.26
CA VAL A 246 56.54 -25.28 -24.82
C VAL A 246 58.03 -24.98 -24.63
N ASP A 247 58.59 -25.30 -23.46
CA ASP A 247 60.02 -25.19 -23.12
C ASP A 247 60.72 -26.49 -22.69
N GLY A 248 59.98 -27.58 -22.51
CA GLY A 248 60.45 -28.89 -22.05
C GLY A 248 60.37 -29.13 -20.53
N THR A 249 59.91 -28.15 -19.76
CA THR A 249 59.55 -28.29 -18.35
C THR A 249 58.08 -28.67 -18.23
N ALA A 250 57.73 -29.65 -17.39
CA ALA A 250 56.34 -30.03 -17.20
C ALA A 250 55.63 -29.09 -16.21
N ALA A 251 54.74 -28.21 -16.70
CA ALA A 251 54.00 -27.26 -15.88
C ALA A 251 52.58 -26.95 -16.41
N TYR A 252 51.57 -27.73 -16.00
CA TYR A 252 50.17 -27.40 -16.30
C TYR A 252 49.81 -26.00 -15.78
N ASP A 253 49.32 -25.11 -16.67
CA ASP A 253 49.03 -23.71 -16.36
C ASP A 253 47.62 -23.25 -16.80
N THR A 254 47.01 -23.96 -17.76
CA THR A 254 45.81 -23.52 -18.48
C THR A 254 44.79 -24.64 -18.63
N LEU A 255 43.50 -24.30 -18.53
CA LEU A 255 42.39 -25.18 -18.88
C LEU A 255 41.44 -24.59 -19.94
N ILE A 256 40.76 -25.47 -20.67
CA ILE A 256 39.67 -25.16 -21.60
C ILE A 256 38.42 -25.91 -21.13
N LEU A 257 37.27 -25.23 -21.13
CA LEU A 257 35.96 -25.86 -20.89
C LEU A 257 35.21 -25.99 -22.22
N VAL A 258 34.84 -27.21 -22.61
CA VAL A 258 33.97 -27.47 -23.77
C VAL A 258 32.70 -28.17 -23.27
N ARG A 259 31.52 -27.69 -23.65
CA ARG A 259 30.23 -28.32 -23.31
C ARG A 259 30.21 -29.75 -23.89
N SER A 260 30.06 -30.80 -23.09
CA SER A 260 30.38 -32.20 -23.50
C SER A 260 29.61 -32.68 -24.74
N GLY A 261 28.39 -32.17 -24.96
CA GLY A 261 27.60 -32.39 -26.17
C GLY A 261 28.14 -31.71 -27.45
N ALA A 262 29.31 -31.06 -27.40
CA ALA A 262 30.08 -30.56 -28.55
C ALA A 262 31.26 -31.49 -28.91
N SER A 263 31.31 -32.71 -28.34
CA SER A 263 32.21 -33.80 -28.75
C SER A 263 33.70 -33.43 -28.69
N LYS A 264 34.12 -32.68 -27.67
CA LYS A 264 35.53 -32.29 -27.41
C LYS A 264 36.18 -31.49 -28.55
N ASP A 265 35.39 -30.70 -29.25
CA ASP A 265 35.87 -29.70 -30.22
C ASP A 265 36.28 -28.40 -29.48
N GLY A 266 37.58 -28.15 -29.40
CA GLY A 266 38.16 -26.94 -28.79
C GLY A 266 37.79 -25.64 -29.50
N SER A 267 37.32 -25.69 -30.77
CA SER A 267 36.76 -24.51 -31.45
C SER A 267 35.38 -24.10 -30.91
N GLN A 268 34.76 -24.97 -30.10
CA GLN A 268 33.50 -24.75 -29.38
C GLN A 268 33.74 -24.62 -27.86
N ALA A 269 34.91 -24.07 -27.47
CA ALA A 269 35.22 -23.72 -26.09
C ALA A 269 34.20 -22.71 -25.53
N ALA A 270 33.65 -23.03 -24.36
CA ALA A 270 32.84 -22.13 -23.55
C ALA A 270 33.71 -21.05 -22.89
N THR A 271 34.93 -21.41 -22.45
CA THR A 271 35.96 -20.49 -21.98
C THR A 271 37.34 -21.16 -21.91
N THR A 272 38.38 -20.37 -21.69
CA THR A 272 39.76 -20.80 -21.41
C THR A 272 40.30 -19.98 -20.23
N LEU A 273 40.85 -20.66 -19.21
CA LEU A 273 41.27 -20.09 -17.93
C LEU A 273 42.72 -20.48 -17.62
N GLY A 274 43.58 -19.50 -17.35
CA GLY A 274 44.78 -19.66 -16.54
C GLY A 274 44.49 -19.42 -15.05
N VAL A 275 45.46 -19.68 -14.16
CA VAL A 275 45.26 -19.47 -12.72
C VAL A 275 44.95 -18.00 -12.40
N GLY A 276 43.87 -17.79 -11.66
CA GLY A 276 43.34 -16.47 -11.30
C GLY A 276 42.26 -15.94 -12.25
N ASP A 277 42.15 -16.44 -13.49
CA ASP A 277 41.12 -15.99 -14.43
C ASP A 277 39.71 -16.29 -13.89
N PHE A 278 38.87 -15.25 -13.82
CA PHE A 278 37.42 -15.34 -13.56
C PHE A 278 36.66 -14.88 -14.81
N LYS A 279 36.02 -15.80 -15.55
CA LYS A 279 35.42 -15.49 -16.87
C LYS A 279 33.97 -15.96 -17.00
N GLU A 280 33.19 -15.17 -17.72
CA GLU A 280 31.80 -15.42 -18.09
C GLU A 280 31.67 -16.61 -19.06
N ILE A 281 30.60 -17.40 -18.90
CA ILE A 281 30.09 -18.36 -19.88
C ILE A 281 28.63 -18.01 -20.17
N LYS A 282 28.34 -17.54 -21.40
CA LYS A 282 26.97 -17.26 -21.85
C LYS A 282 26.30 -18.44 -22.54
N LEU A 283 25.08 -18.72 -22.12
CA LEU A 283 24.24 -19.82 -22.56
C LEU A 283 23.19 -19.25 -23.52
N ARG A 284 23.30 -19.55 -24.82
CA ARG A 284 22.50 -18.93 -25.88
C ARG A 284 21.84 -19.98 -26.78
N GLY A 285 20.66 -19.66 -27.34
CA GLY A 285 20.00 -20.49 -28.33
C GLY A 285 19.79 -21.92 -27.83
N ALA A 286 20.33 -22.92 -28.55
CA ALA A 286 20.19 -24.34 -28.18
C ALA A 286 20.86 -24.72 -26.83
N ASP A 287 21.72 -23.87 -26.26
CA ASP A 287 22.33 -24.05 -24.94
C ASP A 287 21.74 -23.15 -23.84
N GLY A 288 20.81 -22.27 -24.20
CA GLY A 288 20.09 -21.37 -23.29
C GLY A 288 19.11 -22.08 -22.36
N LEU A 289 18.13 -21.33 -21.86
CA LEU A 289 17.04 -21.88 -21.04
C LEU A 289 16.08 -22.76 -21.87
N ILE A 290 15.22 -23.53 -21.19
CA ILE A 290 14.30 -24.54 -21.76
C ILE A 290 12.86 -24.32 -21.25
N GLY A 291 11.93 -25.20 -21.66
CA GLY A 291 10.52 -25.11 -21.28
C GLY A 291 9.90 -23.80 -21.76
N ASP A 292 9.15 -23.12 -20.89
CA ASP A 292 8.52 -21.82 -21.18
C ASP A 292 9.55 -20.69 -21.46
N ARG A 293 10.83 -20.93 -21.13
CA ARG A 293 11.96 -20.04 -21.42
C ARG A 293 12.87 -20.57 -22.55
N VAL A 294 12.37 -21.45 -23.43
CA VAL A 294 13.19 -22.08 -24.48
C VAL A 294 13.96 -21.06 -25.34
N GLY A 295 15.29 -21.23 -25.36
CA GLY A 295 16.21 -20.39 -26.14
C GLY A 295 16.60 -19.04 -25.51
N GLN A 296 16.02 -18.68 -24.36
CA GLN A 296 16.37 -17.44 -23.66
C GLN A 296 17.82 -17.49 -23.14
N THR A 297 18.55 -16.38 -23.29
CA THR A 297 19.93 -16.29 -22.81
C THR A 297 20.00 -16.18 -21.28
N ALA A 298 20.96 -16.90 -20.70
CA ALA A 298 21.42 -16.81 -19.31
C ALA A 298 22.95 -16.91 -19.29
N GLY A 299 23.59 -16.81 -18.13
CA GLY A 299 25.03 -17.03 -18.02
C GLY A 299 25.46 -17.41 -16.61
N PHE A 300 26.76 -17.65 -16.42
CA PHE A 300 27.41 -17.85 -15.13
C PHE A 300 28.90 -17.51 -15.27
N TYR A 301 29.63 -17.37 -14.16
CA TYR A 301 31.07 -17.15 -14.18
C TYR A 301 31.81 -18.38 -13.65
N THR A 302 33.05 -18.56 -14.10
CA THR A 302 33.95 -19.65 -13.70
C THR A 302 35.34 -19.12 -13.38
N LYS A 303 35.93 -19.55 -12.26
CA LYS A 303 37.27 -19.13 -11.81
C LYS A 303 38.21 -20.30 -11.59
N LEU A 304 39.37 -20.30 -12.23
CA LEU A 304 40.45 -21.25 -11.90
C LEU A 304 41.24 -20.71 -10.69
N ILE A 305 40.83 -21.10 -9.48
CA ILE A 305 41.42 -20.63 -8.22
C ILE A 305 42.83 -21.21 -8.04
N SER A 306 43.03 -22.48 -8.38
CA SER A 306 44.36 -23.10 -8.32
C SER A 306 44.56 -24.21 -9.36
N LEU A 307 45.79 -24.31 -9.84
CA LEU A 307 46.31 -25.41 -10.66
C LEU A 307 47.80 -25.54 -10.31
N ALA A 308 48.22 -26.71 -9.85
CA ALA A 308 49.63 -27.01 -9.63
C ALA A 308 50.30 -27.46 -10.95
N PRO A 309 51.59 -27.14 -11.17
CA PRO A 309 52.35 -27.56 -12.34
C PRO A 309 52.34 -29.07 -12.62
N ASP A 310 52.11 -29.90 -11.60
CA ASP A 310 52.05 -31.36 -11.63
C ASP A 310 50.64 -31.95 -11.43
N LEU A 311 49.60 -31.09 -11.44
CA LEU A 311 48.20 -31.42 -11.08
C LEU A 311 47.99 -31.96 -9.65
N SER A 312 48.96 -31.82 -8.73
CA SER A 312 48.80 -32.20 -7.31
C SER A 312 47.79 -31.35 -6.54
N GLN A 313 47.39 -30.19 -7.08
CA GLN A 313 46.28 -29.36 -6.64
C GLN A 313 45.53 -28.81 -7.86
N PHE A 314 44.20 -28.77 -7.76
CA PHE A 314 43.29 -28.18 -8.74
C PHE A 314 42.05 -27.65 -8.03
N LYS A 315 41.59 -26.43 -8.34
CA LYS A 315 40.28 -25.91 -7.90
C LYS A 315 39.69 -24.96 -8.94
N LEU A 316 38.55 -25.36 -9.51
CA LEU A 316 37.72 -24.59 -10.43
C LEU A 316 36.38 -24.26 -9.77
N TYR A 317 36.10 -22.98 -9.50
CA TYR A 317 34.84 -22.48 -8.97
C TYR A 317 33.87 -22.10 -10.10
N PHE A 318 32.57 -22.22 -9.84
CA PHE A 318 31.49 -21.76 -10.73
C PHE A 318 30.34 -21.13 -9.94
N THR A 319 29.82 -20.01 -10.43
CA THR A 319 28.61 -19.34 -9.89
C THR A 319 27.34 -20.09 -10.33
N SER A 320 26.18 -19.66 -9.83
CA SER A 320 24.90 -20.12 -10.37
C SER A 320 24.67 -19.60 -11.79
N VAL A 321 23.87 -20.34 -12.57
CA VAL A 321 23.31 -19.88 -13.83
C VAL A 321 22.24 -18.85 -13.53
N GLU A 322 22.48 -17.61 -13.95
CA GLU A 322 21.73 -16.43 -13.56
C GLU A 322 21.22 -15.64 -14.78
N ARG A 323 20.14 -14.88 -14.55
CA ARG A 323 19.56 -13.93 -15.51
C ARG A 323 18.87 -12.81 -14.74
N ALA A 324 19.20 -11.56 -15.06
CA ALA A 324 18.57 -10.37 -14.52
C ALA A 324 17.04 -10.40 -14.64
N ILE A 325 16.34 -9.89 -13.64
CA ILE A 325 14.90 -9.62 -13.69
C ILE A 325 14.73 -8.16 -14.09
N ALA A 326 14.09 -7.93 -15.24
CA ALA A 326 13.81 -6.59 -15.72
C ALA A 326 12.44 -6.46 -16.38
N SER A 327 11.82 -5.30 -16.22
CA SER A 327 10.58 -4.91 -16.85
C SER A 327 10.70 -3.52 -17.47
N CYS A 328 9.94 -3.30 -18.55
CA CYS A 328 9.73 -1.99 -19.15
C CYS A 328 8.60 -2.09 -20.18
N ALA A 329 7.80 -1.02 -20.30
CA ALA A 329 6.71 -0.89 -21.27
C ALA A 329 6.78 0.41 -22.10
N THR A 330 7.81 1.25 -21.92
CA THR A 330 7.98 2.49 -22.70
C THR A 330 8.15 2.23 -24.21
N ALA A 331 7.85 3.24 -25.03
CA ALA A 331 8.05 3.17 -26.48
C ALA A 331 9.48 2.81 -26.91
N ALA A 332 10.51 3.21 -26.13
CA ALA A 332 11.89 2.84 -26.40
C ALA A 332 12.14 1.34 -26.14
N CYS A 333 11.61 0.81 -25.03
CA CYS A 333 11.67 -0.62 -24.70
C CYS A 333 10.86 -1.48 -25.69
N ASN A 334 9.73 -0.99 -26.19
CA ASN A 334 8.92 -1.66 -27.20
C ASN A 334 9.61 -1.72 -28.58
N ALA A 335 10.59 -0.85 -28.84
CA ALA A 335 11.43 -0.88 -30.03
C ALA A 335 12.64 -1.84 -29.94
N LEU A 336 12.95 -2.38 -28.74
CA LEU A 336 13.99 -3.41 -28.57
C LEU A 336 13.56 -4.73 -29.23
N PRO A 337 14.51 -5.62 -29.57
CA PRO A 337 14.21 -6.92 -30.18
C PRO A 337 13.19 -7.72 -29.37
N ALA A 338 12.21 -8.31 -30.06
CA ALA A 338 11.26 -9.22 -29.44
C ALA A 338 11.94 -10.53 -29.00
N GLY A 339 11.45 -11.11 -27.90
CA GLY A 339 11.89 -12.41 -27.39
C GLY A 339 10.88 -13.51 -27.64
N GLY A 340 10.89 -14.53 -26.78
CA GLY A 340 9.76 -15.45 -26.63
C GLY A 340 8.47 -14.73 -26.26
N ALA A 341 7.31 -15.38 -26.43
CA ALA A 341 5.99 -14.74 -26.27
C ALA A 341 5.72 -14.14 -24.87
N THR A 342 6.46 -14.58 -23.85
CA THR A 342 6.41 -14.15 -22.44
C THR A 342 7.68 -13.41 -21.97
N GLU A 343 8.68 -13.22 -22.85
CA GLU A 343 9.98 -12.64 -22.51
C GLU A 343 9.94 -11.11 -22.54
N ASN A 344 10.35 -10.42 -21.46
CA ASN A 344 10.41 -8.96 -21.50
C ASN A 344 11.58 -8.51 -22.38
N ARG A 345 11.36 -7.47 -23.21
CA ARG A 345 12.36 -7.00 -24.18
C ARG A 345 13.59 -6.37 -23.52
N LEU A 346 13.46 -5.78 -22.33
CA LEU A 346 14.59 -5.26 -21.56
C LEU A 346 15.37 -6.41 -20.89
N GLU A 347 14.67 -7.34 -20.23
CA GLU A 347 15.25 -8.57 -19.66
C GLU A 347 16.06 -9.34 -20.72
N LYS A 348 15.48 -9.49 -21.92
CA LYS A 348 16.15 -10.05 -23.09
C LYS A 348 17.38 -9.24 -23.49
N TYR A 349 17.27 -7.92 -23.67
CA TYR A 349 18.38 -7.10 -24.14
C TYR A 349 19.57 -7.16 -23.18
N ILE A 350 19.32 -7.05 -21.87
CA ILE A 350 20.34 -7.15 -20.83
C ILE A 350 21.04 -8.51 -20.92
N ALA A 351 20.28 -9.61 -20.84
CA ALA A 351 20.83 -10.96 -20.90
C ALA A 351 21.58 -11.26 -22.20
N ASP A 352 21.12 -10.74 -23.34
CA ASP A 352 21.76 -10.93 -24.64
C ASP A 352 23.05 -10.11 -24.80
N ASN A 353 23.11 -8.86 -24.33
CA ASN A 353 24.13 -7.89 -24.78
C ASN A 353 25.05 -7.32 -23.68
N LEU A 354 24.62 -7.29 -22.41
CA LEU A 354 25.41 -6.79 -21.28
C LEU A 354 25.95 -7.98 -20.47
N PRO A 355 26.94 -7.83 -19.57
CA PRO A 355 27.45 -8.95 -18.78
C PRO A 355 26.36 -9.67 -17.96
N THR A 356 26.63 -10.91 -17.55
CA THR A 356 25.74 -11.71 -16.72
C THR A 356 25.62 -11.09 -15.33
N ALA A 357 24.39 -10.97 -14.84
CA ALA A 357 24.11 -10.54 -13.47
C ALA A 357 24.68 -11.54 -12.46
N VAL A 358 25.28 -11.04 -11.40
CA VAL A 358 25.81 -11.81 -10.27
C VAL A 358 25.83 -10.92 -9.02
N ALA A 359 25.66 -11.52 -7.84
CA ALA A 359 25.74 -10.86 -6.52
C ALA A 359 26.91 -11.44 -5.69
N ALA A 360 27.25 -10.83 -4.55
CA ALA A 360 28.29 -11.34 -3.68
C ALA A 360 27.77 -12.54 -2.86
N ASP A 361 27.94 -13.74 -3.42
CA ASP A 361 27.42 -14.97 -2.84
C ASP A 361 28.26 -15.40 -1.62
N PHE A 362 27.77 -15.08 -0.42
CA PHE A 362 28.44 -15.37 0.84
C PHE A 362 28.56 -16.88 1.13
N ALA A 363 27.64 -17.70 0.62
CA ALA A 363 27.57 -19.11 1.02
C ALA A 363 28.81 -19.93 0.59
N PRO A 364 29.40 -19.75 -0.62
CA PRO A 364 30.73 -20.22 -0.98
C PRO A 364 31.86 -19.82 -0.02
N LEU A 365 31.85 -18.59 0.49
CA LEU A 365 32.87 -18.10 1.43
C LEU A 365 32.71 -18.75 2.80
N GLU A 366 31.49 -18.80 3.34
CA GLU A 366 31.21 -19.43 4.63
C GLU A 366 31.41 -20.96 4.59
N ALA A 367 31.09 -21.60 3.46
CA ALA A 367 31.42 -22.99 3.16
C ALA A 367 32.93 -23.24 2.95
N ARG A 368 33.76 -22.19 2.92
CA ARG A 368 35.22 -22.19 2.73
C ARG A 368 35.70 -22.78 1.39
N ILE A 369 34.81 -22.88 0.39
CA ILE A 369 35.19 -23.37 -0.94
C ILE A 369 35.96 -22.31 -1.76
N ILE A 370 35.70 -21.03 -1.51
CA ILE A 370 36.44 -19.87 -2.04
C ILE A 370 37.08 -19.07 -0.90
N ASP A 371 38.01 -18.19 -1.24
CA ASP A 371 38.66 -17.26 -0.30
C ASP A 371 38.00 -15.87 -0.30
N GLU A 372 38.34 -15.06 0.71
CA GLU A 372 37.83 -13.68 0.84
C GLU A 372 38.11 -12.83 -0.41
N ALA A 373 39.25 -13.06 -1.06
CA ALA A 373 39.65 -12.35 -2.28
C ALA A 373 38.75 -12.68 -3.48
N THR A 374 38.40 -13.96 -3.69
CA THR A 374 37.47 -14.38 -4.76
C THR A 374 36.04 -13.90 -4.49
N TYR A 375 35.60 -13.89 -3.23
CA TYR A 375 34.32 -13.31 -2.84
C TYR A 375 34.27 -11.79 -3.13
N VAL A 376 35.35 -11.08 -2.83
CA VAL A 376 35.45 -9.63 -3.10
C VAL A 376 35.54 -9.32 -4.60
N GLU A 377 36.22 -10.15 -5.39
CA GLU A 377 36.25 -10.03 -6.86
C GLU A 377 34.85 -10.26 -7.46
N GLN A 378 34.11 -11.25 -6.96
CA GLN A 378 32.71 -11.46 -7.33
C GLN A 378 31.83 -10.26 -6.97
N GLY A 379 31.86 -9.84 -5.71
CA GLY A 379 30.98 -8.78 -5.21
C GLY A 379 31.31 -7.38 -5.71
N ARG A 380 32.58 -7.08 -6.01
CA ARG A 380 33.01 -5.75 -6.49
C ARG A 380 33.22 -5.70 -7.99
N ASP A 381 34.06 -6.58 -8.54
CA ASP A 381 34.56 -6.40 -9.90
C ASP A 381 33.57 -6.94 -10.95
N LEU A 382 32.82 -8.01 -10.61
CA LEU A 382 31.73 -8.50 -11.47
C LEU A 382 30.43 -7.69 -11.30
N GLU A 383 30.13 -7.16 -10.11
CA GLU A 383 29.06 -6.18 -9.93
C GLU A 383 29.33 -4.94 -10.77
N ALA A 384 30.52 -4.35 -10.69
CA ALA A 384 30.88 -3.19 -11.48
C ALA A 384 30.81 -3.49 -13.00
N ALA A 385 31.21 -4.69 -13.44
CA ALA A 385 31.07 -5.09 -14.84
C ALA A 385 29.60 -5.17 -15.30
N TYR A 386 28.68 -5.64 -14.46
CA TYR A 386 27.26 -5.80 -14.78
C TYR A 386 26.45 -4.52 -14.53
N GLY A 387 26.45 -4.02 -13.29
CA GLY A 387 25.63 -2.91 -12.82
C GLY A 387 25.93 -1.60 -13.55
N ASP A 388 27.21 -1.27 -13.76
CA ASP A 388 27.55 -0.08 -14.55
C ASP A 388 27.24 -0.24 -16.04
N ALA A 389 27.29 -1.46 -16.60
CA ALA A 389 26.87 -1.69 -17.99
C ALA A 389 25.35 -1.54 -18.16
N VAL A 390 24.57 -1.97 -17.17
CA VAL A 390 23.11 -1.73 -17.11
C VAL A 390 22.81 -0.24 -16.90
N LEU A 391 23.55 0.44 -16.03
CA LEU A 391 23.42 1.88 -15.75
C LEU A 391 23.73 2.74 -16.99
N ASP A 392 24.89 2.52 -17.62
CA ASP A 392 25.32 3.18 -18.86
C ASP A 392 24.34 2.89 -20.01
N TYR A 393 23.81 1.67 -20.11
CA TYR A 393 22.81 1.35 -21.12
C TYR A 393 21.47 2.07 -20.86
N ILE A 394 20.94 2.01 -19.64
CA ILE A 394 19.61 2.56 -19.33
C ILE A 394 19.62 4.09 -19.33
N LEU A 395 20.59 4.73 -18.67
CA LEU A 395 20.66 6.21 -18.61
C LEU A 395 21.48 6.83 -19.74
N GLY A 396 22.33 6.10 -20.44
CA GLY A 396 23.06 6.61 -21.62
C GLY A 396 22.36 6.36 -22.95
N THR A 397 21.67 5.22 -23.12
CA THR A 397 21.17 4.75 -24.43
C THR A 397 19.65 4.61 -24.50
N LEU A 398 19.05 3.84 -23.58
CA LEU A 398 17.62 3.47 -23.65
C LEU A 398 16.70 4.62 -23.23
N GLN A 399 17.04 5.32 -22.15
CA GLN A 399 16.28 6.45 -21.61
C GLN A 399 17.18 7.60 -21.11
N PRO A 400 18.02 8.21 -21.97
CA PRO A 400 18.87 9.35 -21.61
C PRO A 400 18.12 10.65 -21.27
N ASN A 401 16.79 10.63 -21.33
CA ASN A 401 15.93 11.73 -20.89
C ASN A 401 15.18 11.42 -19.59
N THR A 402 15.62 10.41 -18.81
CA THR A 402 15.08 10.07 -17.47
C THR A 402 14.97 11.32 -16.58
N ASP A 403 13.83 11.49 -15.91
CA ASP A 403 13.55 12.61 -14.99
C ASP A 403 13.78 12.24 -13.53
N LEU A 404 13.51 10.99 -13.15
CA LEU A 404 13.84 10.42 -11.85
C LEU A 404 14.61 9.12 -12.05
N ALA A 405 15.91 9.13 -11.75
CA ALA A 405 16.72 7.92 -11.67
C ALA A 405 16.71 7.41 -10.23
N MET A 406 16.28 6.17 -10.02
CA MET A 406 16.33 5.44 -8.76
C MET A 406 17.38 4.35 -8.90
N VAL A 407 18.53 4.51 -8.24
CA VAL A 407 19.72 3.66 -8.47
C VAL A 407 20.20 3.04 -7.16
N GLY A 408 20.49 1.74 -7.18
CA GLY A 408 20.96 0.98 -6.02
C GLY A 408 22.39 0.46 -6.13
N TYR A 409 22.94 0.07 -4.98
CA TYR A 409 24.22 -0.61 -4.85
C TYR A 409 24.20 -1.53 -3.61
N PRO A 410 24.29 -2.87 -3.76
CA PRO A 410 24.13 -3.82 -2.64
C PRO A 410 25.41 -4.05 -1.82
N VAL A 411 26.59 -3.90 -2.44
CA VAL A 411 27.84 -4.49 -1.92
C VAL A 411 28.31 -3.89 -0.59
N THR A 412 27.84 -2.69 -0.24
CA THR A 412 28.12 -2.10 1.09
C THR A 412 27.46 -2.85 2.25
N ASP A 413 26.34 -3.54 2.01
CA ASP A 413 25.71 -4.47 2.95
C ASP A 413 26.47 -5.81 2.93
N GLU A 414 26.62 -6.42 1.75
CA GLU A 414 27.23 -7.74 1.56
C GLU A 414 28.64 -7.84 2.21
N PHE A 415 29.51 -6.84 1.98
CA PHE A 415 30.84 -6.81 2.58
C PHE A 415 30.82 -6.44 4.07
N SER A 416 29.84 -5.65 4.52
CA SER A 416 29.68 -5.38 5.96
C SER A 416 29.25 -6.65 6.70
N HIS A 417 28.36 -7.46 6.11
CA HIS A 417 27.97 -8.77 6.63
C HIS A 417 29.15 -9.72 6.78
N GLN A 418 30.05 -9.80 5.80
CA GLN A 418 31.17 -10.76 5.85
C GLN A 418 32.42 -10.29 6.60
N PHE A 419 32.65 -8.98 6.75
CA PHE A 419 33.93 -8.48 7.30
C PHE A 419 33.84 -7.60 8.56
N LEU A 420 32.70 -6.99 8.89
CA LEU A 420 32.66 -5.91 9.91
C LEU A 420 33.16 -6.38 11.28
N GLY A 421 32.59 -7.44 11.84
CA GLY A 421 32.99 -8.00 13.14
C GLY A 421 34.46 -8.43 13.21
N LEU A 422 35.04 -8.93 12.12
CA LEU A 422 36.47 -9.29 12.06
C LEU A 422 37.39 -8.07 12.26
N THR A 423 36.89 -6.84 12.07
CA THR A 423 37.63 -5.58 12.26
C THR A 423 37.39 -4.91 13.62
N VAL A 424 36.50 -5.45 14.48
CA VAL A 424 36.13 -4.80 15.76
C VAL A 424 36.64 -5.60 16.96
N PRO A 425 37.45 -5.01 17.88
CA PRO A 425 38.15 -5.75 18.93
C PRO A 425 37.31 -6.09 20.17
N THR A 426 36.21 -5.37 20.43
CA THR A 426 35.33 -5.59 21.59
C THR A 426 33.86 -5.39 21.26
N ASP A 427 32.96 -6.01 22.02
CA ASP A 427 31.53 -5.68 21.97
C ASP A 427 31.17 -4.42 22.76
N MET A 428 29.88 -4.05 22.74
CA MET A 428 29.33 -2.86 23.41
C MET A 428 29.47 -2.88 24.94
N ASP A 429 29.71 -4.04 25.56
CA ASP A 429 29.97 -4.19 26.99
C ASP A 429 31.49 -4.30 27.28
N GLY A 430 32.32 -3.95 26.30
CA GLY A 430 33.78 -3.95 26.37
C GLY A 430 34.41 -5.35 26.42
N GLN A 431 33.65 -6.41 26.15
CA GLN A 431 34.19 -7.78 26.18
C GLN A 431 35.00 -8.05 24.90
N PRO A 432 36.14 -8.76 24.98
CA PRO A 432 36.94 -9.10 23.80
C PRO A 432 36.13 -9.87 22.75
N ASN A 433 36.19 -9.43 21.50
CA ASN A 433 35.74 -10.22 20.37
C ASN A 433 36.77 -11.33 20.09
N PRO A 434 36.43 -12.62 20.25
CA PRO A 434 37.36 -13.70 19.93
C PRO A 434 37.75 -13.70 18.44
N TYR A 435 36.82 -13.36 17.55
CA TYR A 435 36.99 -13.38 16.08
C TYR A 435 37.64 -12.13 15.49
N TYR A 436 38.08 -11.18 16.33
CA TYR A 436 38.83 -10.01 15.85
C TYR A 436 40.13 -10.46 15.18
N ASP A 437 40.22 -10.22 13.87
CA ASP A 437 41.23 -10.76 12.95
C ASP A 437 41.48 -12.28 13.07
N ASP A 438 40.41 -13.05 13.27
CA ASP A 438 40.44 -14.51 13.52
C ASP A 438 39.13 -15.13 13.00
N LEU A 439 39.13 -15.48 11.71
CA LEU A 439 37.94 -15.97 10.99
C LEU A 439 37.41 -17.32 11.51
N ASN A 440 38.26 -18.13 12.13
CA ASN A 440 37.93 -19.51 12.49
C ASN A 440 37.67 -19.72 13.99
N GLY A 441 38.08 -18.78 14.86
CA GLY A 441 37.90 -18.84 16.31
C GLY A 441 38.91 -19.73 17.05
N ASP A 442 40.03 -20.11 16.43
CA ASP A 442 41.03 -21.00 17.05
C ASP A 442 42.00 -20.27 18.01
N GLY A 443 41.98 -18.93 17.99
CA GLY A 443 42.83 -18.06 18.82
C GLY A 443 44.09 -17.55 18.11
N THR A 444 44.38 -18.05 16.91
CA THR A 444 45.46 -17.56 16.05
C THR A 444 44.95 -16.40 15.21
N LYS A 445 45.71 -15.31 15.11
CA LYS A 445 45.33 -14.17 14.25
C LYS A 445 45.75 -14.41 12.80
N ASP A 446 44.83 -14.12 11.89
CA ASP A 446 45.04 -14.23 10.44
C ASP A 446 46.07 -13.21 9.94
N ASN A 447 46.18 -12.06 10.61
CA ASN A 447 46.96 -10.88 10.19
C ASN A 447 46.39 -10.22 8.91
N LEU A 448 45.06 -10.28 8.73
CA LEU A 448 44.33 -9.78 7.57
C LEU A 448 43.50 -8.53 7.85
N LEU A 449 43.53 -7.98 9.07
CA LEU A 449 42.77 -6.80 9.49
C LEU A 449 42.78 -5.66 8.45
N ALA A 450 43.96 -5.20 8.02
CA ALA A 450 44.10 -4.10 7.06
C ALA A 450 43.55 -4.43 5.65
N THR A 451 43.51 -5.73 5.30
CA THR A 451 42.91 -6.25 4.07
C THR A 451 41.38 -6.23 4.18
N ARG A 452 40.82 -6.69 5.31
CA ARG A 452 39.38 -6.72 5.59
C ARG A 452 38.77 -5.33 5.74
N GLU A 453 39.45 -4.42 6.44
CA GLU A 453 39.18 -2.98 6.40
C GLU A 453 39.23 -2.42 4.96
N GLY A 454 40.16 -2.94 4.15
CA GLY A 454 40.29 -2.60 2.73
C GLY A 454 39.11 -3.04 1.88
N TYR A 455 38.55 -4.23 2.15
CA TYR A 455 37.35 -4.72 1.49
C TYR A 455 36.14 -3.84 1.80
N ILE A 456 35.83 -3.62 3.09
CA ILE A 456 34.73 -2.73 3.52
C ILE A 456 34.88 -1.34 2.88
N ARG A 457 36.08 -0.76 2.94
CA ARG A 457 36.40 0.53 2.30
C ARG A 457 36.22 0.51 0.78
N SER A 458 36.49 -0.60 0.10
CA SER A 458 36.32 -0.71 -1.36
C SER A 458 34.87 -0.71 -1.81
N ALA A 459 33.95 -1.33 -1.07
CA ALA A 459 32.50 -1.22 -1.36
C ALA A 459 32.01 0.23 -1.21
N TYR A 460 32.51 0.98 -0.22
CA TYR A 460 32.18 2.41 -0.07
C TYR A 460 32.78 3.27 -1.20
N HIS A 461 33.96 2.91 -1.73
CA HIS A 461 34.55 3.57 -2.91
C HIS A 461 33.73 3.33 -4.18
N GLU A 462 33.36 2.07 -4.47
CA GLU A 462 32.56 1.78 -5.67
C GLU A 462 31.13 2.33 -5.57
N ALA A 463 30.53 2.39 -4.38
CA ALA A 463 29.28 3.10 -4.16
C ALA A 463 29.38 4.60 -4.54
N ASP A 464 30.49 5.26 -4.18
CA ASP A 464 30.77 6.63 -4.61
C ASP A 464 30.97 6.72 -6.14
N ALA A 465 31.69 5.76 -6.73
CA ALA A 465 31.96 5.69 -8.16
C ALA A 465 30.67 5.52 -8.98
N LYS A 466 29.78 4.59 -8.59
CA LYS A 466 28.49 4.32 -9.24
C LYS A 466 27.53 5.52 -9.12
N LEU A 467 27.53 6.21 -7.98
CA LEU A 467 26.83 7.49 -7.81
C LEU A 467 27.45 8.59 -8.71
N GLY A 468 28.78 8.66 -8.81
CA GLY A 468 29.50 9.55 -9.72
C GLY A 468 29.14 9.31 -11.19
N ARG A 469 29.08 8.05 -11.61
CA ARG A 469 28.68 7.59 -12.96
C ARG A 469 27.23 7.96 -13.25
N THR A 470 26.31 7.67 -12.31
CA THR A 470 24.90 8.10 -12.37
C THR A 470 24.78 9.62 -12.57
N ARG A 471 25.57 10.41 -11.84
CA ARG A 471 25.64 11.88 -11.97
C ARG A 471 26.26 12.38 -13.28
N ALA A 472 27.07 11.56 -13.97
CA ALA A 472 27.66 11.90 -15.26
C ALA A 472 26.73 11.59 -16.45
N LEU A 473 25.88 10.57 -16.32
CA LEU A 473 24.85 10.21 -17.30
C LEU A 473 23.63 11.15 -17.24
N MET A 474 23.31 11.66 -16.05
CA MET A 474 22.25 12.65 -15.84
C MET A 474 22.77 14.09 -16.06
N PRO A 475 21.90 15.06 -16.45
CA PRO A 475 22.33 16.45 -16.63
C PRO A 475 22.96 17.06 -15.38
N ALA A 476 24.00 17.88 -15.52
CA ALA A 476 24.79 18.43 -14.41
C ALA A 476 24.00 19.30 -13.40
N ASN A 477 22.79 19.73 -13.74
CA ASN A 477 21.84 20.41 -12.86
C ASN A 477 20.78 19.47 -12.26
N THR A 478 21.06 18.17 -12.16
CA THR A 478 20.19 17.20 -11.48
C THR A 478 20.33 17.32 -9.97
N THR A 479 19.22 17.19 -9.24
CA THR A 479 19.23 17.14 -7.77
C THR A 479 19.51 15.73 -7.31
N VAL A 480 20.41 15.56 -6.35
CA VAL A 480 20.81 14.25 -5.84
C VAL A 480 20.35 14.12 -4.39
N PHE A 481 19.60 13.07 -4.10
CA PHE A 481 19.39 12.52 -2.76
C PHE A 481 20.17 11.21 -2.73
N ALA A 482 21.27 11.17 -1.97
CA ALA A 482 22.08 9.98 -1.76
C ALA A 482 21.86 9.49 -0.33
N ALA A 483 21.44 8.23 -0.20
CA ALA A 483 20.87 7.69 1.02
C ALA A 483 21.39 6.26 1.30
N SER A 484 20.93 5.70 2.41
CA SER A 484 20.95 4.26 2.67
C SER A 484 19.66 3.83 3.36
N ASP A 485 19.32 2.56 3.25
CA ASP A 485 18.10 1.94 3.73
C ASP A 485 18.21 1.40 5.18
N HIS A 486 19.42 1.15 5.69
CA HIS A 486 19.72 0.95 7.10
C HIS A 486 21.19 1.24 7.46
N GLY A 487 21.51 1.23 8.75
CA GLY A 487 22.87 1.17 9.26
C GLY A 487 23.33 -0.26 9.55
N PHE A 488 24.45 -0.40 10.28
CA PHE A 488 25.13 -1.67 10.56
C PHE A 488 25.75 -1.74 11.96
N ALA A 489 25.86 -2.96 12.50
CA ALA A 489 26.57 -3.30 13.72
C ALA A 489 27.43 -4.56 13.53
N PRO A 490 28.60 -4.68 14.18
CA PRO A 490 29.32 -5.94 14.27
C PRO A 490 28.55 -6.94 15.15
N GLN A 491 28.59 -8.22 14.78
CA GLN A 491 28.07 -9.31 15.60
C GLN A 491 28.81 -10.61 15.28
N TRP A 492 28.70 -11.64 16.12
CA TRP A 492 29.36 -12.93 15.88
C TRP A 492 28.65 -14.12 16.57
N TRP A 493 27.39 -13.95 16.97
CA TRP A 493 26.61 -14.98 17.67
C TRP A 493 25.19 -15.12 17.09
N ALA A 494 24.85 -16.31 16.63
CA ALA A 494 23.54 -16.68 16.12
C ALA A 494 22.62 -17.18 17.24
N VAL A 495 21.46 -16.54 17.42
CA VAL A 495 20.36 -16.97 18.30
C VAL A 495 19.34 -17.78 17.49
N ASN A 496 19.19 -19.06 17.83
CA ASN A 496 18.21 -19.93 17.19
C ASN A 496 16.83 -19.75 17.84
N ALA A 497 16.06 -18.83 17.27
CA ALA A 497 14.69 -18.52 17.68
C ALA A 497 13.76 -19.75 17.63
N THR A 498 13.93 -20.62 16.62
CA THR A 498 13.17 -21.88 16.49
C THR A 498 13.43 -22.79 17.69
N LYS A 499 14.68 -22.93 18.13
CA LYS A 499 15.02 -23.72 19.33
C LYS A 499 14.47 -23.11 20.60
N VAL A 500 14.50 -21.79 20.77
CA VAL A 500 13.87 -21.13 21.94
C VAL A 500 12.37 -21.49 22.00
N LEU A 501 11.66 -21.50 20.86
CA LEU A 501 10.26 -21.92 20.80
C LEU A 501 10.05 -23.43 20.98
N ASN A 502 10.98 -24.28 20.49
CA ASN A 502 10.92 -25.73 20.64
C ASN A 502 11.13 -26.18 22.10
N ASP A 503 12.11 -25.56 22.80
CA ASP A 503 12.41 -25.81 24.21
C ASP A 503 11.32 -25.27 25.16
N THR A 504 10.55 -24.27 24.71
CA THR A 504 9.46 -23.66 25.50
C THR A 504 8.18 -24.46 25.38
N THR A 505 7.49 -24.67 26.50
CA THR A 505 6.18 -25.33 26.54
C THR A 505 5.06 -24.42 27.08
N VAL A 506 3.81 -24.79 26.81
CA VAL A 506 2.61 -24.27 27.45
C VAL A 506 1.75 -25.43 27.96
N HIS A 507 1.19 -25.31 29.16
CA HIS A 507 0.34 -26.34 29.74
C HIS A 507 -1.04 -26.35 29.08
N ASN A 508 -1.48 -27.51 28.56
CA ASN A 508 -2.83 -27.69 28.05
C ASN A 508 -3.77 -28.18 29.18
N THR A 509 -4.77 -27.36 29.52
CA THR A 509 -5.70 -27.64 30.63
C THR A 509 -6.67 -28.80 30.37
N ASN A 510 -6.85 -29.21 29.12
CA ASN A 510 -7.80 -30.24 28.72
C ASN A 510 -7.15 -31.63 28.64
N THR A 511 -5.86 -31.69 28.28
CA THR A 511 -5.07 -32.93 28.28
C THR A 511 -4.20 -33.10 29.52
N ASN A 512 -4.08 -32.06 30.36
CA ASN A 512 -3.19 -32.00 31.52
C ASN A 512 -1.73 -32.37 31.15
N ALA A 513 -1.25 -31.80 30.05
CA ALA A 513 0.07 -32.08 29.49
C ALA A 513 0.69 -30.81 28.88
N ASP A 514 2.01 -30.73 28.92
CA ASP A 514 2.78 -29.60 28.39
C ASP A 514 3.06 -29.81 26.89
N VAL A 515 2.81 -28.78 26.09
CA VAL A 515 2.97 -28.81 24.63
C VAL A 515 4.02 -27.79 24.22
N SER A 516 5.03 -28.22 23.44
CA SER A 516 6.06 -27.34 22.87
C SER A 516 5.42 -26.27 21.97
N LEU A 517 5.95 -25.05 21.99
CA LEU A 517 5.44 -24.00 21.10
C LEU A 517 5.77 -24.27 19.62
N HIS A 518 6.84 -25.03 19.36
CA HIS A 518 7.30 -25.39 18.02
C HIS A 518 7.71 -26.88 17.97
N ALA A 519 6.72 -27.76 18.04
CA ALA A 519 6.90 -29.21 18.15
C ALA A 519 7.51 -29.85 16.89
N SER A 520 7.45 -29.20 15.73
CA SER A 520 7.99 -29.75 14.47
C SER A 520 9.53 -29.88 14.41
N GLY A 521 10.27 -29.11 15.22
CA GLY A 521 11.69 -29.35 15.50
C GLY A 521 12.55 -28.09 15.64
N SER A 522 13.61 -28.16 16.46
CA SER A 522 14.53 -27.05 16.76
C SER A 522 15.47 -26.62 15.62
N SER A 523 15.43 -27.32 14.47
CA SER A 523 16.25 -27.03 13.28
C SER A 523 15.44 -26.45 12.10
N ALA A 524 14.20 -26.00 12.33
CA ALA A 524 13.40 -25.36 11.28
C ALA A 524 13.98 -23.99 10.87
N SER A 525 14.13 -23.80 9.55
CA SER A 525 14.68 -22.59 8.92
C SER A 525 13.70 -21.39 9.02
N ASN A 526 14.16 -20.21 8.62
CA ASN A 526 13.46 -18.93 8.75
C ASN A 526 11.99 -19.00 8.28
N CYS A 527 11.07 -18.71 9.20
CA CYS A 527 9.62 -18.66 9.03
C CYS A 527 8.93 -19.99 8.66
N ALA A 528 9.66 -21.11 8.72
CA ALA A 528 9.11 -22.46 8.58
C ALA A 528 8.37 -22.90 9.85
N ALA A 529 7.34 -23.73 9.67
CA ALA A 529 6.58 -24.39 10.73
C ALA A 529 5.72 -25.52 10.15
N ALA A 530 5.32 -26.48 10.98
CA ALA A 530 4.16 -27.31 10.70
C ALA A 530 2.86 -26.56 11.01
N VAL A 531 1.76 -26.95 10.37
CA VAL A 531 0.42 -26.37 10.63
C VAL A 531 -0.09 -26.62 12.07
N THR A 532 0.56 -27.52 12.81
CA THR A 532 0.26 -27.89 14.21
C THR A 532 1.11 -27.17 15.25
N ASP A 533 2.13 -26.40 14.85
CA ASP A 533 2.95 -25.63 15.80
C ASP A 533 2.13 -24.48 16.40
N LEU A 534 2.37 -24.15 17.66
CA LEU A 534 1.62 -23.09 18.37
C LEU A 534 2.18 -21.70 18.07
N ALA A 535 3.48 -21.62 17.77
CA ALA A 535 4.17 -20.40 17.38
C ALA A 535 5.30 -20.69 16.37
N LYS A 536 5.70 -19.66 15.62
CA LYS A 536 6.86 -19.71 14.73
C LYS A 536 7.61 -18.39 14.68
N ALA A 537 8.91 -18.45 14.40
CA ALA A 537 9.79 -17.30 14.27
C ALA A 537 10.11 -17.00 12.79
N CYS A 538 9.95 -15.75 12.38
CA CYS A 538 10.34 -15.22 11.08
C CYS A 538 11.27 -14.01 11.34
N TRP A 539 12.53 -14.09 10.95
CA TRP A 539 13.57 -13.16 11.40
C TRP A 539 14.35 -12.51 10.23
N ALA A 540 15.02 -11.40 10.52
CA ALA A 540 16.06 -10.84 9.66
C ALA A 540 17.00 -9.98 10.52
N GLY A 541 18.23 -10.45 10.68
CA GLY A 541 19.26 -9.79 11.47
C GLY A 541 18.93 -9.67 12.96
N GLY A 542 19.00 -8.46 13.50
CA GLY A 542 18.70 -8.17 14.90
C GLY A 542 17.24 -8.39 15.33
N ALA A 543 16.30 -8.59 14.39
CA ALA A 543 14.87 -8.69 14.68
C ALA A 543 14.27 -10.08 14.39
N ILE A 544 13.57 -10.63 15.39
CA ILE A 544 12.76 -11.85 15.29
C ILE A 544 11.29 -11.46 15.43
N GLN A 545 10.45 -11.75 14.45
CA GLN A 545 9.00 -11.65 14.58
C GLN A 545 8.40 -13.02 14.86
N ILE A 546 7.65 -13.13 15.96
CA ILE A 546 7.06 -14.38 16.43
C ILE A 546 5.55 -14.31 16.23
N TYR A 547 5.03 -15.27 15.49
CA TYR A 547 3.61 -15.38 15.14
C TYR A 547 3.01 -16.55 15.91
N ILE A 548 1.84 -16.34 16.50
CA ILE A 548 1.05 -17.36 17.18
C ILE A 548 0.05 -17.93 16.17
N ASN A 549 -0.12 -19.25 16.18
CA ASN A 549 -1.07 -19.92 15.31
C ASN A 549 -2.51 -19.53 15.73
N SER A 550 -3.34 -19.12 14.76
CA SER A 550 -4.74 -18.80 15.01
C SER A 550 -5.58 -20.02 15.39
N THR A 551 -5.10 -21.22 15.06
CA THR A 551 -5.77 -22.51 15.30
C THR A 551 -5.05 -23.28 16.40
N LEU A 552 -5.30 -22.91 17.66
CA LEU A 552 -4.71 -23.55 18.84
C LEU A 552 -5.51 -24.79 19.29
N PRO A 553 -4.85 -25.81 19.86
CA PRO A 553 -5.54 -26.95 20.49
C PRO A 553 -6.43 -26.51 21.65
N ALA A 554 -7.60 -27.15 21.79
CA ALA A 554 -8.49 -26.91 22.93
C ALA A 554 -7.75 -27.14 24.27
N GLY A 555 -7.87 -26.19 25.21
CA GLY A 555 -7.12 -26.16 26.47
C GLY A 555 -5.82 -25.35 26.42
N ILE A 556 -5.45 -24.77 25.27
CA ILE A 556 -4.39 -23.77 25.10
C ILE A 556 -5.02 -22.46 24.64
N THR A 557 -4.51 -21.32 25.12
CA THR A 557 -5.00 -19.98 24.73
C THR A 557 -3.89 -19.14 24.10
N TYR A 558 -4.27 -18.21 23.23
CA TYR A 558 -3.36 -17.22 22.63
C TYR A 558 -2.57 -16.46 23.71
N ALA A 559 -3.24 -16.05 24.79
CA ALA A 559 -2.61 -15.36 25.91
C ALA A 559 -1.55 -16.21 26.62
N ALA A 560 -1.80 -17.52 26.81
CA ALA A 560 -0.85 -18.44 27.41
C ALA A 560 0.38 -18.68 26.51
N VAL A 561 0.19 -18.87 25.20
CA VAL A 561 1.29 -18.96 24.23
C VAL A 561 2.11 -17.67 24.21
N ARG A 562 1.44 -16.51 24.17
CA ARG A 562 2.10 -15.19 24.17
C ARG A 562 2.89 -14.93 25.45
N ALA A 563 2.36 -15.34 26.61
CA ALA A 563 3.06 -15.26 27.88
C ALA A 563 4.30 -16.19 27.91
N ALA A 564 4.19 -17.42 27.39
CA ALA A 564 5.30 -18.35 27.27
C ALA A 564 6.41 -17.80 26.34
N VAL A 565 6.06 -17.28 25.16
CA VAL A 565 7.00 -16.60 24.24
C VAL A 565 7.72 -15.44 24.94
N ASN A 566 6.96 -14.53 25.57
CA ASN A 566 7.56 -13.40 26.29
C ASN A 566 8.53 -13.88 27.38
N THR A 567 8.13 -14.87 28.18
CA THR A 567 8.94 -15.44 29.28
C THR A 567 10.20 -16.12 28.76
N ALA A 568 10.13 -16.84 27.64
CA ALA A 568 11.26 -17.54 27.04
C ALA A 568 12.36 -16.57 26.57
N PHE A 569 11.97 -15.49 25.88
CA PHE A 569 12.95 -14.49 25.42
C PHE A 569 13.37 -13.50 26.51
N GLN A 570 12.54 -13.26 27.55
CA GLN A 570 12.96 -12.50 28.74
C GLN A 570 14.05 -13.22 29.54
N ASN A 571 13.99 -14.55 29.61
CA ASN A 571 14.95 -15.39 30.32
C ASN A 571 16.06 -15.97 29.40
N LEU A 572 16.18 -15.49 28.16
CA LEU A 572 17.19 -15.96 27.22
C LEU A 572 18.59 -15.48 27.65
N VAL A 573 19.41 -16.44 28.08
CA VAL A 573 20.79 -16.21 28.56
C VAL A 573 21.81 -16.89 27.67
N ASP A 574 22.96 -16.23 27.46
CA ASP A 574 24.13 -16.83 26.86
C ASP A 574 24.88 -17.65 27.92
N ALA A 575 24.84 -18.98 27.79
CA ALA A 575 25.51 -19.90 28.71
C ALA A 575 27.05 -19.84 28.63
N ALA A 576 27.61 -19.34 27.52
CA ALA A 576 29.04 -19.09 27.38
C ALA A 576 29.46 -17.72 27.94
N ARG A 577 28.52 -16.76 28.04
CA ARG A 577 28.74 -15.43 28.64
C ARG A 577 27.69 -15.06 29.69
N PRO A 578 27.75 -15.66 30.90
CA PRO A 578 26.80 -15.38 31.98
C PRO A 578 26.74 -13.88 32.33
N GLY A 579 25.54 -13.30 32.22
CA GLY A 579 25.29 -11.88 32.48
C GLY A 579 25.31 -10.97 31.24
N ALA A 580 25.69 -11.47 30.06
CA ALA A 580 25.57 -10.71 28.81
C ALA A 580 24.10 -10.53 28.40
N GLN A 581 23.76 -9.36 27.87
CA GLN A 581 22.39 -9.04 27.44
C GLN A 581 22.14 -9.53 26.01
N VAL A 582 21.46 -10.67 25.85
CA VAL A 582 21.08 -11.22 24.54
C VAL A 582 20.01 -10.37 23.84
N VAL A 583 19.01 -9.92 24.60
CA VAL A 583 17.81 -9.24 24.11
C VAL A 583 17.82 -7.78 24.53
N ALA A 584 17.76 -6.85 23.56
CA ALA A 584 17.67 -5.42 23.81
C ALA A 584 16.24 -5.02 24.23
N ARG A 585 15.22 -5.52 23.52
CA ARG A 585 13.81 -5.17 23.76
C ARG A 585 12.87 -6.28 23.27
N ILE A 586 11.82 -6.55 24.03
CA ILE A 586 10.69 -7.38 23.60
C ILE A 586 9.50 -6.44 23.42
N ILE A 587 8.89 -6.50 22.25
CA ILE A 587 7.89 -5.55 21.77
C ILE A 587 6.63 -6.35 21.44
N GLN A 588 5.55 -6.09 22.17
CA GLN A 588 4.25 -6.68 21.86
C GLN A 588 3.67 -6.01 20.61
N LYS A 589 2.90 -6.75 19.80
CA LYS A 589 2.30 -6.28 18.54
C LYS A 589 1.71 -4.86 18.60
N GLU A 590 0.96 -4.55 19.66
CA GLU A 590 0.32 -3.26 19.92
C GLU A 590 1.34 -2.14 20.15
N GLN A 591 2.50 -2.45 20.74
CA GLN A 591 3.59 -1.51 20.97
C GLN A 591 4.37 -1.17 19.68
N LEU A 592 4.21 -1.96 18.60
CA LEU A 592 4.84 -1.66 17.31
C LEU A 592 4.31 -0.37 16.66
N ARG A 593 3.18 0.18 17.16
CA ARG A 593 2.60 1.45 16.70
C ARG A 593 3.57 2.64 16.90
N ASN A 594 4.52 2.51 17.82
CA ASN A 594 5.65 3.43 17.95
C ASN A 594 6.89 2.71 18.50
N VAL A 595 7.76 2.26 17.60
CA VAL A 595 9.15 1.88 17.93
C VAL A 595 10.06 3.02 17.50
N ASP A 596 10.46 3.83 18.47
CA ASP A 596 11.48 4.87 18.34
C ASP A 596 11.17 5.85 17.18
N GLY A 597 9.88 6.20 17.03
CA GLY A 597 9.35 7.08 15.98
C GLY A 597 8.82 6.36 14.74
N SER A 598 8.98 5.03 14.63
CA SER A 598 8.45 4.21 13.53
C SER A 598 7.09 3.60 13.86
N ASP A 599 6.10 3.76 12.97
CA ASP A 599 4.84 3.01 13.03
C ASP A 599 4.99 1.67 12.29
N SER A 600 5.49 0.67 13.01
CA SER A 600 5.81 -0.66 12.50
C SER A 600 4.67 -1.67 12.66
N LEU A 601 3.44 -1.21 12.94
CA LEU A 601 2.29 -2.08 13.18
C LEU A 601 1.38 -2.18 11.95
N HIS A 602 1.64 -3.20 11.13
CA HIS A 602 0.69 -3.69 10.14
C HIS A 602 -0.21 -4.78 10.75
N PRO A 603 -1.54 -4.59 10.84
CA PRO A 603 -2.41 -5.50 11.59
C PRO A 603 -2.29 -6.97 11.19
N ASN A 604 -2.22 -7.26 9.88
CA ASN A 604 -2.17 -8.62 9.35
C ASN A 604 -0.74 -9.19 9.15
N ARG A 605 0.32 -8.38 9.34
CA ARG A 605 1.70 -8.74 8.91
C ARG A 605 2.79 -8.48 9.96
N SER A 606 2.47 -7.85 11.08
CA SER A 606 3.39 -7.75 12.22
C SER A 606 3.17 -8.94 13.18
N GLY A 607 4.27 -9.50 13.69
CA GLY A 607 4.25 -10.58 14.68
C GLY A 607 3.56 -10.20 16.00
N ASP A 608 3.06 -11.22 16.70
CA ASP A 608 2.38 -11.09 18.00
C ASP A 608 3.34 -10.67 19.13
N VAL A 609 4.60 -11.09 19.00
CA VAL A 609 5.74 -10.63 19.78
C VAL A 609 6.90 -10.41 18.82
N VAL A 610 7.60 -9.28 18.94
CA VAL A 610 8.83 -9.00 18.20
C VAL A 610 9.98 -8.85 19.20
N VAL A 611 11.07 -9.58 18.97
CA VAL A 611 12.27 -9.55 19.80
C VAL A 611 13.36 -8.82 19.03
N ALA A 612 13.80 -7.69 19.57
CA ALA A 612 15.01 -7.00 19.14
C ALA A 612 16.18 -7.49 20.00
N LEU A 613 17.14 -8.15 19.36
CA LEU A 613 18.40 -8.59 19.97
C LEU A 613 19.31 -7.37 20.23
N ARG A 614 20.42 -7.60 20.93
CA ARG A 614 21.51 -6.61 21.11
C ARG A 614 22.76 -7.09 20.34
N PRO A 615 23.54 -6.23 19.69
CA PRO A 615 24.89 -6.60 19.26
C PRO A 615 25.73 -7.10 20.46
N PRO A 616 26.53 -8.19 20.35
CA PRO A 616 26.94 -8.87 19.12
C PRO A 616 26.13 -10.15 18.81
N TYR A 617 24.82 -10.17 19.09
CA TYR A 617 23.91 -11.27 18.73
C TYR A 617 23.05 -10.93 17.50
N GLN A 618 22.79 -11.91 16.64
CA GLN A 618 21.78 -11.87 15.58
C GLN A 618 20.82 -13.06 15.66
N ALA A 619 19.75 -13.07 14.86
CA ALA A 619 18.88 -14.22 14.70
C ALA A 619 19.29 -15.07 13.48
N ASP A 620 19.57 -16.35 13.71
CA ASP A 620 19.79 -17.34 12.65
C ASP A 620 19.41 -18.76 13.12
N GLY A 621 18.92 -19.57 12.19
CA GLY A 621 18.43 -20.93 12.41
C GLY A 621 19.42 -22.02 11.98
N ALA A 622 20.56 -21.70 11.38
CA ALA A 622 21.56 -22.68 10.96
C ALA A 622 22.41 -23.24 12.13
N THR A 623 22.05 -22.95 13.39
CA THR A 623 22.79 -23.45 14.55
C THR A 623 22.66 -24.99 14.68
N PRO A 624 23.69 -25.71 15.18
CA PRO A 624 23.66 -27.17 15.36
C PRO A 624 22.74 -27.70 16.48
N GLY A 625 21.47 -27.28 16.52
CA GLY A 625 20.51 -27.66 17.57
C GLY A 625 20.83 -27.06 18.94
N VAL A 626 21.59 -25.97 18.99
CA VAL A 626 21.97 -25.21 20.19
C VAL A 626 21.35 -23.81 20.17
N THR A 627 20.98 -23.28 21.35
CA THR A 627 20.16 -22.06 21.45
C THR A 627 20.90 -20.81 21.00
N ILE A 628 22.22 -20.74 21.27
CA ILE A 628 23.14 -19.73 20.77
C ILE A 628 24.38 -20.44 20.23
N ALA A 629 24.89 -20.01 19.07
CA ALA A 629 26.09 -20.52 18.43
C ALA A 629 26.96 -19.39 17.87
N PHE A 630 28.19 -19.70 17.47
CA PHE A 630 28.99 -18.84 16.58
C PHE A 630 28.22 -18.54 15.28
N SER A 631 28.40 -17.35 14.72
CA SER A 631 27.95 -16.99 13.38
C SER A 631 29.13 -16.56 12.51
N GLN A 632 29.25 -17.15 11.31
CA GLN A 632 30.21 -16.72 10.28
C GLN A 632 29.76 -15.45 9.53
N PHE A 633 28.55 -14.95 9.83
CA PHE A 633 28.13 -13.59 9.53
C PHE A 633 28.72 -12.68 10.62
N PHE A 634 29.45 -11.64 10.23
CA PHE A 634 30.22 -10.76 11.12
C PHE A 634 29.67 -9.33 11.25
N GLY A 635 28.81 -8.89 10.34
CA GLY A 635 28.03 -7.66 10.45
C GLY A 635 26.53 -7.93 10.32
N GLN A 636 25.70 -7.06 10.87
CA GLN A 636 24.24 -7.20 10.77
C GLN A 636 23.49 -5.88 10.98
N HIS A 637 22.29 -5.80 10.41
CA HIS A 637 21.31 -4.73 10.48
C HIS A 637 20.08 -5.18 11.33
N GLY A 638 18.97 -4.43 11.31
CA GLY A 638 17.70 -4.87 11.91
C GLY A 638 17.59 -4.77 13.44
N TYR A 639 18.43 -3.96 14.10
CA TYR A 639 18.34 -3.68 15.54
C TYR A 639 17.33 -2.53 15.84
N LEU A 640 17.40 -1.87 17.00
CA LEU A 640 16.57 -0.69 17.27
C LEU A 640 17.07 0.51 16.44
N PRO A 641 16.21 1.37 15.85
CA PRO A 641 16.65 2.37 14.86
C PRO A 641 17.63 3.42 15.40
N GLU A 642 17.45 3.85 16.65
CA GLU A 642 18.30 4.83 17.36
C GLU A 642 19.53 4.17 18.02
N LEU A 643 19.85 2.90 17.73
CA LEU A 643 20.99 2.20 18.32
C LEU A 643 22.32 2.67 17.69
N VAL A 644 23.03 3.55 18.41
CA VAL A 644 24.31 4.12 18.00
C VAL A 644 25.33 4.01 19.13
N ASP A 645 26.44 3.32 18.86
CA ASP A 645 27.65 3.29 19.68
C ASP A 645 28.87 3.20 18.75
N LEU A 646 29.35 4.38 18.33
CA LEU A 646 30.45 4.50 17.38
C LEU A 646 31.79 4.01 17.95
N ALA A 647 31.95 3.90 19.28
CA ALA A 647 33.17 3.39 19.88
C ALA A 647 33.36 1.88 19.61
N HIS A 648 32.25 1.16 19.47
CA HIS A 648 32.21 -0.27 19.14
C HIS A 648 31.66 -0.51 17.72
N SER A 649 31.75 0.48 16.83
CA SER A 649 31.30 0.42 15.43
C SER A 649 29.84 0.01 15.23
N VAL A 650 28.94 0.37 16.16
CA VAL A 650 27.49 0.17 16.03
C VAL A 650 26.86 1.48 15.57
N ASN A 651 26.14 1.47 14.44
CA ASN A 651 25.35 2.63 14.00
C ASN A 651 24.16 2.16 13.15
N MET A 652 22.96 2.14 13.71
CA MET A 652 21.72 1.79 12.96
C MET A 652 21.17 2.94 12.10
N HIS A 653 21.72 4.15 12.22
CA HIS A 653 21.36 5.25 11.34
C HIS A 653 21.92 5.00 9.93
N ALA A 654 21.11 5.34 8.93
CA ALA A 654 21.47 5.17 7.53
C ALA A 654 22.02 6.49 6.94
N THR A 655 22.85 6.43 5.91
CA THR A 655 23.40 7.63 5.25
C THR A 655 22.30 8.55 4.70
N PHE A 656 22.52 9.87 4.78
CA PHE A 656 21.75 10.88 4.04
C PHE A 656 22.60 12.10 3.66
N VAL A 657 22.68 12.39 2.36
CA VAL A 657 23.28 13.60 1.77
C VAL A 657 22.39 14.08 0.61
N ALA A 658 22.09 15.37 0.54
CA ALA A 658 21.33 15.99 -0.54
C ALA A 658 22.04 17.21 -1.14
N SER A 659 21.99 17.38 -2.46
CA SER A 659 22.66 18.48 -3.18
C SER A 659 22.03 18.75 -4.55
N GLY A 660 22.40 19.86 -5.19
CA GLY A 660 21.85 20.29 -6.49
C GLY A 660 20.68 21.28 -6.38
N PRO A 661 19.97 21.60 -7.48
CA PRO A 661 18.96 22.65 -7.49
C PRO A 661 17.84 22.48 -6.45
N GLY A 662 17.36 23.61 -5.94
CA GLY A 662 16.37 23.60 -4.87
C GLY A 662 16.93 23.34 -3.46
N ILE A 663 18.03 22.60 -3.30
CA ILE A 663 18.69 22.36 -2.00
C ILE A 663 19.60 23.54 -1.61
N ARG A 664 19.65 23.89 -0.33
CA ARG A 664 20.62 24.88 0.19
C ARG A 664 21.89 24.21 0.71
N LYS A 665 23.04 24.84 0.42
CA LYS A 665 24.29 24.58 1.13
C LYS A 665 24.14 25.03 2.59
N GLN A 666 24.37 24.15 3.55
CA GLN A 666 24.27 24.45 4.98
C GLN A 666 25.07 23.47 5.86
N ALA A 667 25.11 23.75 7.17
CA ALA A 667 25.58 22.79 8.17
C ALA A 667 24.65 21.55 8.24
N PRO A 668 25.11 20.42 8.81
CA PRO A 668 24.30 19.21 8.96
C PRO A 668 22.98 19.45 9.70
N VAL A 669 21.94 18.70 9.33
CA VAL A 669 20.58 18.83 9.89
C VAL A 669 20.20 17.56 10.65
N ALA A 670 19.74 17.71 11.89
CA ALA A 670 19.31 16.61 12.75
C ALA A 670 17.84 16.22 12.54
N GLY A 671 17.46 15.01 12.97
CA GLY A 671 16.07 14.54 12.98
C GLY A 671 15.47 14.25 11.60
N ILE A 672 16.32 13.95 10.60
CA ILE A 672 15.87 13.46 9.29
C ILE A 672 15.45 12.00 9.45
N ARG A 673 14.28 11.64 8.93
CA ARG A 673 13.79 10.25 8.87
C ARG A 673 13.69 9.80 7.42
N ALA A 674 13.88 8.52 7.17
CA ALA A 674 13.77 7.95 5.81
C ALA A 674 12.41 8.23 5.14
N VAL A 675 11.32 8.24 5.91
CA VAL A 675 9.98 8.60 5.42
C VAL A 675 9.89 10.02 4.84
N ASP A 676 10.77 10.94 5.26
CA ASP A 676 10.73 12.35 4.85
C ASP A 676 11.33 12.57 3.45
N LEU A 677 12.02 11.58 2.87
CA LEU A 677 12.73 11.70 1.58
C LEU A 677 11.76 11.84 0.39
N ALA A 678 10.89 10.85 0.17
CA ALA A 678 9.94 10.85 -0.95
C ALA A 678 9.03 12.11 -1.02
N PRO A 679 8.36 12.56 0.06
CA PRO A 679 7.54 13.78 0.01
C PRO A 679 8.39 15.05 -0.21
N THR A 680 9.61 15.11 0.31
CA THR A 680 10.52 16.25 0.06
C THR A 680 11.00 16.29 -1.40
N LEU A 681 11.33 15.14 -1.99
CA LEU A 681 11.78 15.07 -3.38
C LEU A 681 10.63 15.32 -4.37
N SER A 682 9.41 14.88 -4.04
CA SER A 682 8.18 15.18 -4.81
C SER A 682 7.91 16.69 -4.88
N PHE A 683 8.01 17.39 -3.74
CA PHE A 683 7.95 18.85 -3.67
C PHE A 683 9.01 19.54 -4.56
N LEU A 684 10.25 19.05 -4.55
CA LEU A 684 11.33 19.62 -5.36
C LEU A 684 11.11 19.42 -6.86
N LEU A 685 10.56 18.26 -7.27
CA LEU A 685 10.24 17.90 -8.66
C LEU A 685 8.95 18.54 -9.20
N GLY A 686 8.14 19.15 -8.33
CA GLY A 686 6.84 19.75 -8.67
C GLY A 686 5.79 18.73 -9.10
N ILE A 687 5.85 17.52 -8.52
CA ILE A 687 4.93 16.39 -8.79
C ILE A 687 4.05 16.13 -7.57
N ASP A 688 2.89 15.51 -7.76
CA ASP A 688 2.10 15.05 -6.61
C ASP A 688 2.90 14.01 -5.81
N GLY A 689 2.71 13.98 -4.49
CA GLY A 689 3.43 13.02 -3.63
C GLY A 689 2.90 11.59 -3.76
N PRO A 690 3.58 10.61 -3.12
CA PRO A 690 3.05 9.28 -2.99
C PRO A 690 1.79 9.28 -2.10
N GLN A 691 0.75 8.57 -2.52
CA GLN A 691 -0.61 8.64 -1.97
C GLN A 691 -0.76 8.15 -0.51
N ASN A 692 0.30 7.64 0.11
CA ASN A 692 0.36 7.24 1.52
C ASN A 692 1.51 7.91 2.29
N ALA A 693 2.21 8.90 1.72
CA ALA A 693 3.50 9.36 2.24
C ALA A 693 3.43 10.10 3.60
N ARG A 694 3.57 9.34 4.69
CA ARG A 694 3.61 9.79 6.09
C ARG A 694 4.63 10.91 6.39
N GLY A 695 5.81 10.87 5.80
CA GLY A 695 6.90 11.81 6.12
C GLY A 695 6.60 13.29 5.83
N LYS A 696 7.43 14.17 6.39
CA LYS A 696 7.35 15.64 6.29
C LYS A 696 8.00 16.13 5.01
N ILE A 697 7.51 17.26 4.48
CA ILE A 697 8.22 18.01 3.43
C ILE A 697 9.28 18.86 4.14
N LEU A 698 10.56 18.49 4.01
CA LEU A 698 11.68 19.13 4.70
C LEU A 698 12.07 20.46 4.02
N VAL A 699 11.18 21.45 4.06
CA VAL A 699 11.41 22.81 3.50
C VAL A 699 12.70 23.46 4.04
N GLY A 700 13.14 23.10 5.24
CA GLY A 700 14.42 23.51 5.84
C GLY A 700 15.67 22.97 5.14
N LEU A 701 15.58 22.00 4.24
CA LEU A 701 16.68 21.58 3.35
C LEU A 701 16.77 22.44 2.08
N THR A 702 15.78 23.28 1.81
CA THR A 702 15.64 24.00 0.53
C THR A 702 16.31 25.38 0.54
N THR A 703 16.52 25.93 -0.66
CA THR A 703 16.92 27.32 -0.92
C THR A 703 15.92 28.37 -0.41
N LYS A 704 14.70 27.96 -0.05
CA LYS A 704 13.70 28.80 0.64
C LYS A 704 13.34 28.20 2.01
N PRO A 705 14.25 28.21 3.01
CA PRO A 705 14.01 27.58 4.31
C PRO A 705 12.92 28.29 5.16
N SER A 706 12.42 29.43 4.70
CA SER A 706 11.31 30.17 5.32
C SER A 706 9.92 29.71 4.84
N LEU A 707 9.80 28.80 3.87
CA LEU A 707 8.49 28.30 3.42
C LEU A 707 7.71 27.66 4.56
N LYS A 708 6.38 27.62 4.41
CA LYS A 708 5.43 27.22 5.43
C LYS A 708 4.53 26.09 4.94
N VAL A 709 4.32 25.06 5.76
CA VAL A 709 3.52 23.88 5.38
C VAL A 709 2.26 23.83 6.21
N TYR A 710 1.13 24.21 5.61
CA TYR A 710 -0.18 24.08 6.24
C TYR A 710 -0.71 22.66 6.05
N THR A 711 -1.36 22.12 7.07
CA THR A 711 -1.95 20.78 7.04
C THR A 711 -3.46 20.87 7.25
N ILE A 712 -4.23 20.21 6.37
CA ILE A 712 -5.65 19.95 6.59
C ILE A 712 -5.78 18.46 6.89
N LEU A 713 -6.50 18.14 7.96
CA LEU A 713 -6.93 16.79 8.31
C LEU A 713 -8.41 16.66 8.01
N ASP A 714 -8.78 15.66 7.23
CA ASP A 714 -10.07 15.59 6.55
C ASP A 714 -10.66 14.17 6.60
N ILE A 715 -11.96 14.09 6.86
CA ILE A 715 -12.76 12.85 6.80
C ILE A 715 -14.09 13.13 6.08
N SER A 716 -14.55 12.16 5.29
CA SER A 716 -15.79 12.20 4.52
C SER A 716 -16.94 11.45 5.23
N ASP A 717 -18.18 11.84 4.94
CA ASP A 717 -19.46 11.23 5.33
C ASP A 717 -19.42 10.65 6.76
N TYR A 718 -19.08 11.48 7.76
CA TYR A 718 -18.78 10.92 9.08
C TYR A 718 -20.00 10.25 9.73
N HIS A 719 -21.24 10.66 9.37
CA HIS A 719 -22.50 9.99 9.71
C HIS A 719 -22.58 9.56 11.18
N GLY A 720 -22.10 10.38 12.12
CA GLY A 720 -22.10 10.05 13.55
C GLY A 720 -21.49 8.69 13.91
N GLN A 721 -20.45 8.22 13.19
CA GLN A 721 -19.77 6.95 13.49
C GLN A 721 -18.86 7.09 14.72
N LEU A 722 -19.48 7.20 15.90
CA LEU A 722 -18.79 7.51 17.16
C LEU A 722 -17.79 6.43 17.59
N VAL A 723 -18.06 5.19 17.18
CA VAL A 723 -17.33 3.96 17.57
C VAL A 723 -16.66 3.30 16.36
N PRO A 724 -15.57 2.52 16.56
CA PRO A 724 -14.85 1.89 15.45
C PRO A 724 -15.73 0.97 14.60
N LEU A 725 -15.40 0.88 13.32
CA LEU A 725 -15.84 -0.18 12.39
C LEU A 725 -14.71 -1.24 12.28
N THR A 726 -14.80 -2.20 11.36
CA THR A 726 -13.68 -3.07 10.95
C THR A 726 -13.39 -3.06 9.46
N GLU A 727 -12.16 -3.41 9.09
CA GLU A 727 -11.73 -3.60 7.70
C GLU A 727 -10.64 -4.67 7.60
N ALA A 728 -10.53 -5.36 6.46
CA ALA A 728 -9.37 -6.20 6.15
C ALA A 728 -8.12 -5.34 5.93
N ALA A 729 -7.00 -5.73 6.53
CA ALA A 729 -5.72 -5.03 6.36
C ALA A 729 -4.87 -5.57 5.19
N ASP A 730 -5.30 -6.64 4.53
CA ASP A 730 -4.56 -7.36 3.49
C ASP A 730 -5.54 -8.03 2.52
N THR A 731 -5.05 -8.73 1.49
CA THR A 731 -5.89 -9.62 0.65
C THR A 731 -6.25 -10.95 1.34
N LEU A 732 -6.00 -11.03 2.65
CA LEU A 732 -6.30 -12.15 3.54
C LEU A 732 -6.98 -11.59 4.79
N GLY A 733 -7.92 -12.34 5.36
CA GLY A 733 -8.51 -12.00 6.66
C GLY A 733 -7.54 -12.26 7.84
N PRO A 734 -7.92 -11.91 9.08
CA PRO A 734 -9.22 -11.37 9.49
C PRO A 734 -9.38 -9.87 9.20
N THR A 735 -10.53 -9.31 9.58
CA THR A 735 -10.70 -7.85 9.70
C THR A 735 -10.15 -7.35 11.04
N PHE A 736 -9.86 -6.05 11.11
CA PHE A 736 -9.31 -5.36 12.28
C PHE A 736 -10.07 -4.05 12.51
N THR A 737 -10.18 -3.60 13.78
CA THR A 737 -10.96 -2.39 14.11
C THR A 737 -10.27 -1.09 13.66
N ILE A 738 -11.06 -0.16 13.14
CA ILE A 738 -10.63 1.07 12.44
C ILE A 738 -11.61 2.23 12.72
N GLY A 739 -11.10 3.46 12.82
CA GLY A 739 -11.93 4.65 13.02
C GLY A 739 -12.53 4.78 14.42
N GLY A 740 -13.69 5.44 14.52
CA GLY A 740 -14.33 5.81 15.78
C GLY A 740 -13.72 7.06 16.44
N ALA A 741 -14.55 7.92 17.02
CA ALA A 741 -14.16 9.26 17.48
C ALA A 741 -12.97 9.25 18.47
N ALA A 742 -12.97 8.30 19.40
CA ALA A 742 -11.94 8.23 20.44
C ALA A 742 -10.54 7.89 19.87
N PHE A 743 -10.46 7.11 18.80
CA PHE A 743 -9.19 6.75 18.15
C PHE A 743 -8.81 7.77 17.07
N LEU A 744 -9.79 8.29 16.32
CA LEU A 744 -9.61 9.38 15.35
C LEU A 744 -8.94 10.61 15.99
N LYS A 745 -9.37 10.99 17.20
CA LYS A 745 -8.73 12.02 18.01
C LYS A 745 -7.22 11.80 18.18
N THR A 746 -6.80 10.60 18.60
CA THR A 746 -5.38 10.28 18.81
C THR A 746 -4.58 10.30 17.49
N TRP A 747 -5.18 9.88 16.37
CA TRP A 747 -4.56 10.02 15.05
C TRP A 747 -4.46 11.48 14.60
N PHE A 748 -5.49 12.32 14.84
CA PHE A 748 -5.46 13.75 14.51
C PHE A 748 -4.38 14.47 15.32
N ASP A 749 -4.31 14.24 16.63
CA ASP A 749 -3.32 14.86 17.51
C ASP A 749 -1.88 14.48 17.13
N THR A 750 -1.65 13.23 16.70
CA THR A 750 -0.37 12.79 16.14
C THR A 750 0.06 13.65 14.95
N TYR A 751 -0.86 13.95 14.02
CA TYR A 751 -0.55 14.79 12.87
C TYR A 751 -0.49 16.28 13.16
N ARG A 752 -1.31 16.78 14.09
CA ARG A 752 -1.25 18.17 14.57
C ARG A 752 0.11 18.47 15.21
N ALA A 753 0.69 17.52 15.95
CA ALA A 753 2.03 17.62 16.51
C ALA A 753 3.14 17.68 15.44
N GLU A 754 2.96 17.05 14.28
CA GLU A 754 3.89 17.20 13.14
C GLU A 754 3.70 18.54 12.38
N ALA A 755 2.48 19.08 12.35
CA ALA A 755 2.07 20.25 11.56
C ALA A 755 2.44 21.61 12.21
N THR A 756 3.72 21.79 12.50
CA THR A 756 4.27 22.95 13.26
C THR A 756 3.98 24.35 12.68
N ASP A 757 3.60 24.46 11.41
CA ASP A 757 3.21 25.74 10.77
C ASP A 757 1.70 26.02 10.76
N GLY A 758 0.92 25.15 11.41
CA GLY A 758 -0.51 25.30 11.60
C GLY A 758 -1.31 24.24 10.86
N SER A 759 -2.33 23.71 11.54
CA SER A 759 -3.25 22.73 11.00
C SER A 759 -4.71 23.11 11.29
N ILE A 760 -5.62 22.57 10.49
CA ILE A 760 -7.07 22.57 10.72
C ILE A 760 -7.62 21.16 10.49
N THR A 761 -8.77 20.86 11.09
CA THR A 761 -9.50 19.59 10.89
C THR A 761 -10.91 19.89 10.37
N VAL A 762 -11.34 19.17 9.34
CA VAL A 762 -12.61 19.42 8.62
C VAL A 762 -13.34 18.13 8.28
N ALA A 763 -14.63 18.27 7.99
CA ALA A 763 -15.41 17.35 7.15
C ALA A 763 -16.15 18.20 6.10
N ALA A 764 -16.59 17.60 4.99
CA ALA A 764 -17.16 18.33 3.84
C ALA A 764 -18.70 18.27 3.77
N GLY A 765 -19.35 17.54 4.68
CA GLY A 765 -20.80 17.47 4.90
C GLY A 765 -21.17 16.18 5.64
N ASP A 766 -22.46 15.98 5.88
CA ASP A 766 -23.06 14.72 6.39
C ASP A 766 -22.35 14.07 7.60
N SER A 767 -21.71 14.91 8.42
CA SER A 767 -21.20 14.52 9.73
C SER A 767 -22.32 14.00 10.64
N VAL A 768 -23.55 14.46 10.42
CA VAL A 768 -24.80 14.09 11.11
C VAL A 768 -25.87 13.68 10.09
N GLY A 769 -26.97 13.09 10.58
CA GLY A 769 -27.98 12.43 9.75
C GLY A 769 -27.48 11.11 9.14
N ALA A 770 -28.43 10.24 8.76
CA ALA A 770 -28.19 8.84 8.38
C ALA A 770 -27.32 7.98 9.36
N THR A 771 -27.18 8.41 10.61
CA THR A 771 -26.18 7.90 11.57
C THR A 771 -26.58 6.57 12.26
N PRO A 772 -25.63 5.82 12.83
CA PRO A 772 -25.93 4.69 13.73
C PRO A 772 -26.77 5.09 14.96
N PRO A 773 -27.49 4.14 15.60
CA PRO A 773 -28.41 4.43 16.71
C PRO A 773 -27.80 5.14 17.94
N ILE A 774 -26.47 5.03 18.13
CA ILE A 774 -25.74 5.75 19.19
C ILE A 774 -25.72 7.28 19.01
N SER A 775 -25.93 7.77 17.77
CA SER A 775 -26.06 9.18 17.43
C SER A 775 -27.52 9.57 17.17
N SER A 776 -28.23 8.85 16.28
CA SER A 776 -29.55 9.25 15.80
C SER A 776 -30.62 9.31 16.89
N PHE A 777 -30.57 8.40 17.89
CA PHE A 777 -31.51 8.38 19.01
C PHE A 777 -31.44 9.64 19.88
N PHE A 778 -30.23 10.19 20.04
CA PHE A 778 -29.99 11.45 20.77
C PHE A 778 -30.08 12.69 19.85
N GLY A 779 -30.55 12.52 18.62
CA GLY A 779 -30.68 13.57 17.62
C GLY A 779 -29.34 14.16 17.19
N ASP A 780 -28.31 13.34 17.08
CA ASP A 780 -26.95 13.68 16.61
C ASP A 780 -26.17 14.73 17.42
N LYS A 781 -26.75 15.22 18.52
CA LYS A 781 -26.05 16.06 19.51
C LYS A 781 -24.73 15.45 20.00
N PRO A 782 -24.64 14.13 20.30
CA PRO A 782 -23.36 13.51 20.67
C PRO A 782 -22.29 13.62 19.58
N THR A 783 -22.67 13.63 18.32
CA THR A 783 -21.71 13.76 17.22
C THR A 783 -21.08 15.15 17.20
N ILE A 784 -21.87 16.20 17.37
CA ILE A 784 -21.34 17.58 17.50
C ILE A 784 -20.47 17.72 18.76
N GLU A 785 -20.90 17.18 19.90
CA GLU A 785 -20.11 17.12 21.13
C GLU A 785 -18.75 16.44 20.94
N LEU A 786 -18.72 15.28 20.26
CA LEU A 786 -17.49 14.52 20.04
C LEU A 786 -16.62 15.13 18.94
N MET A 787 -17.18 15.81 17.94
CA MET A 787 -16.41 16.62 16.98
C MET A 787 -15.75 17.84 17.64
N ASN A 788 -16.39 18.46 18.63
CA ASN A 788 -15.75 19.49 19.46
C ASN A 788 -14.54 18.92 20.22
N LEU A 789 -14.70 17.77 20.89
CA LEU A 789 -13.60 17.10 21.58
C LEU A 789 -12.51 16.60 20.61
N MET A 790 -12.87 16.18 19.40
CA MET A 790 -11.93 15.85 18.33
C MET A 790 -11.17 17.07 17.80
N GLY A 791 -11.64 18.31 18.04
CA GLY A 791 -10.99 19.55 17.62
C GLY A 791 -11.25 19.94 16.16
N PHE A 792 -12.47 19.72 15.66
CA PHE A 792 -12.87 20.20 14.33
C PHE A 792 -12.81 21.73 14.25
N SER A 793 -12.47 22.23 13.06
CA SER A 793 -12.18 23.64 12.76
C SER A 793 -13.21 24.28 11.83
N ALA A 794 -13.91 23.45 11.04
CA ALA A 794 -15.12 23.75 10.27
C ALA A 794 -15.82 22.42 9.92
N ASP A 795 -17.09 22.49 9.55
CA ASP A 795 -17.83 21.40 8.90
C ASP A 795 -18.56 21.95 7.65
N GLY A 796 -18.86 21.08 6.69
CA GLY A 796 -19.67 21.43 5.53
C GLY A 796 -21.16 21.41 5.86
N LEU A 797 -21.99 21.67 4.85
CA LEU A 797 -23.40 21.29 4.89
C LEU A 797 -23.67 20.38 3.69
N GLY A 798 -23.86 19.10 3.93
CA GLY A 798 -24.41 18.15 2.96
C GLY A 798 -25.92 18.03 3.08
N ASN A 799 -26.49 16.99 2.49
CA ASN A 799 -27.93 16.71 2.57
C ASN A 799 -28.36 16.24 3.96
N HIS A 800 -27.68 15.27 4.58
CA HIS A 800 -28.13 14.67 5.85
C HIS A 800 -27.99 15.60 7.06
N ASN A 801 -27.25 16.72 6.94
CA ASN A 801 -27.35 17.86 7.86
C ASN A 801 -28.79 18.41 8.01
N PHE A 802 -29.68 18.17 7.03
CA PHE A 802 -31.07 18.64 7.02
C PHE A 802 -32.10 17.54 7.32
N ASP A 803 -31.70 16.30 7.65
CA ASP A 803 -32.63 15.17 7.95
C ASP A 803 -33.74 15.54 8.94
N ARG A 804 -33.40 16.33 9.97
CA ARG A 804 -34.33 16.79 11.03
C ARG A 804 -34.90 18.21 10.77
N THR A 805 -34.84 18.71 9.54
CA THR A 805 -35.17 20.07 9.07
C THR A 805 -34.17 21.18 9.44
N SER A 806 -34.20 22.27 8.66
CA SER A 806 -33.38 23.48 8.85
C SER A 806 -33.61 24.18 10.20
N ALA A 807 -34.76 23.96 10.84
CA ALA A 807 -35.03 24.47 12.19
C ALA A 807 -34.18 23.72 13.22
N TYR A 808 -34.22 22.39 13.22
CA TYR A 808 -33.42 21.57 14.14
C TYR A 808 -31.92 21.79 13.96
N LEU A 809 -31.46 21.86 12.71
CA LEU A 809 -30.06 22.18 12.41
C LEU A 809 -29.62 23.49 13.08
N ARG A 810 -30.42 24.56 12.97
CA ARG A 810 -30.07 25.90 13.46
C ARG A 810 -30.30 26.10 14.97
N ASP A 811 -31.34 25.49 15.52
CA ASP A 811 -31.78 25.71 16.90
C ASP A 811 -31.18 24.69 17.88
N GLU A 812 -30.79 23.49 17.41
CA GLU A 812 -30.38 22.37 18.28
C GLU A 812 -28.97 21.80 17.99
N LEU A 813 -28.44 21.91 16.76
CA LEU A 813 -27.13 21.37 16.37
C LEU A 813 -26.03 22.44 16.21
N ILE A 814 -26.26 23.46 15.38
CA ILE A 814 -25.33 24.58 15.18
C ILE A 814 -24.92 25.25 16.52
N PRO A 815 -25.82 25.47 17.50
CA PRO A 815 -25.44 26.08 18.78
C PRO A 815 -24.55 25.22 19.68
N LEU A 816 -24.41 23.92 19.39
CA LEU A 816 -23.49 23.02 20.09
C LEU A 816 -22.08 23.05 19.49
N ALA A 817 -21.89 23.49 18.25
CA ALA A 817 -20.60 23.44 17.57
C ALA A 817 -19.67 24.58 18.01
N THR A 818 -18.41 24.26 18.29
CA THR A 818 -17.33 25.24 18.54
C THR A 818 -16.66 25.72 17.25
N TYR A 819 -17.06 25.14 16.11
CA TYR A 819 -16.60 25.43 14.75
C TYR A 819 -17.78 25.93 13.88
N PRO A 820 -17.53 26.71 12.80
CA PRO A 820 -18.57 27.12 11.88
C PRO A 820 -18.94 26.02 10.88
N PHE A 821 -20.24 25.89 10.60
CA PHE A 821 -20.74 25.23 9.41
C PHE A 821 -20.59 26.15 8.19
N LEU A 822 -20.24 25.57 7.04
CA LEU A 822 -19.93 26.30 5.81
C LEU A 822 -20.78 25.85 4.61
N SER A 823 -21.50 26.79 4.01
CA SER A 823 -22.08 26.65 2.67
C SER A 823 -22.31 28.02 2.02
N ALA A 824 -21.80 28.21 0.81
CA ALA A 824 -21.96 29.44 0.03
C ALA A 824 -23.26 29.46 -0.80
N ASN A 825 -23.91 28.32 -1.01
CA ASN A 825 -25.03 28.19 -1.95
C ASN A 825 -26.37 27.81 -1.31
N VAL A 826 -26.43 27.39 -0.03
CA VAL A 826 -27.70 27.35 0.71
C VAL A 826 -28.04 28.77 1.19
N VAL A 827 -29.15 29.32 0.69
CA VAL A 827 -29.48 30.75 0.79
C VAL A 827 -30.96 31.01 1.09
N ASP A 828 -31.26 32.19 1.65
CA ASP A 828 -32.61 32.70 1.84
C ASP A 828 -33.27 33.10 0.50
N ALA A 829 -34.57 33.44 0.54
CA ALA A 829 -35.32 33.93 -0.62
C ALA A 829 -34.79 35.23 -1.26
N ASN A 830 -33.78 35.89 -0.66
CA ASN A 830 -33.09 37.07 -1.21
C ASN A 830 -31.71 36.71 -1.81
N GLY A 831 -31.32 35.43 -1.84
CA GLY A 831 -30.02 34.96 -2.33
C GLY A 831 -28.86 35.22 -1.35
N LYS A 832 -29.13 35.33 -0.04
CA LYS A 832 -28.12 35.54 0.99
C LYS A 832 -27.90 34.28 1.82
N THR A 833 -26.65 34.00 2.17
CA THR A 833 -26.36 33.03 3.24
C THR A 833 -26.99 33.52 4.55
N PRO A 834 -27.70 32.65 5.30
CA PRO A 834 -28.17 32.93 6.66
C PRO A 834 -27.04 33.27 7.64
N ALA A 835 -27.39 33.66 8.87
CA ALA A 835 -26.42 34.08 9.90
C ALA A 835 -25.83 32.89 10.69
N GLU A 836 -26.50 31.75 10.61
CA GLU A 836 -26.25 30.52 11.37
C GLU A 836 -25.09 29.68 10.78
N TRP A 837 -24.84 29.80 9.47
CA TRP A 837 -23.64 29.29 8.78
C TRP A 837 -22.95 30.40 7.97
N LYS A 838 -21.88 30.08 7.23
CA LYS A 838 -21.09 31.06 6.46
C LYS A 838 -20.78 30.56 5.04
N PRO A 839 -20.58 31.46 4.05
CA PRO A 839 -20.06 31.06 2.75
C PRO A 839 -18.58 30.64 2.81
N SER A 840 -17.81 31.21 3.74
CA SER A 840 -16.44 30.79 4.03
C SER A 840 -15.99 31.13 5.45
N GLN A 841 -14.92 30.47 5.89
CA GLN A 841 -14.13 30.84 7.07
C GLN A 841 -12.68 31.15 6.66
N VAL A 842 -12.03 32.07 7.36
CA VAL A 842 -10.62 32.42 7.12
C VAL A 842 -9.80 32.07 8.36
N PHE A 843 -8.79 31.22 8.17
CA PHE A 843 -7.85 30.79 9.19
C PHE A 843 -6.54 31.58 9.05
N SER A 844 -5.97 32.00 10.19
CA SER A 844 -4.65 32.66 10.22
C SER A 844 -3.62 31.64 10.68
N LEU A 845 -2.70 31.29 9.79
CA LEU A 845 -1.70 30.22 9.98
C LEU A 845 -0.28 30.81 9.89
N SER A 846 0.76 30.01 10.14
CA SER A 846 2.15 30.50 10.19
C SER A 846 2.52 31.25 8.91
N GLY A 847 2.78 32.56 9.04
CA GLY A 847 3.15 33.41 7.91
C GLY A 847 2.05 33.76 6.89
N GLY A 848 0.77 33.39 7.07
CA GLY A 848 -0.25 33.59 6.04
C GLY A 848 -1.70 33.40 6.48
N LYS A 849 -2.61 33.26 5.50
CA LYS A 849 -4.04 33.03 5.70
C LYS A 849 -4.57 32.03 4.68
N LEU A 850 -5.39 31.11 5.14
CA LEU A 850 -6.13 30.13 4.34
C LEU A 850 -7.62 30.51 4.36
N GLY A 851 -8.23 30.66 3.19
CA GLY A 851 -9.68 30.75 3.05
C GLY A 851 -10.27 29.38 2.77
N LEU A 852 -11.36 29.03 3.45
CA LEU A 852 -12.07 27.76 3.30
C LEU A 852 -13.52 28.06 2.90
N VAL A 853 -13.88 27.78 1.65
CA VAL A 853 -15.21 28.03 1.07
C VAL A 853 -16.04 26.77 1.17
N GLY A 854 -17.26 26.86 1.72
CA GLY A 854 -18.20 25.73 1.80
C GLY A 854 -19.18 25.68 0.63
N PHE A 855 -19.72 24.51 0.31
CA PHE A 855 -20.91 24.36 -0.54
C PHE A 855 -21.69 23.09 -0.21
N THR A 856 -22.92 23.02 -0.73
CA THR A 856 -23.86 21.90 -0.62
C THR A 856 -24.23 21.42 -2.03
N ASN A 857 -24.43 20.11 -2.21
CA ASN A 857 -24.86 19.50 -3.46
C ASN A 857 -26.24 20.02 -3.93
N GLU A 858 -26.39 20.19 -5.23
CA GLU A 858 -27.59 20.78 -5.86
C GLU A 858 -28.83 19.89 -5.80
N ASP A 859 -28.65 18.57 -5.65
CA ASP A 859 -29.73 17.58 -5.51
C ASP A 859 -30.15 17.31 -4.06
N ALA A 860 -29.45 17.88 -3.07
CA ALA A 860 -29.73 17.70 -1.64
C ALA A 860 -31.22 17.85 -1.24
N PRO A 861 -32.03 18.79 -1.79
CA PRO A 861 -33.46 18.88 -1.47
C PRO A 861 -34.32 17.70 -1.93
N THR A 862 -33.75 16.73 -2.66
CA THR A 862 -34.40 15.47 -3.07
C THR A 862 -33.87 14.23 -2.34
N LEU A 863 -32.90 14.43 -1.45
CA LEU A 863 -32.28 13.40 -0.61
C LEU A 863 -32.75 13.46 0.85
N VAL A 864 -33.58 14.45 1.18
CA VAL A 864 -34.27 14.63 2.47
C VAL A 864 -35.78 14.85 2.27
N ALA A 865 -36.56 15.05 3.34
CA ALA A 865 -37.97 15.40 3.23
C ALA A 865 -38.19 16.72 2.44
N PRO A 866 -39.23 16.86 1.60
CA PRO A 866 -39.37 18.02 0.68
C PRO A 866 -39.47 19.41 1.32
N ASP A 867 -39.80 19.48 2.61
CA ASP A 867 -39.91 20.68 3.44
C ASP A 867 -38.73 20.85 4.41
N ALA A 868 -37.74 19.96 4.39
CA ALA A 868 -36.60 19.99 5.31
C ALA A 868 -35.71 21.23 5.13
N PHE A 869 -35.61 21.78 3.92
CA PHE A 869 -34.81 22.98 3.64
C PHE A 869 -35.52 24.31 3.96
N ASP A 870 -36.85 24.33 4.13
CA ASP A 870 -37.61 25.58 4.28
C ASP A 870 -37.10 26.43 5.47
N PRO A 871 -37.03 27.77 5.33
CA PRO A 871 -37.40 28.61 4.19
C PRO A 871 -36.23 28.87 3.21
N PHE A 872 -35.20 28.02 3.20
CA PHE A 872 -33.99 28.18 2.39
C PHE A 872 -34.06 27.34 1.11
N HIS A 873 -33.17 27.64 0.16
CA HIS A 873 -33.01 26.85 -1.06
C HIS A 873 -31.53 26.69 -1.43
N VAL A 874 -31.23 25.63 -2.15
CA VAL A 874 -29.90 25.39 -2.72
C VAL A 874 -29.82 26.09 -4.08
N SER A 875 -28.85 26.98 -4.22
CA SER A 875 -28.53 27.68 -5.48
C SER A 875 -27.37 26.98 -6.21
N PRO A 876 -27.16 27.25 -7.53
CA PRO A 876 -26.07 26.62 -8.28
C PRO A 876 -24.69 26.88 -7.66
N ARG A 877 -23.95 25.81 -7.37
CA ARG A 877 -22.75 25.84 -6.53
C ARG A 877 -21.54 26.47 -7.20
N ILE A 878 -21.32 26.21 -8.49
CA ILE A 878 -20.17 26.79 -9.23
C ILE A 878 -20.20 28.34 -9.21
N PRO A 879 -21.31 29.04 -9.57
CA PRO A 879 -21.41 30.49 -9.43
C PRO A 879 -21.23 31.01 -8.00
N ALA A 880 -21.82 30.35 -7.00
CA ALA A 880 -21.75 30.76 -5.61
C ALA A 880 -20.32 30.65 -5.04
N VAL A 881 -19.68 29.49 -5.22
CA VAL A 881 -18.29 29.24 -4.81
C VAL A 881 -17.34 30.19 -5.55
N GLN A 882 -17.48 30.36 -6.87
CA GLN A 882 -16.61 31.26 -7.62
C GLN A 882 -16.75 32.73 -7.18
N SER A 883 -17.97 33.18 -6.82
CA SER A 883 -18.22 34.51 -6.25
C SER A 883 -17.47 34.69 -4.93
N GLU A 884 -17.51 33.69 -4.05
CA GLU A 884 -16.84 33.74 -2.74
C GLU A 884 -15.31 33.63 -2.87
N ILE A 885 -14.79 32.79 -3.77
CA ILE A 885 -13.37 32.78 -4.15
C ILE A 885 -12.95 34.18 -4.59
N ASN A 886 -13.72 34.85 -5.46
CA ASN A 886 -13.41 36.19 -5.93
C ASN A 886 -13.40 37.22 -4.78
N ARG A 887 -14.34 37.11 -3.83
CA ARG A 887 -14.37 37.97 -2.62
C ARG A 887 -13.14 37.77 -1.74
N LEU A 888 -12.73 36.52 -1.51
CA LEU A 888 -11.54 36.17 -0.72
C LEU A 888 -10.24 36.61 -1.41
N ARG A 889 -10.12 36.40 -2.73
CA ARG A 889 -9.00 36.89 -3.55
C ARG A 889 -8.90 38.41 -3.52
N ALA A 890 -10.02 39.13 -3.60
CA ALA A 890 -10.09 40.59 -3.46
C ALA A 890 -9.71 41.08 -2.05
N ALA A 891 -10.00 40.29 -1.01
CA ALA A 891 -9.52 40.51 0.36
C ALA A 891 -8.03 40.12 0.58
N GLY A 892 -7.30 39.77 -0.49
CA GLY A 892 -5.87 39.45 -0.45
C GLY A 892 -5.52 38.04 0.01
N ILE A 893 -6.50 37.13 0.12
CA ILE A 893 -6.30 35.75 0.59
C ILE A 893 -5.79 34.89 -0.58
N LYS A 894 -4.56 34.38 -0.42
CA LYS A 894 -3.79 33.76 -1.52
C LYS A 894 -3.71 32.23 -1.47
N THR A 895 -4.17 31.59 -0.40
CA THR A 895 -4.45 30.15 -0.37
C THR A 895 -5.94 29.97 -0.11
N ILE A 896 -6.65 29.30 -1.00
CA ILE A 896 -8.08 29.03 -0.91
C ILE A 896 -8.34 27.55 -1.16
N VAL A 897 -9.00 26.92 -0.20
CA VAL A 897 -9.56 25.59 -0.32
C VAL A 897 -11.08 25.71 -0.44
N VAL A 898 -11.66 24.89 -1.29
CA VAL A 898 -13.11 24.67 -1.37
C VAL A 898 -13.38 23.31 -0.73
N MET A 899 -14.43 23.19 0.06
CA MET A 899 -14.93 21.92 0.58
C MET A 899 -16.45 21.88 0.48
N GLY A 900 -17.03 20.71 0.30
CA GLY A 900 -18.48 20.57 0.26
C GLY A 900 -18.92 19.25 -0.37
N HIS A 901 -20.22 19.04 -0.35
CA HIS A 901 -20.80 17.71 -0.42
C HIS A 901 -21.05 17.18 -1.86
N ASP A 902 -20.14 17.46 -2.79
CA ASP A 902 -20.08 16.81 -4.12
C ASP A 902 -19.06 15.66 -4.10
N GLY A 903 -19.33 14.59 -4.84
CA GLY A 903 -18.44 13.42 -4.91
C GLY A 903 -18.09 12.97 -6.34
N ALA A 904 -17.30 11.90 -6.45
CA ALA A 904 -16.96 11.18 -7.68
C ALA A 904 -17.80 9.90 -7.81
N VAL A 905 -18.52 9.75 -8.93
CA VAL A 905 -19.43 8.61 -9.12
C VAL A 905 -18.77 7.41 -9.81
N ASP A 906 -17.72 7.67 -10.60
CA ASP A 906 -16.99 6.71 -11.45
C ASP A 906 -15.56 7.21 -11.75
N GLY A 907 -14.70 6.32 -12.25
CA GLY A 907 -13.31 6.59 -12.61
C GLY A 907 -12.31 5.92 -11.66
N THR A 908 -11.09 6.47 -11.59
CA THR A 908 -10.03 5.94 -10.72
C THR A 908 -9.62 6.96 -9.64
N LEU A 909 -8.92 6.46 -8.62
CA LEU A 909 -8.27 7.24 -7.56
C LEU A 909 -7.49 8.47 -8.07
N ASN A 910 -6.94 8.43 -9.28
CA ASN A 910 -6.18 9.53 -9.88
C ASN A 910 -6.86 10.18 -11.12
N SER A 911 -7.92 9.58 -11.66
CA SER A 911 -8.72 10.09 -12.78
C SER A 911 -10.23 9.94 -12.50
N PRO A 912 -10.78 10.71 -11.55
CA PRO A 912 -12.19 10.67 -11.17
C PRO A 912 -13.08 11.40 -12.18
N THR A 913 -14.34 10.99 -12.24
CA THR A 913 -15.42 11.65 -12.96
C THR A 913 -16.64 11.86 -12.05
N GLY A 914 -17.52 12.80 -12.40
CA GLY A 914 -18.73 13.12 -11.63
C GLY A 914 -18.81 14.57 -11.13
N PRO A 915 -19.73 14.85 -10.19
CA PRO A 915 -19.96 16.18 -9.62
C PRO A 915 -18.70 16.90 -9.13
N ILE A 916 -17.87 16.29 -8.28
CA ILE A 916 -16.69 16.96 -7.68
C ILE A 916 -15.63 17.33 -8.73
N ALA A 917 -15.45 16.47 -9.73
CA ALA A 917 -14.55 16.72 -10.86
C ALA A 917 -15.07 17.88 -11.73
N THR A 918 -16.38 17.94 -11.96
CA THR A 918 -17.06 19.01 -12.72
C THR A 918 -16.98 20.35 -12.01
N LEU A 919 -17.18 20.37 -10.69
CA LEU A 919 -16.97 21.54 -9.84
C LEU A 919 -15.52 22.02 -9.92
N ALA A 920 -14.55 21.12 -9.69
CA ALA A 920 -13.14 21.48 -9.67
C ALA A 920 -12.64 22.02 -11.02
N ASP A 921 -13.06 21.43 -12.14
CA ASP A 921 -12.71 21.91 -13.49
C ASP A 921 -13.42 23.24 -13.84
N GLY A 922 -14.62 23.47 -13.32
CA GLY A 922 -15.43 24.68 -13.53
C GLY A 922 -14.99 25.90 -12.71
N LEU A 923 -14.12 25.73 -11.71
CA LEU A 923 -13.61 26.80 -10.86
C LEU A 923 -12.30 27.41 -11.36
N THR A 924 -12.08 28.67 -11.00
CA THR A 924 -10.84 29.40 -11.24
C THR A 924 -10.30 29.97 -9.94
N GLY A 925 -9.05 29.61 -9.62
CA GLY A 925 -8.36 30.12 -8.43
C GLY A 925 -8.79 29.45 -7.11
N ALA A 926 -9.26 28.21 -7.12
CA ALA A 926 -9.10 27.31 -5.99
C ALA A 926 -7.68 26.71 -6.00
N ASP A 927 -7.12 26.39 -4.83
CA ASP A 927 -5.84 25.68 -4.70
C ASP A 927 -6.07 24.17 -4.45
N VAL A 928 -7.12 23.84 -3.70
CA VAL A 928 -7.62 22.48 -3.40
C VAL A 928 -9.14 22.48 -3.40
N VAL A 929 -9.76 21.37 -3.81
CA VAL A 929 -11.19 21.06 -3.71
C VAL A 929 -11.34 19.75 -2.95
N ILE A 930 -12.08 19.77 -1.84
CA ILE A 930 -12.42 18.60 -1.02
C ILE A 930 -13.88 18.22 -1.31
N GLY A 931 -14.11 16.97 -1.68
CA GLY A 931 -15.42 16.37 -1.91
C GLY A 931 -15.82 15.36 -0.83
N ASP A 932 -17.01 14.81 -0.99
CA ASP A 932 -17.69 13.97 -0.01
C ASP A 932 -18.77 13.10 -0.70
N HIS A 933 -19.79 12.61 0.02
CA HIS A 933 -21.07 12.11 -0.49
C HIS A 933 -21.07 10.71 -1.14
N THR A 934 -20.02 10.32 -1.85
CA THR A 934 -20.05 9.12 -2.72
C THR A 934 -19.28 7.91 -2.21
N ASP A 935 -18.67 7.98 -1.01
CA ASP A 935 -17.77 6.97 -0.45
C ASP A 935 -16.60 6.61 -1.40
N PHE A 936 -16.10 7.58 -2.17
CA PHE A 936 -15.04 7.38 -3.15
C PHE A 936 -13.71 7.95 -2.67
N GLN A 937 -12.62 7.23 -2.91
CA GLN A 937 -11.28 7.67 -2.53
C GLN A 937 -10.59 8.29 -3.76
N VAL A 938 -10.22 9.57 -3.69
CA VAL A 938 -9.73 10.36 -4.82
C VAL A 938 -8.54 11.23 -4.39
N VAL A 939 -7.41 11.16 -5.11
CA VAL A 939 -6.34 12.17 -5.12
C VAL A 939 -5.94 12.40 -6.58
N SER A 940 -6.43 13.51 -7.15
CA SER A 940 -6.28 13.82 -8.58
C SER A 940 -6.02 15.30 -8.81
N ARG A 941 -5.02 15.63 -9.64
CA ARG A 941 -4.77 17.01 -10.06
C ARG A 941 -5.47 17.30 -11.39
N ARG A 942 -6.29 18.35 -11.40
CA ARG A 942 -7.10 18.76 -12.55
C ARG A 942 -6.32 19.60 -13.54
N GLY A 943 -6.86 19.74 -14.76
CA GLY A 943 -6.23 20.49 -15.86
C GLY A 943 -6.04 21.99 -15.58
N ASN A 944 -6.81 22.57 -14.65
CA ASN A 944 -6.63 23.93 -14.14
C ASN A 944 -5.64 24.04 -12.97
N GLY A 945 -4.93 22.96 -12.61
CA GLY A 945 -3.94 22.90 -11.54
C GLY A 945 -4.50 22.56 -10.15
N THR A 946 -5.82 22.61 -9.95
CA THR A 946 -6.48 22.32 -8.66
C THR A 946 -6.23 20.86 -8.23
N LEU A 947 -5.91 20.65 -6.95
CA LEU A 947 -5.90 19.30 -6.36
C LEU A 947 -7.31 18.94 -5.88
N VAL A 948 -7.86 17.81 -6.32
CA VAL A 948 -9.14 17.26 -5.83
C VAL A 948 -8.85 16.10 -4.87
N THR A 949 -9.55 16.12 -3.73
CA THR A 949 -9.56 15.02 -2.76
C THR A 949 -10.98 14.60 -2.38
N GLU A 950 -11.20 13.30 -2.24
CA GLU A 950 -12.40 12.68 -1.63
C GLU A 950 -11.94 11.44 -0.87
N ASN A 951 -12.68 11.01 0.15
CA ASN A 951 -12.28 9.91 1.02
C ASN A 951 -13.42 8.93 1.32
N ARG A 952 -13.08 7.78 1.90
CA ARG A 952 -14.06 6.79 2.36
C ARG A 952 -14.81 7.31 3.59
N SER A 953 -16.10 6.99 3.65
CA SER A 953 -17.06 7.46 4.64
C SER A 953 -16.74 7.01 6.08
N ARG A 954 -17.51 7.56 7.05
CA ARG A 954 -17.57 7.08 8.46
C ARG A 954 -16.24 7.13 9.23
N GLY A 955 -15.24 7.86 8.72
CA GLY A 955 -13.92 7.98 9.36
C GLY A 955 -13.07 6.69 9.34
N ILE A 956 -13.31 5.75 8.42
CA ILE A 956 -12.40 4.59 8.20
C ILE A 956 -11.13 4.98 7.44
N ARG A 957 -11.00 6.25 7.06
CA ARG A 957 -9.82 6.87 6.46
C ARG A 957 -9.61 8.26 7.04
N LEU A 958 -8.43 8.78 6.81
CA LEU A 958 -8.05 10.17 7.08
C LEU A 958 -7.23 10.69 5.90
N THR A 959 -7.68 11.78 5.29
CA THR A 959 -6.91 12.53 4.28
C THR A 959 -6.03 13.55 5.01
N ARG A 960 -4.75 13.60 4.66
CA ARG A 960 -3.84 14.66 5.10
C ARG A 960 -3.41 15.49 3.89
N ILE A 961 -3.98 16.67 3.74
CA ILE A 961 -3.66 17.60 2.65
C ILE A 961 -2.56 18.55 3.14
N ARG A 962 -1.51 18.73 2.34
CA ARG A 962 -0.32 19.52 2.70
C ARG A 962 -0.10 20.63 1.67
N ILE A 963 -0.13 21.88 2.13
CA ILE A 963 -0.05 23.08 1.29
C ILE A 963 1.20 23.87 1.66
N VAL A 964 2.15 23.99 0.73
CA VAL A 964 3.38 24.78 0.93
C VAL A 964 3.14 26.22 0.45
N VAL A 965 3.37 27.19 1.33
CA VAL A 965 3.11 28.62 1.12
C VAL A 965 4.38 29.44 1.32
N ASP A 966 4.57 30.45 0.47
CA ASP A 966 5.63 31.44 0.58
C ASP A 966 5.17 32.60 1.50
N PRO A 967 5.72 32.77 2.71
CA PRO A 967 5.22 33.78 3.66
C PRO A 967 5.58 35.22 3.27
N MET A 968 6.43 35.44 2.27
CA MET A 968 6.73 36.79 1.76
C MET A 968 5.69 37.21 0.72
N THR A 969 5.41 36.34 -0.25
CA THR A 969 4.45 36.63 -1.34
C THR A 969 3.01 36.25 -1.01
N LYS A 970 2.81 35.46 0.07
CA LYS A 970 1.59 34.75 0.48
C LYS A 970 1.08 33.70 -0.52
N ALA A 971 1.80 33.43 -1.60
CA ALA A 971 1.34 32.50 -2.63
C ALA A 971 1.46 31.05 -2.16
N THR A 972 0.43 30.24 -2.45
CA THR A 972 0.59 28.80 -2.55
C THR A 972 1.66 28.48 -3.58
N LEU A 973 2.59 27.60 -3.22
CA LEU A 973 3.59 27.05 -4.14
C LEU A 973 3.28 25.60 -4.49
N TYR A 974 2.78 24.80 -3.56
CA TYR A 974 2.60 23.36 -3.78
C TYR A 974 1.45 22.82 -2.95
N THR A 975 0.75 21.81 -3.48
CA THR A 975 -0.30 21.06 -2.80
C THR A 975 -0.04 19.57 -3.01
N THR A 976 -0.28 18.74 -2.00
CA THR A 976 -0.33 17.27 -2.13
C THR A 976 -1.29 16.72 -1.09
N ALA A 977 -1.74 15.48 -1.26
CA ALA A 977 -2.55 14.79 -0.26
C ALA A 977 -2.16 13.32 -0.16
N ASP A 978 -2.43 12.75 1.01
CA ASP A 978 -2.03 11.40 1.42
C ASP A 978 -3.11 10.78 2.31
N PHE A 979 -3.34 9.47 2.15
CA PHE A 979 -4.39 8.70 2.81
C PHE A 979 -3.84 7.72 3.84
N HIS A 980 -4.49 7.69 5.00
CA HIS A 980 -4.10 6.86 6.13
C HIS A 980 -5.29 6.08 6.69
N LYS A 981 -5.02 4.86 7.17
CA LYS A 981 -6.02 4.00 7.83
C LYS A 981 -5.92 4.18 9.36
N PRO A 982 -6.92 4.77 10.04
CA PRO A 982 -6.90 5.03 11.47
C PRO A 982 -7.21 3.74 12.28
N TRP A 983 -6.33 2.74 12.18
CA TRP A 983 -6.44 1.49 12.93
C TRP A 983 -6.45 1.75 14.45
N THR A 984 -7.25 1.00 15.21
CA THR A 984 -7.31 1.12 16.68
C THR A 984 -6.17 0.40 17.39
N ILE A 985 -5.64 -0.68 16.79
CA ILE A 985 -4.63 -1.53 17.42
C ILE A 985 -3.34 -0.72 17.67
N GLY A 986 -2.86 -0.78 18.92
CA GLY A 986 -1.72 0.01 19.40
C GLY A 986 -2.01 1.49 19.69
N VAL A 987 -3.25 1.95 19.50
CA VAL A 987 -3.66 3.34 19.73
C VAL A 987 -4.49 3.42 21.02
N THR A 988 -4.12 4.31 21.93
CA THR A 988 -4.98 4.61 23.10
C THR A 988 -6.14 5.51 22.67
N PRO A 989 -7.40 5.15 22.97
CA PRO A 989 -8.54 6.03 22.71
C PRO A 989 -8.51 7.24 23.65
N ASP A 990 -8.99 8.40 23.18
CA ASP A 990 -9.18 9.58 24.01
C ASP A 990 -10.16 9.26 25.16
N PRO A 991 -9.76 9.40 26.43
CA PRO A 991 -10.54 8.91 27.55
C PRO A 991 -11.80 9.74 27.82
N ALA A 992 -11.84 11.02 27.42
CA ALA A 992 -13.01 11.86 27.58
C ALA A 992 -14.09 11.47 26.54
N ILE A 993 -13.66 11.24 25.30
CA ILE A 993 -14.53 10.75 24.22
C ILE A 993 -15.06 9.34 24.56
N GLN A 994 -14.19 8.42 24.99
CA GLN A 994 -14.61 7.06 25.37
C GLN A 994 -15.61 7.08 26.54
N THR A 995 -15.36 7.86 27.59
CA THR A 995 -16.30 8.00 28.72
C THR A 995 -17.67 8.50 28.27
N ARG A 996 -17.74 9.39 27.27
CA ARG A 996 -19.01 9.87 26.71
C ARG A 996 -19.72 8.78 25.89
N ILE A 997 -18.99 8.01 25.09
CA ILE A 997 -19.51 6.84 24.34
C ILE A 997 -20.08 5.80 25.31
N ASP A 998 -19.36 5.45 26.36
CA ASP A 998 -19.79 4.48 27.37
C ASP A 998 -21.07 4.94 28.08
N ALA A 999 -21.17 6.23 28.40
CA ALA A 999 -22.35 6.84 29.00
C ALA A 999 -23.57 6.91 28.06
N LEU A 1000 -23.37 6.94 26.73
CA LEU A 1000 -24.45 6.83 25.74
C LEU A 1000 -24.93 5.37 25.64
N ASN A 1001 -24.01 4.43 25.48
CA ASN A 1001 -24.31 3.00 25.41
C ASN A 1001 -25.04 2.50 26.68
N ALA A 1002 -24.67 2.99 27.87
CA ALA A 1002 -25.35 2.67 29.12
C ALA A 1002 -26.82 3.12 29.18
N GLN A 1003 -27.20 4.17 28.44
CA GLN A 1003 -28.59 4.64 28.33
C GLN A 1003 -29.38 3.87 27.27
N LEU A 1004 -28.71 3.41 26.20
CA LEU A 1004 -29.35 2.70 25.08
C LEU A 1004 -29.53 1.20 25.31
N ALA A 1005 -28.59 0.56 26.02
CA ALA A 1005 -28.59 -0.89 26.25
C ALA A 1005 -29.92 -1.47 26.77
N PRO A 1006 -30.69 -0.83 27.68
CA PRO A 1006 -31.99 -1.34 28.12
C PRO A 1006 -33.08 -1.38 27.04
N ILE A 1007 -32.92 -0.61 25.95
CA ILE A 1007 -33.88 -0.50 24.85
C ILE A 1007 -33.39 -1.33 23.65
N PHE A 1008 -32.13 -1.14 23.25
CA PHE A 1008 -31.62 -1.65 21.98
C PHE A 1008 -31.11 -3.09 22.05
N ASN A 1009 -30.68 -3.59 23.21
CA ASN A 1009 -30.27 -4.99 23.38
C ASN A 1009 -31.45 -5.97 23.43
N ALA A 1010 -32.69 -5.48 23.36
CA ALA A 1010 -33.89 -6.31 23.33
C ALA A 1010 -33.93 -7.12 22.02
N VAL A 1011 -33.85 -8.46 22.12
CA VAL A 1011 -34.04 -9.38 21.00
C VAL A 1011 -35.50 -9.37 20.59
N VAL A 1012 -35.78 -9.02 19.34
CA VAL A 1012 -37.14 -9.01 18.74
C VAL A 1012 -37.42 -10.28 17.93
N GLY A 1013 -36.37 -11.01 17.52
CA GLY A 1013 -36.49 -12.30 16.86
C GLY A 1013 -35.16 -12.91 16.48
N VAL A 1014 -35.22 -13.93 15.61
CA VAL A 1014 -34.08 -14.70 15.10
C VAL A 1014 -34.27 -15.04 13.62
N SER A 1015 -33.18 -15.22 12.89
CA SER A 1015 -33.16 -15.66 11.49
C SER A 1015 -32.39 -16.98 11.35
N THR A 1016 -32.80 -17.84 10.40
CA THR A 1016 -32.03 -19.05 10.05
C THR A 1016 -30.77 -18.76 9.22
N VAL A 1017 -30.68 -17.57 8.62
CA VAL A 1017 -29.54 -17.13 7.78
C VAL A 1017 -29.07 -15.71 8.18
N PRO A 1018 -27.82 -15.32 7.88
CA PRO A 1018 -27.39 -13.93 7.99
C PRO A 1018 -28.23 -13.04 7.06
N VAL A 1019 -28.61 -11.85 7.54
CA VAL A 1019 -29.31 -10.82 6.77
C VAL A 1019 -28.43 -9.56 6.69
N PRO A 1020 -27.50 -9.50 5.73
CA PRO A 1020 -26.69 -8.31 5.50
C PRO A 1020 -27.48 -7.22 4.76
N ARG A 1021 -26.92 -6.00 4.80
CA ARG A 1021 -27.29 -4.89 3.92
C ARG A 1021 -26.92 -5.15 2.46
N GLY A 1022 -25.74 -5.74 2.24
CA GLY A 1022 -25.19 -5.97 0.92
C GLY A 1022 -26.01 -6.97 0.10
N ASP A 1023 -26.21 -6.65 -1.19
CA ASP A 1023 -26.80 -7.57 -2.15
C ASP A 1023 -25.74 -8.50 -2.78
N ALA A 1024 -26.19 -9.53 -3.50
CA ALA A 1024 -25.29 -10.50 -4.14
C ALA A 1024 -24.45 -9.90 -5.30
N CYS A 1025 -24.89 -8.78 -5.85
CA CYS A 1025 -24.32 -8.13 -7.03
C CYS A 1025 -23.15 -7.18 -6.71
N ALA A 1026 -22.86 -6.97 -5.42
CA ALA A 1026 -21.69 -6.27 -4.91
C ALA A 1026 -20.36 -6.75 -5.54
N THR A 1027 -20.25 -8.05 -5.86
CA THR A 1027 -19.01 -8.65 -6.40
C THR A 1027 -18.61 -8.16 -7.80
N ALA A 1028 -19.57 -7.68 -8.60
CA ALA A 1028 -19.30 -7.11 -9.93
C ALA A 1028 -19.06 -5.60 -9.92
N THR A 1029 -19.50 -4.90 -8.86
CA THR A 1029 -19.54 -3.44 -8.79
C THR A 1029 -18.55 -2.84 -7.79
N GLY A 1030 -18.01 -3.66 -6.88
CA GLY A 1030 -17.08 -3.24 -5.83
C GLY A 1030 -17.73 -2.44 -4.69
N ARG A 1031 -19.06 -2.19 -4.73
CA ARG A 1031 -19.81 -1.57 -3.64
C ARG A 1031 -20.60 -2.62 -2.86
N VAL A 1032 -20.54 -2.60 -1.54
CA VAL A 1032 -21.25 -3.52 -0.63
C VAL A 1032 -22.50 -2.90 0.00
N ASP A 1033 -23.03 -1.82 -0.61
CA ASP A 1033 -23.97 -0.90 0.02
C ASP A 1033 -25.47 -1.19 -0.27
N GLY A 1034 -25.77 -2.31 -0.95
CA GLY A 1034 -27.11 -2.89 -1.09
C GLY A 1034 -28.01 -2.29 -2.19
N ARG A 1035 -27.41 -1.69 -3.22
CA ARG A 1035 -28.08 -0.81 -4.20
C ARG A 1035 -28.05 -1.33 -5.64
N ALA A 1036 -27.59 -2.56 -5.89
CA ALA A 1036 -27.43 -3.11 -7.23
C ALA A 1036 -28.51 -4.14 -7.61
N CYS A 1037 -29.04 -4.91 -6.66
CA CYS A 1037 -30.09 -5.90 -6.92
C CYS A 1037 -30.94 -6.23 -5.66
N GLU A 1038 -31.82 -7.24 -5.80
CA GLU A 1038 -32.67 -7.79 -4.73
C GLU A 1038 -31.85 -8.15 -3.48
N SER A 1039 -32.32 -7.78 -2.29
CA SER A 1039 -31.60 -7.99 -1.03
C SER A 1039 -32.51 -8.52 0.08
N LEU A 1040 -31.97 -9.42 0.91
CA LEU A 1040 -32.72 -10.06 2.00
C LEU A 1040 -33.31 -9.03 2.96
N VAL A 1041 -32.58 -7.96 3.29
CA VAL A 1041 -33.09 -6.87 4.14
C VAL A 1041 -34.21 -6.08 3.45
N GLY A 1042 -34.14 -5.88 2.13
CA GLY A 1042 -35.18 -5.21 1.34
C GLY A 1042 -36.48 -6.01 1.26
N ASP A 1043 -36.37 -7.33 1.05
CA ASP A 1043 -37.50 -8.25 1.04
C ASP A 1043 -38.23 -8.24 2.39
N ILE A 1044 -37.50 -8.37 3.50
CA ILE A 1044 -38.08 -8.38 4.86
C ILE A 1044 -38.75 -7.03 5.18
N VAL A 1045 -38.12 -5.89 4.86
CA VAL A 1045 -38.70 -4.57 5.13
C VAL A 1045 -39.98 -4.33 4.32
N THR A 1046 -40.02 -4.77 3.05
CA THR A 1046 -41.24 -4.64 2.23
C THR A 1046 -42.32 -5.65 2.59
N ASP A 1047 -41.95 -6.86 3.03
CA ASP A 1047 -42.88 -7.84 3.60
C ASP A 1047 -43.48 -7.35 4.93
N ALA A 1048 -42.71 -6.64 5.76
CA ALA A 1048 -43.20 -6.01 6.98
C ALA A 1048 -44.29 -4.96 6.68
N ILE A 1049 -44.02 -3.99 5.79
CA ILE A 1049 -45.02 -3.00 5.33
C ILE A 1049 -46.29 -3.71 4.83
N ARG A 1050 -46.13 -4.73 4.00
CA ARG A 1050 -47.25 -5.46 3.38
C ARG A 1050 -48.00 -6.39 4.33
N SER A 1051 -47.38 -6.78 5.45
CA SER A 1051 -48.02 -7.55 6.50
C SER A 1051 -48.74 -6.67 7.53
N ALA A 1052 -48.25 -5.44 7.77
CA ALA A 1052 -48.88 -4.48 8.66
C ALA A 1052 -50.14 -3.84 8.04
N TYR A 1053 -50.11 -3.56 6.74
CA TYR A 1053 -51.17 -2.81 6.05
C TYR A 1053 -51.83 -3.60 4.91
N PRO A 1054 -53.16 -3.47 4.68
CA PRO A 1054 -53.89 -4.21 3.65
C PRO A 1054 -53.65 -3.63 2.24
N VAL A 1055 -52.41 -3.77 1.74
CA VAL A 1055 -51.96 -3.27 0.44
C VAL A 1055 -51.71 -4.41 -0.56
N ASP A 1056 -51.94 -4.17 -1.85
CA ASP A 1056 -51.60 -5.14 -2.91
C ASP A 1056 -50.10 -5.44 -2.92
N PHE A 1057 -49.29 -4.38 -2.84
CA PHE A 1057 -47.85 -4.37 -3.05
C PHE A 1057 -47.16 -3.46 -2.02
N ALA A 1058 -45.87 -3.69 -1.80
CA ALA A 1058 -45.01 -2.73 -1.09
C ALA A 1058 -43.69 -2.46 -1.84
N LEU A 1059 -43.10 -1.28 -1.62
CA LEU A 1059 -41.80 -0.87 -2.17
C LEU A 1059 -41.02 -0.01 -1.16
N THR A 1060 -39.70 -0.18 -1.07
CA THR A 1060 -38.81 0.74 -0.34
C THR A 1060 -37.51 0.98 -1.10
N ASN A 1061 -36.89 2.15 -0.95
CA ASN A 1061 -35.60 2.48 -1.58
C ASN A 1061 -34.43 1.96 -0.73
N ALA A 1062 -33.45 1.33 -1.37
CA ALA A 1062 -32.26 0.78 -0.72
C ALA A 1062 -31.39 1.85 -0.03
N GLY A 1063 -31.48 3.11 -0.44
CA GLY A 1063 -30.85 4.25 0.21
C GLY A 1063 -31.30 4.45 1.66
N GLY A 1064 -32.52 4.02 2.00
CA GLY A 1064 -33.08 4.01 3.35
C GLY A 1064 -32.57 2.86 4.24
N LEU A 1065 -31.90 1.85 3.67
CA LEU A 1065 -31.40 0.67 4.39
C LEU A 1065 -29.90 0.86 4.71
N ARG A 1066 -29.54 1.01 5.99
CA ARG A 1066 -28.23 1.57 6.39
C ARG A 1066 -27.24 0.62 7.06
N ALA A 1067 -27.70 -0.50 7.62
CA ALA A 1067 -26.89 -1.53 8.28
C ALA A 1067 -27.41 -2.96 7.98
N ASP A 1068 -26.69 -3.97 8.47
CA ASP A 1068 -27.14 -5.36 8.52
C ASP A 1068 -28.33 -5.50 9.51
N LEU A 1069 -29.22 -6.49 9.35
CA LEU A 1069 -30.38 -6.70 10.23
C LEU A 1069 -30.13 -7.75 11.32
N THR A 1070 -29.29 -8.75 11.02
CA THR A 1070 -28.90 -9.77 12.00
C THR A 1070 -27.58 -9.43 12.65
N CYS A 1071 -27.53 -9.57 13.97
CA CYS A 1071 -26.26 -9.80 14.66
C CYS A 1071 -25.55 -11.01 14.03
N ALA A 1072 -24.23 -10.94 13.85
CA ALA A 1072 -23.42 -12.10 13.47
C ALA A 1072 -21.93 -11.87 13.74
N ALA A 1073 -21.21 -12.92 14.10
CA ALA A 1073 -19.74 -12.90 14.03
C ALA A 1073 -19.30 -13.03 12.56
N GLY A 1074 -18.71 -11.99 11.99
CA GLY A 1074 -18.19 -12.00 10.61
C GLY A 1074 -19.15 -11.54 9.51
N LEU A 1075 -20.27 -10.90 9.87
CA LEU A 1075 -20.90 -9.91 8.98
C LEU A 1075 -20.09 -8.61 8.97
N SER A 1076 -20.60 -7.56 8.30
CA SER A 1076 -19.78 -6.46 7.79
C SER A 1076 -19.07 -5.62 8.87
N ASP A 1077 -19.57 -5.63 10.10
CA ASP A 1077 -18.91 -5.02 11.26
C ASP A 1077 -19.27 -5.73 12.58
N PRO A 1078 -18.30 -6.08 13.44
CA PRO A 1078 -18.51 -6.40 14.85
C PRO A 1078 -18.30 -5.15 15.72
N ASN A 1079 -19.34 -4.31 15.82
CA ASN A 1079 -19.31 -3.03 16.50
C ASN A 1079 -19.67 -3.12 18.00
N PRO A 1080 -18.94 -2.46 18.92
CA PRO A 1080 -19.42 -2.28 20.29
C PRO A 1080 -20.75 -1.51 20.42
N SER A 1081 -21.27 -0.86 19.37
CA SER A 1081 -22.63 -0.30 19.32
C SER A 1081 -23.61 -1.05 18.39
N ASP A 1082 -23.38 -2.33 18.08
CA ASP A 1082 -24.39 -3.12 17.35
C ASP A 1082 -25.64 -3.44 18.20
N PHE A 1083 -25.55 -3.21 19.51
CA PHE A 1083 -26.55 -3.61 20.51
C PHE A 1083 -26.93 -5.10 20.41
N CYS A 1084 -25.95 -5.90 19.98
CA CYS A 1084 -26.01 -7.35 19.93
C CYS A 1084 -25.52 -7.95 21.26
N PRO A 1085 -26.15 -9.01 21.76
CA PRO A 1085 -25.67 -9.72 22.94
C PRO A 1085 -24.22 -10.22 22.76
N ALA A 1086 -23.33 -9.89 23.69
CA ALA A 1086 -21.90 -10.27 23.66
C ALA A 1086 -21.65 -11.80 23.70
N ALA A 1087 -22.72 -12.57 23.86
CA ALA A 1087 -22.82 -14.01 23.68
C ALA A 1087 -24.20 -14.25 23.02
N VAL A 1088 -24.36 -15.00 21.93
CA VAL A 1088 -23.49 -16.07 21.37
C VAL A 1088 -23.63 -16.11 19.84
N TYR A 1089 -22.58 -16.54 19.14
CA TYR A 1089 -22.71 -17.12 17.79
C TYR A 1089 -22.23 -18.58 17.72
N PRO A 1090 -23.07 -19.54 17.28
CA PRO A 1090 -24.52 -19.42 17.06
C PRO A 1090 -25.31 -19.35 18.38
N ASN A 1091 -26.38 -18.54 18.39
CA ASN A 1091 -27.37 -18.20 19.44
C ASN A 1091 -27.34 -18.91 20.83
N PRO A 1092 -27.65 -18.23 21.97
CA PRO A 1092 -27.48 -18.79 23.33
C PRO A 1092 -28.32 -20.04 23.69
N ASP A 1093 -29.28 -20.41 22.85
CA ASP A 1093 -30.08 -21.64 22.95
C ASP A 1093 -29.45 -22.85 22.25
N GLY A 1094 -28.34 -22.66 21.51
CA GLY A 1094 -27.68 -23.68 20.70
C GLY A 1094 -28.36 -23.98 19.36
N SER A 1095 -29.31 -23.15 18.91
CA SER A 1095 -30.16 -23.42 17.73
C SER A 1095 -29.47 -23.35 16.36
N GLY A 1096 -28.35 -22.62 16.25
CA GLY A 1096 -27.74 -22.30 14.95
C GLY A 1096 -28.14 -20.93 14.36
N HIS A 1097 -29.11 -20.25 14.96
CA HIS A 1097 -29.74 -19.04 14.41
C HIS A 1097 -28.97 -17.73 14.66
N TYR A 1098 -29.44 -16.66 14.02
CA TYR A 1098 -28.93 -15.29 14.11
C TYR A 1098 -29.94 -14.36 14.79
N ALA A 1099 -29.61 -13.82 15.95
CA ALA A 1099 -30.44 -12.88 16.70
C ALA A 1099 -30.61 -11.54 15.98
N ILE A 1100 -31.81 -10.96 16.11
CA ILE A 1100 -32.17 -9.61 15.65
C ILE A 1100 -32.61 -8.82 16.87
N THR A 1101 -32.00 -7.65 17.10
CA THR A 1101 -32.35 -6.77 18.22
C THR A 1101 -33.00 -5.47 17.77
N ARG A 1102 -33.67 -4.76 18.69
CA ARG A 1102 -34.27 -3.46 18.39
C ARG A 1102 -33.22 -2.43 17.94
N GLY A 1103 -31.98 -2.56 18.40
CA GLY A 1103 -30.84 -1.78 17.92
C GLY A 1103 -30.46 -2.08 16.46
N GLN A 1104 -30.41 -3.35 16.05
CA GLN A 1104 -30.18 -3.72 14.65
C GLN A 1104 -31.29 -3.19 13.74
N VAL A 1105 -32.56 -3.35 14.13
CA VAL A 1105 -33.73 -2.79 13.41
C VAL A 1105 -33.60 -1.28 13.18
N LEU A 1106 -33.17 -0.52 14.20
CA LEU A 1106 -32.90 0.92 14.08
C LEU A 1106 -31.60 1.25 13.33
N GLY A 1107 -30.64 0.32 13.27
CA GLY A 1107 -29.45 0.42 12.44
C GLY A 1107 -29.77 0.29 10.94
N VAL A 1108 -30.73 -0.57 10.58
CA VAL A 1108 -31.26 -0.66 9.22
C VAL A 1108 -32.03 0.62 8.86
N LEU A 1109 -32.87 1.13 9.77
CA LEU A 1109 -33.85 2.20 9.53
C LEU A 1109 -33.65 3.43 10.45
N PRO A 1110 -32.50 4.13 10.40
CA PRO A 1110 -32.13 5.13 11.42
C PRO A 1110 -32.85 6.48 11.31
N PHE A 1111 -33.58 6.72 10.23
CA PHE A 1111 -34.17 8.01 9.87
C PHE A 1111 -35.48 8.33 10.61
N GLY A 1112 -36.18 7.33 11.14
CA GLY A 1112 -37.51 7.50 11.75
C GLY A 1112 -38.66 7.68 10.76
N ASN A 1113 -38.46 7.33 9.48
CA ASN A 1113 -39.50 7.29 8.45
C ASN A 1113 -40.75 6.53 8.92
N VAL A 1114 -41.92 6.98 8.47
CA VAL A 1114 -43.19 6.26 8.66
C VAL A 1114 -43.58 5.46 7.43
N SER A 1115 -44.29 4.36 7.65
CA SER A 1115 -44.99 3.69 6.57
C SER A 1115 -46.08 4.60 6.01
N ALA A 1116 -46.21 4.61 4.69
CA ALA A 1116 -47.15 5.42 3.94
C ALA A 1116 -47.94 4.52 2.98
N THR A 1117 -49.26 4.50 3.11
CA THR A 1117 -50.15 3.77 2.21
C THR A 1117 -50.86 4.71 1.26
N LEU A 1118 -51.04 4.31 0.00
CA LEU A 1118 -51.72 5.11 -1.02
C LEU A 1118 -52.41 4.25 -2.08
N THR A 1119 -53.40 4.84 -2.75
CA THR A 1119 -53.98 4.28 -3.98
C THR A 1119 -53.22 4.81 -5.19
N ILE A 1120 -52.80 3.90 -6.07
CA ILE A 1120 -51.95 4.18 -7.24
C ILE A 1120 -52.55 3.50 -8.49
N ASN A 1121 -52.50 4.13 -9.67
CA ASN A 1121 -52.91 3.46 -10.91
C ASN A 1121 -51.75 2.67 -11.55
N GLY A 1122 -52.03 1.77 -12.48
CA GLY A 1122 -51.02 0.89 -13.08
C GLY A 1122 -49.88 1.62 -13.80
N ALA A 1123 -50.15 2.76 -14.43
CA ALA A 1123 -49.11 3.58 -15.08
C ALA A 1123 -48.25 4.34 -14.05
N GLU A 1124 -48.86 4.84 -12.98
CA GLU A 1124 -48.13 5.44 -11.85
C GLU A 1124 -47.24 4.40 -11.14
N LEU A 1125 -47.71 3.14 -11.01
CA LEU A 1125 -46.91 2.03 -10.50
C LEU A 1125 -45.75 1.70 -11.44
N LYS A 1126 -45.96 1.72 -12.76
CA LYS A 1126 -44.87 1.59 -13.75
C LYS A 1126 -43.82 2.67 -13.57
N ASP A 1127 -44.20 3.95 -13.46
CA ASP A 1127 -43.25 5.05 -13.25
C ASP A 1127 -42.45 4.91 -11.94
N TYR A 1128 -43.05 4.32 -10.89
CA TYR A 1128 -42.38 3.99 -9.64
C TYR A 1128 -41.32 2.89 -9.82
N LEU A 1129 -41.65 1.81 -10.53
CA LEU A 1129 -40.72 0.71 -10.84
C LEU A 1129 -39.63 1.12 -11.84
N GLU A 1130 -39.95 1.99 -12.81
CA GLU A 1130 -38.97 2.60 -13.72
C GLU A 1130 -37.97 3.48 -12.97
N THR A 1131 -38.45 4.25 -11.99
CA THR A 1131 -37.58 5.06 -11.10
C THR A 1131 -36.63 4.15 -10.33
N ALA A 1132 -37.14 3.04 -9.78
CA ALA A 1132 -36.39 2.06 -9.01
C ALA A 1132 -35.19 1.44 -9.74
N VAL A 1133 -35.23 1.33 -11.07
CA VAL A 1133 -34.12 0.77 -11.88
C VAL A 1133 -33.43 1.80 -12.79
N SER A 1134 -33.72 3.09 -12.59
CA SER A 1134 -33.31 4.15 -13.52
C SER A 1134 -31.81 4.46 -13.57
N SER A 1135 -31.05 4.21 -12.49
CA SER A 1135 -29.63 4.57 -12.41
C SER A 1135 -28.67 3.46 -12.84
N LEU A 1136 -29.16 2.22 -12.99
CA LEU A 1136 -28.34 1.09 -13.45
C LEU A 1136 -27.96 1.22 -14.95
N PRO A 1137 -26.82 0.65 -15.38
CA PRO A 1137 -25.69 0.17 -14.57
C PRO A 1137 -24.75 1.31 -14.14
N ILE A 1138 -25.00 2.55 -14.58
CA ILE A 1138 -24.04 3.67 -14.61
C ILE A 1138 -23.76 4.26 -13.23
N THR A 1139 -24.73 4.24 -12.31
CA THR A 1139 -24.54 4.79 -10.95
C THR A 1139 -25.39 4.03 -9.93
N LEU A 1140 -24.73 3.49 -8.91
CA LEU A 1140 -25.40 2.93 -7.72
C LEU A 1140 -25.70 4.07 -6.75
N ASN A 1141 -26.98 4.37 -6.52
CA ASN A 1141 -27.44 5.40 -5.58
C ASN A 1141 -28.68 4.92 -4.80
N GLY A 1142 -29.24 5.79 -3.95
CA GLY A 1142 -30.29 5.41 -2.99
C GLY A 1142 -31.56 4.81 -3.61
N ARG A 1143 -31.91 5.19 -4.84
CA ARG A 1143 -33.23 4.91 -5.42
C ARG A 1143 -33.56 3.44 -5.73
N PHE A 1144 -32.61 2.51 -5.60
CA PHE A 1144 -32.87 1.13 -6.00
C PHE A 1144 -34.02 0.54 -5.19
N GLY A 1145 -35.12 0.18 -5.87
CA GLY A 1145 -36.38 -0.17 -5.21
C GLY A 1145 -36.52 -1.66 -4.92
N GLN A 1146 -36.45 -2.03 -3.65
CA GLN A 1146 -36.80 -3.35 -3.12
C GLN A 1146 -38.34 -3.45 -3.05
N VAL A 1147 -38.93 -4.65 -3.25
CA VAL A 1147 -40.39 -4.81 -3.45
C VAL A 1147 -40.99 -6.05 -2.77
N SER A 1148 -42.30 -6.04 -2.50
CA SER A 1148 -43.08 -7.20 -2.04
C SER A 1148 -44.45 -7.31 -2.72
N GLY A 1149 -44.89 -8.54 -2.97
CA GLY A 1149 -46.23 -8.84 -3.52
C GLY A 1149 -46.35 -8.78 -5.04
N LEU A 1150 -45.34 -8.24 -5.70
CA LEU A 1150 -45.13 -8.34 -7.14
C LEU A 1150 -43.73 -8.87 -7.42
N CYS A 1151 -43.54 -9.42 -8.62
CA CYS A 1151 -42.24 -9.49 -9.25
C CYS A 1151 -42.29 -8.66 -10.54
N PHE A 1152 -41.20 -7.98 -10.90
CA PHE A 1152 -41.12 -7.25 -12.16
C PHE A 1152 -39.86 -7.60 -12.95
N THR A 1153 -39.99 -7.48 -14.27
CA THR A 1153 -38.90 -7.67 -15.22
C THR A 1153 -38.59 -6.35 -15.88
N PHE A 1154 -37.30 -6.05 -16.04
CA PHE A 1154 -36.85 -4.88 -16.76
C PHE A 1154 -35.70 -5.18 -17.72
N ASP A 1155 -35.69 -4.51 -18.87
CA ASP A 1155 -34.58 -4.54 -19.82
C ASP A 1155 -33.64 -3.37 -19.53
N ILE A 1156 -32.38 -3.66 -19.25
CA ILE A 1156 -31.37 -2.66 -18.91
C ILE A 1156 -31.01 -1.73 -20.09
N GLN A 1157 -31.12 -2.21 -21.33
CA GLN A 1157 -30.78 -1.46 -22.54
C GLN A 1157 -31.88 -0.49 -22.96
N MET A 1158 -33.11 -0.71 -22.48
CA MET A 1158 -34.25 0.16 -22.79
C MET A 1158 -34.12 1.53 -22.08
N PRO A 1159 -34.69 2.60 -22.66
CA PRO A 1159 -34.62 3.94 -22.08
C PRO A 1159 -35.16 4.01 -20.64
N ALA A 1160 -34.30 4.42 -19.71
CA ALA A 1160 -34.70 4.74 -18.33
C ALA A 1160 -35.66 5.94 -18.28
N ILE A 1161 -36.46 6.03 -17.22
CA ILE A 1161 -37.31 7.21 -16.96
C ILE A 1161 -36.45 8.47 -16.83
N GLN A 1162 -36.93 9.55 -17.43
CA GLN A 1162 -36.25 10.84 -17.43
C GLN A 1162 -36.64 11.64 -16.19
N PHE A 1163 -35.76 12.55 -15.76
CA PHE A 1163 -35.97 13.40 -14.58
C PHE A 1163 -36.04 14.88 -14.99
N SER A 1164 -36.86 15.66 -14.30
CA SER A 1164 -36.98 17.10 -14.53
C SER A 1164 -35.81 17.89 -13.89
N SER A 1165 -35.69 19.20 -14.15
CA SER A 1165 -34.62 20.05 -13.61
C SER A 1165 -34.64 20.23 -12.08
N LEU A 1166 -35.74 19.87 -11.43
CA LEU A 1166 -35.80 19.50 -10.01
C LEU A 1166 -36.03 17.98 -10.05
N PRO A 1167 -35.09 17.11 -9.59
CA PRO A 1167 -34.92 15.74 -10.12
C PRO A 1167 -35.99 14.70 -9.71
N ARG A 1168 -37.26 15.03 -9.97
CA ARG A 1168 -38.48 14.23 -9.95
C ARG A 1168 -38.65 13.55 -11.31
N ALA A 1169 -39.04 12.28 -11.32
CA ALA A 1169 -39.32 11.52 -12.55
C ALA A 1169 -40.41 12.20 -13.42
N ILE A 1170 -40.25 12.12 -14.74
CA ILE A 1170 -41.21 12.60 -15.74
C ILE A 1170 -42.16 11.43 -16.08
N PRO A 1171 -43.47 11.52 -15.75
CA PRO A 1171 -44.40 10.41 -15.92
C PRO A 1171 -44.45 9.87 -17.36
N GLY A 1172 -44.48 8.54 -17.50
CA GLY A 1172 -44.57 7.83 -18.78
C GLY A 1172 -43.33 7.93 -19.68
N SER A 1173 -42.19 8.46 -19.20
CA SER A 1173 -40.97 8.57 -20.00
C SER A 1173 -40.07 7.32 -19.98
N GLY A 1174 -40.27 6.41 -19.03
CA GLY A 1174 -39.50 5.19 -18.86
C GLY A 1174 -40.03 3.98 -19.65
N GLN A 1175 -39.10 3.17 -20.18
CA GLN A 1175 -39.38 2.00 -21.00
C GLN A 1175 -38.65 0.74 -20.52
N ARG A 1176 -37.92 0.77 -19.40
CA ARG A 1176 -37.17 -0.38 -18.88
C ARG A 1176 -38.08 -1.50 -18.38
N VAL A 1177 -39.13 -1.17 -17.63
CA VAL A 1177 -40.05 -2.15 -17.05
C VAL A 1177 -40.91 -2.74 -18.15
N THR A 1178 -40.56 -3.96 -18.56
CA THR A 1178 -41.18 -4.72 -19.66
C THR A 1178 -42.44 -5.46 -19.20
N GLY A 1179 -42.54 -5.80 -17.92
CA GLY A 1179 -43.74 -6.39 -17.33
C GLY A 1179 -43.64 -6.60 -15.82
N ALA A 1180 -44.78 -6.88 -15.20
CA ALA A 1180 -44.85 -7.30 -13.79
C ALA A 1180 -45.97 -8.34 -13.59
N VAL A 1181 -45.79 -9.20 -12.59
CA VAL A 1181 -46.74 -10.25 -12.17
C VAL A 1181 -46.97 -10.13 -10.67
N ARG A 1182 -48.15 -10.54 -10.19
CA ARG A 1182 -48.36 -10.72 -8.75
C ARG A 1182 -47.48 -11.87 -8.27
N GLN A 1183 -46.84 -11.68 -7.11
CA GLN A 1183 -46.12 -12.76 -6.44
C GLN A 1183 -47.15 -13.76 -5.89
N ALA A 1184 -46.90 -15.05 -6.08
CA ALA A 1184 -47.75 -16.13 -5.59
C ALA A 1184 -47.53 -16.36 -4.07
N ALA A 1185 -48.46 -17.08 -3.44
CA ALA A 1185 -48.43 -17.33 -1.99
C ALA A 1185 -47.29 -18.27 -1.52
N ASP A 1186 -46.59 -18.91 -2.45
CA ASP A 1186 -45.35 -19.68 -2.22
C ASP A 1186 -44.07 -18.84 -2.44
N GLY A 1187 -44.22 -17.54 -2.68
CA GLY A 1187 -43.14 -16.60 -3.00
C GLY A 1187 -42.76 -16.55 -4.48
N SER A 1188 -43.30 -17.44 -5.33
CA SER A 1188 -42.88 -17.55 -6.74
C SER A 1188 -43.47 -16.46 -7.64
N CYS A 1189 -42.72 -16.08 -8.66
CA CYS A 1189 -43.12 -15.08 -9.66
C CYS A 1189 -44.03 -15.67 -10.76
N THR A 1190 -45.06 -16.41 -10.36
CA THR A 1190 -45.94 -17.20 -11.25
C THR A 1190 -47.41 -16.74 -11.25
N GLY A 1191 -47.74 -15.68 -10.50
CA GLY A 1191 -49.10 -15.16 -10.40
C GLY A 1191 -49.58 -14.40 -11.65
N SER A 1192 -50.79 -13.85 -11.58
CA SER A 1192 -51.38 -13.13 -12.71
C SER A 1192 -50.60 -11.85 -13.04
N ALA A 1193 -50.51 -11.54 -14.33
CA ALA A 1193 -49.95 -10.26 -14.81
C ALA A 1193 -50.61 -9.05 -14.14
N ILE A 1194 -49.80 -8.01 -13.90
CA ILE A 1194 -50.22 -6.70 -13.39
C ILE A 1194 -50.44 -5.80 -14.60
N ASP A 1195 -51.58 -5.12 -14.63
CA ASP A 1195 -51.89 -4.14 -15.68
C ASP A 1195 -51.18 -2.82 -15.33
N LEU A 1196 -50.08 -2.56 -16.04
CA LEU A 1196 -49.25 -1.37 -15.89
C LEU A 1196 -49.79 -0.16 -16.69
N THR A 1197 -51.09 -0.13 -16.99
CA THR A 1197 -51.78 1.02 -17.59
C THR A 1197 -52.63 1.77 -16.56
N ALA A 1198 -53.03 3.01 -16.89
CA ALA A 1198 -53.93 3.80 -16.04
C ALA A 1198 -55.37 3.24 -15.93
N GLY A 1199 -55.69 2.12 -16.60
CA GLY A 1199 -56.97 1.43 -16.49
C GLY A 1199 -57.15 0.62 -15.21
N ALA A 1200 -56.04 0.19 -14.59
CA ALA A 1200 -56.04 -0.56 -13.33
C ALA A 1200 -55.66 0.34 -12.14
N THR A 1201 -56.00 -0.11 -10.93
CA THR A 1201 -55.76 0.61 -9.68
C THR A 1201 -55.43 -0.40 -8.57
N TYR A 1202 -54.45 -0.04 -7.75
CA TYR A 1202 -53.84 -0.87 -6.72
C TYR A 1202 -53.63 -0.08 -5.42
N SER A 1203 -53.51 -0.78 -4.30
CA SER A 1203 -53.01 -0.20 -3.04
C SER A 1203 -51.52 -0.49 -2.88
N LEU A 1204 -50.74 0.56 -2.62
CA LEU A 1204 -49.28 0.49 -2.41
C LEU A 1204 -48.95 0.89 -0.97
N GLY A 1205 -48.10 0.11 -0.32
CA GLY A 1205 -47.37 0.51 0.88
C GLY A 1205 -45.94 0.92 0.52
N THR A 1206 -45.43 1.99 1.11
CA THR A 1206 -44.04 2.43 0.91
C THR A 1206 -43.58 3.28 2.10
N ASN A 1207 -42.40 3.88 2.03
CA ASN A 1207 -41.96 4.85 3.02
C ASN A 1207 -42.39 6.28 2.65
N ASP A 1208 -42.63 7.12 3.65
CA ASP A 1208 -43.05 8.51 3.49
C ASP A 1208 -42.09 9.39 2.68
N PHE A 1209 -40.78 9.13 2.76
CA PHE A 1209 -39.74 9.79 1.96
C PHE A 1209 -39.96 9.63 0.44
N THR A 1210 -39.98 8.40 -0.08
CA THR A 1210 -40.23 8.15 -1.52
C THR A 1210 -41.63 8.57 -1.93
N ALA A 1211 -42.65 8.33 -1.09
CA ALA A 1211 -44.02 8.80 -1.31
C ALA A 1211 -44.10 10.33 -1.40
N SER A 1212 -43.18 11.05 -0.77
CA SER A 1212 -43.03 12.50 -0.86
C SER A 1212 -42.07 12.95 -1.98
N GLY A 1213 -41.56 12.03 -2.78
CA GLY A 1213 -40.69 12.27 -3.95
C GLY A 1213 -39.19 12.27 -3.67
N GLY A 1214 -38.77 11.80 -2.50
CA GLY A 1214 -37.36 11.51 -2.20
C GLY A 1214 -36.77 10.52 -3.22
N ASP A 1215 -35.45 10.56 -3.40
CA ASP A 1215 -34.69 9.80 -4.43
C ASP A 1215 -35.11 10.08 -5.89
N GLY A 1216 -36.03 11.02 -6.12
CA GLY A 1216 -36.60 11.40 -7.41
C GLY A 1216 -37.91 10.69 -7.78
N TYR A 1217 -38.50 9.93 -6.86
CA TYR A 1217 -39.79 9.26 -7.04
C TYR A 1217 -40.95 10.26 -7.30
N GLN A 1218 -42.10 9.74 -7.72
CA GLN A 1218 -43.29 10.58 -7.90
C GLN A 1218 -43.85 11.02 -6.54
N ASN A 1219 -43.69 12.30 -6.20
CA ASN A 1219 -44.31 12.85 -5.00
C ASN A 1219 -45.85 12.75 -5.09
N PHE A 1220 -46.39 11.92 -4.22
CA PHE A 1220 -47.79 11.64 -3.93
C PHE A 1220 -48.20 12.09 -2.51
N ARG A 1221 -47.43 12.96 -1.82
CA ARG A 1221 -47.71 13.43 -0.45
C ARG A 1221 -49.15 13.92 -0.19
N PRO A 1222 -49.88 14.53 -1.16
CA PRO A 1222 -51.31 14.85 -1.00
C PRO A 1222 -52.29 13.67 -1.05
N ARG A 1223 -51.82 12.43 -1.30
CA ARG A 1223 -52.61 11.21 -1.50
C ARG A 1223 -52.29 10.08 -0.51
N ILE A 1224 -51.28 10.25 0.34
CA ILE A 1224 -50.83 9.20 1.26
C ILE A 1224 -51.55 9.26 2.61
N VAL A 1225 -51.65 8.10 3.26
CA VAL A 1225 -52.00 7.96 4.67
C VAL A 1225 -50.77 7.44 5.40
N THR A 1226 -50.16 8.29 6.23
CA THR A 1226 -49.07 7.90 7.15
C THR A 1226 -49.58 6.94 8.23
N GLN A 1227 -48.76 5.97 8.60
CA GLN A 1227 -49.05 4.93 9.57
C GLN A 1227 -48.04 5.02 10.74
N ASP A 1228 -47.70 3.89 11.36
CA ASP A 1228 -46.64 3.80 12.38
C ASP A 1228 -45.24 3.92 11.74
N THR A 1229 -44.19 3.96 12.59
CA THR A 1229 -42.81 4.09 12.09
C THR A 1229 -42.33 2.79 11.47
N LEU A 1230 -41.59 2.88 10.35
CA LEU A 1230 -41.20 1.73 9.54
C LEU A 1230 -40.28 0.76 10.30
N ASP A 1231 -39.53 1.27 11.27
CA ASP A 1231 -38.70 0.46 12.18
C ASP A 1231 -39.55 -0.31 13.21
N GLN A 1232 -40.72 0.21 13.60
CA GLN A 1232 -41.67 -0.49 14.47
C GLN A 1232 -42.46 -1.54 13.67
N ASP A 1233 -42.90 -1.25 12.45
CA ASP A 1233 -43.48 -2.24 11.53
C ASP A 1233 -42.56 -3.45 11.34
N LEU A 1234 -41.26 -3.19 11.12
CA LEU A 1234 -40.25 -4.25 10.99
C LEU A 1234 -40.08 -5.07 12.28
N ALA A 1235 -40.01 -4.41 13.44
CA ALA A 1235 -39.90 -5.09 14.73
C ALA A 1235 -41.14 -5.97 15.01
N ASP A 1236 -42.34 -5.48 14.74
CA ASP A 1236 -43.59 -6.20 14.99
C ASP A 1236 -43.83 -7.32 13.98
N TYR A 1237 -43.46 -7.13 12.70
CA TYR A 1237 -43.47 -8.21 11.69
C TYR A 1237 -42.59 -9.40 12.11
N ILE A 1238 -41.38 -9.13 12.62
CA ILE A 1238 -40.47 -10.17 13.11
C ILE A 1238 -41.05 -10.82 14.38
N THR A 1239 -41.51 -10.01 15.33
CA THR A 1239 -42.10 -10.49 16.60
C THR A 1239 -43.36 -11.35 16.39
N ALA A 1240 -44.14 -11.07 15.35
CA ALA A 1240 -45.35 -11.81 14.99
C ALA A 1240 -45.10 -13.18 14.35
N GLN A 1241 -43.87 -13.50 13.92
CA GLN A 1241 -43.56 -14.81 13.35
C GLN A 1241 -43.63 -15.93 14.42
N PRO A 1242 -43.90 -17.20 14.03
CA PRO A 1242 -43.90 -18.33 14.96
C PRO A 1242 -42.57 -18.46 15.73
N GLY A 1243 -42.57 -18.06 17.00
CA GLY A 1243 -41.37 -18.04 17.85
C GLY A 1243 -40.37 -16.92 17.51
N GLY A 1244 -40.79 -15.88 16.77
CA GLY A 1244 -39.92 -14.80 16.30
C GLY A 1244 -38.92 -15.24 15.21
N LEU A 1245 -39.12 -16.40 14.58
CA LEU A 1245 -38.18 -16.99 13.61
C LEU A 1245 -38.53 -16.62 12.17
N ILE A 1246 -37.68 -15.82 11.52
CA ILE A 1246 -37.70 -15.62 10.06
C ILE A 1246 -36.80 -16.63 9.34
N SER A 1247 -37.07 -16.84 8.05
CA SER A 1247 -36.22 -17.64 7.15
C SER A 1247 -36.22 -17.00 5.75
N PRO A 1248 -35.59 -15.82 5.60
CA PRO A 1248 -35.60 -15.06 4.36
C PRO A 1248 -34.73 -15.73 3.28
N ALA A 1249 -35.12 -15.55 2.03
CA ALA A 1249 -34.36 -15.96 0.85
C ALA A 1249 -34.71 -15.04 -0.31
N ILE A 1250 -33.75 -14.79 -1.21
CA ILE A 1250 -33.98 -14.09 -2.48
C ILE A 1250 -34.96 -14.91 -3.32
N GLN A 1251 -35.97 -14.26 -3.90
CA GLN A 1251 -37.12 -14.90 -4.56
C GLN A 1251 -37.21 -14.61 -6.07
N GLY A 1252 -36.42 -13.68 -6.60
CA GLY A 1252 -36.51 -13.25 -7.99
C GLY A 1252 -37.60 -12.20 -8.22
N ARG A 1253 -37.94 -11.44 -7.18
CA ARG A 1253 -38.85 -10.29 -7.23
C ARG A 1253 -38.39 -9.22 -8.24
N ILE A 1254 -37.08 -9.11 -8.47
CA ILE A 1254 -36.48 -8.12 -9.38
C ILE A 1254 -35.60 -8.85 -10.42
N HIS A 1255 -36.12 -9.00 -11.64
CA HIS A 1255 -35.44 -9.72 -12.73
C HIS A 1255 -34.88 -8.75 -13.79
N CYS A 1256 -33.57 -8.80 -14.02
CA CYS A 1256 -32.89 -7.99 -15.03
C CYS A 1256 -32.69 -8.78 -16.32
N THR A 1257 -33.08 -8.21 -17.46
CA THR A 1257 -32.79 -8.75 -18.79
C THR A 1257 -31.93 -7.78 -19.61
N ASP A 1258 -31.18 -8.32 -20.56
CA ASP A 1258 -30.34 -7.56 -21.48
C ASP A 1258 -30.63 -7.99 -22.92
N SER A 1259 -31.10 -7.06 -23.75
CA SER A 1259 -31.41 -7.33 -25.15
C SER A 1259 -30.24 -7.11 -26.12
N ASP A 1260 -29.12 -6.50 -25.68
CA ASP A 1260 -27.92 -6.30 -26.52
C ASP A 1260 -26.81 -7.31 -26.21
N LEU A 1261 -27.10 -8.56 -26.57
CA LEU A 1261 -26.19 -9.71 -26.46
C LEU A 1261 -24.93 -9.60 -27.35
N ALA A 1262 -24.67 -8.47 -28.02
CA ALA A 1262 -23.43 -8.21 -28.75
C ALA A 1262 -22.32 -7.63 -27.88
N THR A 1263 -22.62 -7.21 -26.64
CA THR A 1263 -21.66 -6.65 -25.68
C THR A 1263 -21.50 -7.52 -24.42
N ALA A 1264 -20.69 -7.08 -23.45
CA ALA A 1264 -20.67 -7.73 -22.13
C ALA A 1264 -21.96 -7.38 -21.37
N PRO A 1265 -22.59 -8.31 -20.63
CA PRO A 1265 -23.89 -8.08 -19.99
C PRO A 1265 -23.90 -6.84 -19.11
N ALA A 1266 -24.89 -5.96 -19.33
CA ALA A 1266 -25.10 -4.74 -18.56
C ALA A 1266 -25.96 -4.95 -17.29
N CYS A 1267 -26.61 -6.12 -17.15
CA CYS A 1267 -27.22 -6.54 -15.88
C CYS A 1267 -26.15 -6.87 -14.84
N PRO A 1268 -26.31 -6.46 -13.56
CA PRO A 1268 -25.36 -6.81 -12.49
C PRO A 1268 -25.21 -8.33 -12.33
N VAL A 1269 -23.96 -8.83 -12.27
CA VAL A 1269 -23.71 -10.26 -12.08
C VAL A 1269 -24.22 -10.69 -10.70
N GLY A 1270 -25.07 -11.71 -10.66
CA GLY A 1270 -25.79 -12.11 -9.44
C GLY A 1270 -27.25 -11.67 -9.43
N SER A 1271 -27.68 -10.83 -10.37
CA SER A 1271 -29.11 -10.68 -10.67
C SER A 1271 -29.67 -12.02 -11.14
N PRO A 1272 -30.88 -12.40 -10.69
CA PRO A 1272 -31.67 -13.43 -11.35
C PRO A 1272 -32.18 -12.95 -12.72
#